data_AF-B0DOB4-F1
#
_entry.id   AF-B0DOB4-F1
#
_cell.length_a   1.000
_cell.length_b   1.000
_cell.length_c   1.000
_cell.angle_alpha   90.00
_cell.angle_beta   90.00
_cell.angle_gamma   90.00
#
_symmetry.space_group_name_H-M   'P 1'
#
loop_
_entity.id
_entity.type
_entity.pdbx_description
1 polymer ?
#
loop_
_entity_poly.entity_id
_entity_poly.type
_entity_poly.pdbx_seq_one_letter_code
_entity_poly.pdbx_strand_id
1 'polypeptide(L)'
;MKDWENIFSQSHIIPPHKQRCKHAPSEKAGYQICIETLEGTPFRQGVLERSVEVSCQLRMTLFDSTYHHFFGRTWKSSTKPIKAIPGKASKILFNEPIYFYTTLIDPSIMAVIEVVALSKKQGGSKQELSCGFGIMSLFSHQLEDDSSIQSGRLKLYYGTPRSLLHPTLKDPNELNQHMTLIENTCIQYSVRPHKVLPTVAHLFPENVLVSGSETIPGIMPSCDNSGDALKKPHVQKTVICYLDQICLFLYPTLEKFEEELTMLVNSDWLPKDDGNINGGSVSIQERRLHIGVHNGWVFVQKPQIVVVVPEAEMMRGHSTTSLKKKNIAQQKLSSTVQALVLRSRIRLPEMVNHHGFALVFLLEYVFSIPNGIHSKTPSAASSTSYMHMIRWASWTPSMEQGSADVALPLQGGPHHNPSNNLVYKMPPANMSSEEVQQVESGTVHFTFCAGSENQLEKTRDFAETTSKELIQSKKNVKMSNSKLVPETTFSPLESQVGPALSISQLTTSPRYPAISHSSKTAMQYIPSQLLPSPMAYQLSHAELPYASSITHLEADMSESHPNNSNGEHLQELLFSPVHAPIVAMGTQTGSTTSLLSRASLARLHSVEFPEILDCNNEVAEVVDPSNPVNFNLQREEADYLLCNEIVLQFLAFTRIHDGSTIWPESIFFTFQFYRFHHVTTPRLQLLQLESSDIATADPLTHVLVQINKDGSIKKGSPGFQIKYSVDPGFLKPGERKWFLRFLALQTLQIDIWDGESLLLIGSAAVEMKHLLRQGRTAVQVSHDLEVITTEYEQDLMVMSGDTAKQGTAKPIGVHTIIKGRLHMRMGNVGRPPEKKLKRRETLPPSNSRIITMHDGRTGFHGGSMLSNKSMNWKQSVCQAHKLADLDSELAAMLCSRMKEVSIAYQQTNSETDTTERRKKERMMAVRQQESQENANLRKSLIMAQHEERTQHTRDLQIIEAYRERTKPECISSMLNQAITSNYTVYATLGTAEFFEFELKNPYNIQYTVTIEIDSTDLRVITDTREWKHFKELTSTVTPIEENMFHVQPNTVIPQLYLRAKETVYIPFKYQTFCVDHTPMLQGPDAESLRKHSQLSQYKSNAMSSRRIKVSFKTSDGKLIAILQVNIEPQPHVVDQTFRFYHPELTFLKKSIRLPPWYTLPGAPVGTPGGEPDLQVRCSDINIICDSKKMGPGEPQDVFIKVAGGPSPQIKRFFIALYIDPWLAAPIQIWQIYVHSLKRVDVSCITGQLTQLSLVLRGTQVVRKVRAYSSHPEELKVDPDGVFVLPPNGIQDLHIGVRPQKAGSQFIYLNLVDVDQHQLVASWLVCVSCRKPVISKAFEIALPVGGEKGCNKRISYRNPYPTKKTYSLYTNRSDLLQFKENYFEVAAGETYSIGLRFAPSQTRGQEEILIFINDREDKNEETFCVKVRYE
;
A
#
# COMPACT_ATOMS: atom_id res chain seq x y z
N MET A 1 -51.79 2.66 -1.99
CA MET A 1 -50.60 3.53 -2.13
C MET A 1 -49.88 3.82 -0.81
N LYS A 2 -50.49 3.71 0.38
CA LYS A 2 -49.81 4.06 1.64
C LYS A 2 -49.10 2.91 2.38
N ASP A 3 -49.25 1.66 1.95
CA ASP A 3 -48.75 0.52 2.73
C ASP A 3 -47.22 0.46 2.78
N TRP A 4 -46.55 0.71 1.65
CA TRP A 4 -45.09 0.82 1.62
C TRP A 4 -44.58 2.03 2.44
N GLU A 5 -45.21 3.21 2.31
CA GLU A 5 -44.80 4.42 3.06
C GLU A 5 -44.98 4.23 4.57
N ASN A 6 -46.03 3.54 5.00
CA ASN A 6 -46.26 3.19 6.40
C ASN A 6 -45.18 2.23 6.93
N ILE A 7 -44.77 1.22 6.15
CA ILE A 7 -43.70 0.30 6.53
C ILE A 7 -42.35 1.05 6.57
N PHE A 8 -42.09 1.90 5.57
CA PHE A 8 -40.87 2.69 5.46
C PHE A 8 -40.71 3.67 6.63
N SER A 9 -41.77 4.39 7.00
CA SER A 9 -41.76 5.31 8.15
C SER A 9 -41.59 4.61 9.51
N GLN A 10 -41.89 3.33 9.61
CA GLN A 10 -41.75 2.54 10.84
C GLN A 10 -40.39 1.83 10.96
N SER A 11 -39.63 1.74 9.87
CA SER A 11 -38.39 0.96 9.76
C SER A 11 -37.12 1.83 9.76
N HIS A 12 -37.20 3.08 10.25
CA HIS A 12 -36.04 3.95 10.37
C HIS A 12 -34.95 3.37 11.28
N ILE A 13 -33.71 3.46 10.80
CA ILE A 13 -32.51 2.88 11.42
C ILE A 13 -31.43 3.94 11.50
N ILE A 14 -30.74 3.99 12.63
CA ILE A 14 -29.57 4.82 12.82
C ILE A 14 -28.33 4.02 12.36
N PRO A 15 -27.55 4.50 11.38
CA PRO A 15 -26.37 3.78 10.92
C PRO A 15 -25.29 3.72 12.03
N PRO A 16 -24.41 2.71 12.00
CA PRO A 16 -23.25 2.67 12.90
C PRO A 16 -22.34 3.88 12.65
N HIS A 17 -21.46 4.18 13.61
CA HIS A 17 -20.55 5.31 13.50
C HIS A 17 -19.69 5.20 12.21
N LYS A 18 -19.53 6.30 11.46
CA LYS A 18 -18.90 6.31 10.12
C LYS A 18 -17.50 5.71 10.09
N GLN A 19 -16.79 5.66 11.22
CA GLN A 19 -15.45 5.06 11.33
C GLN A 19 -15.46 3.53 11.41
N ARG A 20 -16.55 2.89 11.85
CA ARG A 20 -16.66 1.41 11.93
C ARG A 20 -16.73 0.75 10.56
N CYS A 21 -17.34 1.41 9.56
CA CYS A 21 -17.49 0.86 8.21
C CYS A 21 -16.16 0.66 7.45
N LYS A 22 -15.02 1.15 7.96
CA LYS A 22 -13.71 1.00 7.32
C LYS A 22 -12.99 -0.31 7.66
N HIS A 23 -13.45 -1.06 8.67
CA HIS A 23 -12.69 -2.17 9.27
C HIS A 23 -13.47 -3.50 9.39
N ALA A 24 -14.69 -3.61 8.85
CA ALA A 24 -15.51 -4.80 9.06
C ALA A 24 -15.08 -5.98 8.15
N PRO A 25 -14.90 -7.20 8.68
CA PRO A 25 -14.73 -8.42 7.87
C PRO A 25 -16.01 -8.73 7.07
N SER A 26 -15.89 -9.34 5.90
CA SER A 26 -17.01 -9.51 4.94
C SER A 26 -18.08 -10.53 5.34
N GLU A 27 -17.93 -11.21 6.47
CA GLU A 27 -18.80 -12.30 6.87
C GLU A 27 -19.97 -11.80 7.73
N LYS A 28 -21.19 -12.06 7.28
CA LYS A 28 -22.43 -11.65 7.98
C LYS A 28 -22.81 -12.72 9.01
N ALA A 29 -22.75 -12.40 10.30
CA ALA A 29 -23.17 -13.30 11.37
C ALA A 29 -24.58 -12.95 11.87
N GLY A 30 -25.45 -13.97 12.02
CA GLY A 30 -26.80 -13.83 12.56
C GLY A 30 -26.88 -14.29 14.01
N TYR A 31 -27.66 -13.61 14.84
CA TYR A 31 -27.87 -13.90 16.26
C TYR A 31 -29.34 -13.87 16.64
N GLN A 32 -29.68 -14.62 17.67
CA GLN A 32 -30.96 -14.61 18.34
C GLN A 32 -30.79 -14.37 19.83
N ILE A 33 -31.48 -13.35 20.33
CA ILE A 33 -31.56 -12.95 21.73
C ILE A 33 -32.98 -13.25 22.22
N CYS A 34 -33.14 -13.99 23.32
CA CYS A 34 -34.43 -14.19 23.97
C CYS A 34 -34.40 -13.50 25.33
N ILE A 35 -35.37 -12.63 25.61
CA ILE A 35 -35.55 -12.05 26.94
C ILE A 35 -36.61 -12.88 27.68
N GLU A 36 -36.19 -13.59 28.72
CA GLU A 36 -37.00 -14.60 29.39
C GLU A 36 -37.90 -13.97 30.45
N THR A 37 -37.29 -13.46 31.53
CA THR A 37 -38.02 -12.94 32.69
C THR A 37 -37.39 -11.68 33.27
N LEU A 38 -38.24 -10.72 33.69
CA LEU A 38 -37.86 -9.61 34.55
C LEU A 38 -38.21 -10.00 35.99
N GLU A 39 -37.19 -10.16 36.84
CA GLU A 39 -37.33 -10.47 38.26
C GLU A 39 -37.09 -9.19 39.09
N GLY A 40 -38.02 -8.87 40.00
CA GLY A 40 -37.91 -7.71 40.90
C GLY A 40 -38.84 -6.55 40.51
N THR A 41 -38.87 -5.51 41.35
CA THR A 41 -39.71 -4.32 41.15
C THR A 41 -38.86 -3.07 40.99
N PRO A 42 -38.48 -2.67 39.76
CA PRO A 42 -37.74 -1.43 39.52
C PRO A 42 -38.61 -0.16 39.69
N PHE A 43 -39.89 -0.32 40.00
CA PHE A 43 -40.89 0.75 40.02
C PHE A 43 -40.85 1.52 41.35
N ARG A 44 -40.63 2.84 41.29
CA ARG A 44 -40.77 3.71 42.48
C ARG A 44 -42.24 3.75 42.93
N GLN A 45 -42.48 3.59 44.23
CA GLN A 45 -43.82 3.51 44.85
C GLN A 45 -44.77 4.63 44.41
N GLY A 46 -44.26 5.87 44.25
CA GLY A 46 -45.07 7.01 43.82
C GLY A 46 -45.60 6.98 42.38
N VAL A 47 -45.12 6.07 41.53
CA VAL A 47 -45.62 5.89 40.14
C VAL A 47 -46.83 4.96 40.09
N LEU A 48 -46.90 3.97 41.00
CA LEU A 48 -48.02 3.04 41.07
C LEU A 48 -49.28 3.66 41.71
N GLU A 49 -49.11 4.61 42.64
CA GLU A 49 -50.22 5.22 43.40
C GLU A 49 -51.05 6.25 42.61
N ARG A 50 -50.53 6.78 41.49
CA ARG A 50 -51.15 7.89 40.74
C ARG A 50 -51.80 7.49 39.41
N SER A 51 -51.87 6.20 39.06
CA SER A 51 -52.30 5.76 37.73
C SER A 51 -53.19 4.51 37.77
N VAL A 52 -54.29 4.52 36.99
CA VAL A 52 -55.36 3.49 37.01
C VAL A 52 -54.92 2.17 36.35
N GLU A 53 -53.94 2.21 35.44
CA GLU A 53 -53.41 1.04 34.75
C GLU A 53 -51.93 1.29 34.40
N VAL A 54 -51.01 0.48 34.93
CA VAL A 54 -49.57 0.56 34.63
C VAL A 54 -49.13 -0.74 33.97
N SER A 55 -48.51 -0.61 32.79
CA SER A 55 -47.93 -1.74 32.04
C SER A 55 -46.42 -1.55 31.87
N CYS A 56 -45.70 -2.66 31.80
CA CYS A 56 -44.26 -2.72 31.59
C CYS A 56 -43.96 -3.04 30.12
N GLN A 57 -43.00 -2.33 29.54
CA GLN A 57 -42.44 -2.58 28.21
C GLN A 57 -40.91 -2.56 28.28
N LEU A 58 -40.26 -3.51 27.64
CA LEU A 58 -38.81 -3.52 27.47
C LEU A 58 -38.43 -2.84 26.15
N ARG A 59 -37.34 -2.07 26.16
CA ARG A 59 -36.76 -1.45 24.96
C ARG A 59 -35.31 -1.88 24.81
N MET A 60 -34.92 -2.40 23.65
CA MET A 60 -33.55 -2.84 23.40
C MET A 60 -32.93 -2.05 22.25
N THR A 61 -31.71 -1.51 22.44
CA THR A 61 -30.98 -0.72 21.44
C THR A 61 -29.51 -1.10 21.43
N LEU A 62 -28.84 -1.06 20.27
CA LEU A 62 -27.39 -1.30 20.18
C LEU A 62 -26.60 -0.03 20.49
N PHE A 63 -25.47 -0.19 21.18
CA PHE A 63 -24.59 0.89 21.61
C PHE A 63 -23.13 0.51 21.36
N ASP A 64 -22.38 1.44 20.76
CA ASP A 64 -20.93 1.33 20.58
C ASP A 64 -20.23 2.13 21.68
N SER A 65 -19.57 1.45 22.62
CA SER A 65 -18.87 2.14 23.71
C SER A 65 -17.65 2.93 23.25
N THR A 66 -17.01 2.54 22.15
CA THR A 66 -15.80 3.23 21.67
C THR A 66 -16.11 4.62 21.14
N TYR A 67 -17.27 4.78 20.47
CA TYR A 67 -17.67 6.05 19.86
C TYR A 67 -18.83 6.73 20.58
N HIS A 68 -19.30 6.18 21.70
CA HIS A 68 -20.47 6.66 22.45
C HIS A 68 -21.69 6.90 21.53
N HIS A 69 -21.99 5.95 20.65
CA HIS A 69 -23.00 6.11 19.60
C HIS A 69 -24.05 5.02 19.69
N PHE A 70 -25.32 5.39 19.83
CA PHE A 70 -26.45 4.46 19.68
C PHE A 70 -26.75 4.27 18.19
N PHE A 71 -26.91 3.03 17.77
CA PHE A 71 -27.18 2.68 16.38
C PHE A 71 -28.19 1.53 16.26
N GLY A 72 -28.62 1.24 15.04
CA GLY A 72 -29.69 0.28 14.78
C GLY A 72 -31.09 0.88 15.00
N ARG A 73 -32.05 -0.01 15.30
CA ARG A 73 -33.43 0.34 15.65
C ARG A 73 -33.73 -0.12 17.08
N THR A 74 -34.40 0.72 17.86
CA THR A 74 -34.86 0.34 19.20
C THR A 74 -36.03 -0.62 19.12
N TRP A 75 -35.81 -1.88 19.47
CA TRP A 75 -36.86 -2.88 19.60
C TRP A 75 -37.73 -2.59 20.84
N LYS A 76 -39.03 -2.84 20.73
CA LYS A 76 -40.02 -2.64 21.82
C LYS A 76 -40.80 -3.93 22.04
N SER A 77 -40.84 -4.43 23.27
CA SER A 77 -41.59 -5.64 23.62
C SER A 77 -43.11 -5.41 23.63
N SER A 78 -43.87 -6.51 23.67
CA SER A 78 -45.29 -6.43 24.05
C SER A 78 -45.47 -5.85 25.46
N THR A 79 -46.54 -5.08 25.67
CA THR A 79 -46.83 -4.46 26.97
C THR A 79 -47.44 -5.49 27.92
N LYS A 80 -46.83 -5.69 29.09
CA LYS A 80 -47.34 -6.61 30.13
C LYS A 80 -47.90 -5.84 31.32
N PRO A 81 -49.12 -6.12 31.81
CA PRO A 81 -49.68 -5.42 32.96
C PRO A 81 -48.88 -5.73 34.24
N ILE A 82 -48.61 -4.70 35.06
CA ILE A 82 -47.91 -4.86 36.33
C ILE A 82 -48.94 -5.16 37.42
N LYS A 83 -49.00 -6.42 37.88
CA LYS A 83 -49.77 -6.80 39.08
C LYS A 83 -48.83 -6.81 40.28
N ALA A 84 -48.64 -5.66 40.93
CA ALA A 84 -47.85 -5.58 42.16
C ALA A 84 -48.67 -6.17 43.33
N ILE A 85 -48.30 -7.35 43.81
CA ILE A 85 -48.76 -7.88 45.10
C ILE A 85 -47.74 -7.43 46.16
N PRO A 86 -48.14 -6.68 47.21
CA PRO A 86 -47.22 -6.29 48.27
C PRO A 86 -46.55 -7.51 48.91
N GLY A 87 -45.21 -7.53 48.98
CA GLY A 87 -44.45 -8.57 49.69
C GLY A 87 -43.98 -9.79 48.87
N LYS A 88 -44.23 -9.87 47.56
CA LYS A 88 -43.72 -10.95 46.70
C LYS A 88 -42.93 -10.37 45.52
N ALA A 89 -41.71 -10.87 45.26
CA ALA A 89 -40.90 -10.45 44.13
C ALA A 89 -41.67 -10.68 42.82
N SER A 90 -42.01 -9.59 42.12
CA SER A 90 -42.77 -9.65 40.88
C SER A 90 -41.90 -10.27 39.79
N LYS A 91 -42.37 -11.35 39.15
CA LYS A 91 -41.75 -11.92 37.95
C LYS A 91 -42.65 -11.65 36.76
N ILE A 92 -42.13 -10.93 35.77
CA ILE A 92 -42.84 -10.64 34.52
C ILE A 92 -42.20 -11.47 33.41
N LEU A 93 -42.99 -12.33 32.76
CA LEU A 93 -42.54 -13.21 31.68
C LEU A 93 -42.72 -12.52 30.33
N PHE A 94 -41.67 -12.43 29.51
CA PHE A 94 -41.73 -11.91 28.15
C PHE A 94 -41.62 -13.05 27.13
N ASN A 95 -40.54 -13.84 27.19
CA ASN A 95 -40.24 -14.95 26.28
C ASN A 95 -40.38 -14.58 24.79
N GLU A 96 -39.88 -13.39 24.41
CA GLU A 96 -39.92 -12.90 23.02
C GLU A 96 -38.54 -13.08 22.36
N PRO A 97 -38.42 -13.88 21.27
CA PRO A 97 -37.18 -14.01 20.52
C PRO A 97 -36.97 -12.81 19.58
N ILE A 98 -35.76 -12.26 19.64
CA ILE A 98 -35.29 -11.11 18.87
C ILE A 98 -34.13 -11.56 18.00
N TYR A 99 -34.16 -11.22 16.72
CA TYR A 99 -33.16 -11.60 15.73
C TYR A 99 -32.46 -10.36 15.20
N PHE A 100 -31.16 -10.47 14.92
CA PHE A 100 -30.41 -9.46 14.18
C PHE A 100 -29.18 -10.10 13.51
N TYR A 101 -28.65 -9.45 12.49
CA TYR A 101 -27.36 -9.83 11.91
C TYR A 101 -26.42 -8.62 11.86
N THR A 102 -25.12 -8.89 11.92
CA THR A 102 -24.08 -7.87 11.93
C THR A 102 -22.79 -8.38 11.30
N THR A 103 -22.03 -7.46 10.70
CA THR A 103 -20.62 -7.62 10.32
C THR A 103 -19.68 -7.07 11.39
N LEU A 104 -20.23 -6.35 12.38
CA LEU A 104 -19.48 -5.70 13.46
C LEU A 104 -19.41 -6.64 14.68
N ILE A 105 -18.54 -7.65 14.59
CA ILE A 105 -18.28 -8.60 15.70
C ILE A 105 -17.15 -8.03 16.57
N ASP A 106 -17.47 -7.02 17.40
CA ASP A 106 -16.50 -6.33 18.26
C ASP A 106 -17.00 -6.31 19.73
N PRO A 107 -16.17 -6.68 20.73
CA PRO A 107 -16.53 -6.63 22.15
C PRO A 107 -17.06 -5.28 22.65
N SER A 108 -16.73 -4.17 21.98
CA SER A 108 -17.22 -2.83 22.34
C SER A 108 -18.69 -2.61 21.99
N ILE A 109 -19.31 -3.50 21.20
CA ILE A 109 -20.71 -3.40 20.80
C ILE A 109 -21.58 -4.15 21.81
N MET A 110 -22.51 -3.41 22.41
CA MET A 110 -23.38 -3.89 23.49
C MET A 110 -24.85 -3.64 23.16
N ALA A 111 -25.72 -4.48 23.71
CA ALA A 111 -27.17 -4.25 23.72
C ALA A 111 -27.59 -3.61 25.05
N VAL A 112 -28.27 -2.48 24.99
CA VAL A 112 -28.80 -1.78 26.16
C VAL A 112 -30.30 -2.06 26.26
N ILE A 113 -30.73 -2.62 27.39
CA ILE A 113 -32.15 -2.93 27.67
C ILE A 113 -32.68 -1.93 28.70
N GLU A 114 -33.68 -1.15 28.32
CA GLU A 114 -34.41 -0.22 29.19
C GLU A 114 -35.77 -0.81 29.60
N VAL A 115 -36.11 -0.68 30.88
CA VAL A 115 -37.43 -1.03 31.42
C VAL A 115 -38.28 0.24 31.49
N VAL A 116 -39.38 0.28 30.75
CA VAL A 116 -40.28 1.44 30.67
C VAL A 116 -41.65 1.10 31.25
N ALA A 117 -42.10 1.89 32.22
CA ALA A 117 -43.47 1.88 32.70
C ALA A 117 -44.33 2.80 31.83
N LEU A 118 -45.41 2.24 31.27
CA LEU A 118 -46.42 2.95 30.52
C LEU A 118 -47.64 3.13 31.41
N SER A 119 -47.96 4.38 31.75
CA SER A 119 -49.20 4.74 32.44
C SER A 119 -50.07 5.63 31.56
N LYS A 120 -51.38 5.50 31.70
CA LYS A 120 -52.34 6.44 31.08
C LYS A 120 -52.70 7.51 32.10
N LYS A 121 -52.46 8.79 31.79
CA LYS A 121 -53.02 9.89 32.58
C LYS A 121 -54.54 9.95 32.39
N GLN A 122 -55.25 10.54 33.36
CA GLN A 122 -56.71 10.72 33.31
C GLN A 122 -57.21 11.50 32.06
N GLY A 123 -56.32 12.21 31.35
CA GLY A 123 -56.61 12.92 30.09
C GLY A 123 -56.25 12.17 28.80
N GLY A 124 -56.04 10.85 28.84
CA GLY A 124 -55.77 10.03 27.64
C GLY A 124 -54.34 10.13 27.07
N SER A 125 -53.50 11.02 27.59
CA SER A 125 -52.08 11.06 27.24
C SER A 125 -51.33 9.88 27.86
N LYS A 126 -50.58 9.15 27.01
CA LYS A 126 -49.67 8.08 27.45
C LYS A 126 -48.44 8.72 28.10
N GLN A 127 -48.13 8.33 29.32
CA GLN A 127 -46.92 8.72 30.02
C GLN A 127 -45.95 7.53 30.02
N GLU A 128 -44.75 7.73 29.48
CA GLU A 128 -43.68 6.74 29.47
C GLU A 128 -42.63 7.14 30.51
N LEU A 129 -42.32 6.24 31.44
CA LEU A 129 -41.35 6.46 32.52
C LEU A 129 -40.29 5.37 32.49
N SER A 130 -39.03 5.76 32.30
CA SER A 130 -37.89 4.85 32.43
C SER A 130 -37.71 4.46 33.90
N CYS A 131 -37.73 3.16 34.18
CA CYS A 131 -37.60 2.58 35.51
C CYS A 131 -36.19 2.02 35.79
N GLY A 132 -35.35 1.97 34.77
CA GLY A 132 -33.95 1.54 34.84
C GLY A 132 -33.50 0.88 33.54
N PHE A 133 -32.19 0.68 33.40
CA PHE A 133 -31.62 0.04 32.22
C PHE A 133 -30.45 -0.89 32.58
N GLY A 134 -30.21 -1.90 31.76
CA GLY A 134 -29.09 -2.82 31.89
C GLY A 134 -28.28 -2.89 30.59
N ILE A 135 -27.01 -3.25 30.70
CA ILE A 135 -26.05 -3.32 29.59
C ILE A 135 -25.63 -4.77 29.38
N MET A 136 -25.93 -5.32 28.21
CA MET A 136 -25.65 -6.69 27.80
C MET A 136 -24.47 -6.69 26.81
N SER A 137 -23.39 -7.37 27.18
CA SER A 137 -22.30 -7.68 26.24
C SER A 137 -22.76 -8.78 25.28
N LEU A 138 -22.67 -8.51 23.97
CA LEU A 138 -23.11 -9.44 22.93
C LEU A 138 -21.99 -10.40 22.49
N PHE A 139 -20.73 -9.98 22.60
CA PHE A 139 -19.58 -10.66 21.97
C PHE A 139 -18.45 -11.01 22.95
N SER A 140 -18.72 -11.11 24.25
CA SER A 140 -17.68 -11.34 25.28
C SER A 140 -17.05 -12.74 25.29
N HIS A 141 -17.63 -13.72 24.59
CA HIS A 141 -17.09 -15.07 24.46
C HIS A 141 -17.27 -15.57 23.03
N GLN A 142 -16.24 -16.15 22.42
CA GLN A 142 -16.30 -16.78 21.10
C GLN A 142 -17.36 -17.91 21.12
N LEU A 143 -18.51 -17.65 20.51
CA LEU A 143 -19.62 -18.60 20.35
C LEU A 143 -19.31 -19.53 19.17
N GLU A 144 -18.38 -20.48 19.33
CA GLU A 144 -17.98 -21.38 18.23
C GLU A 144 -18.87 -22.63 18.10
N ASP A 145 -19.63 -23.04 19.12
CA ASP A 145 -20.44 -24.27 19.08
C ASP A 145 -21.96 -24.05 18.97
N ASP A 146 -22.62 -24.82 18.09
CA ASP A 146 -24.05 -24.77 17.74
C ASP A 146 -25.02 -25.04 18.92
N SER A 147 -24.51 -25.49 20.07
CA SER A 147 -25.31 -25.88 21.23
C SER A 147 -25.15 -24.99 22.47
N SER A 148 -24.24 -24.01 22.48
CA SER A 148 -24.00 -23.18 23.67
C SER A 148 -25.00 -22.03 23.75
N ILE A 149 -26.10 -22.24 24.48
CA ILE A 149 -27.00 -21.16 24.90
C ILE A 149 -26.29 -20.36 25.99
N GLN A 150 -25.94 -19.10 25.73
CA GLN A 150 -25.45 -18.20 26.77
C GLN A 150 -26.63 -17.60 27.53
N SER A 151 -27.02 -18.24 28.63
CA SER A 151 -28.00 -17.67 29.57
C SER A 151 -27.30 -16.76 30.56
N GLY A 152 -27.70 -15.48 30.62
CA GLY A 152 -27.14 -14.47 31.51
C GLY A 152 -28.20 -13.81 32.40
N ARG A 153 -27.76 -13.25 33.53
CA ARG A 153 -28.58 -12.38 34.40
C ARG A 153 -28.06 -10.94 34.30
N LEU A 154 -28.87 -10.07 33.72
CA LEU A 154 -28.57 -8.66 33.54
C LEU A 154 -29.00 -7.86 34.77
N LYS A 155 -28.07 -7.11 35.34
CA LYS A 155 -28.32 -6.16 36.44
C LYS A 155 -28.87 -4.84 35.89
N LEU A 156 -29.79 -4.21 36.61
CA LEU A 156 -30.38 -2.92 36.23
C LEU A 156 -29.81 -1.75 37.04
N TYR A 157 -29.60 -0.62 36.37
CA TYR A 157 -29.14 0.64 36.93
C TYR A 157 -30.26 1.69 36.91
N TYR A 158 -30.25 2.60 37.87
CA TYR A 158 -31.13 3.76 37.87
C TYR A 158 -30.77 4.74 36.77
N GLY A 159 -31.79 5.42 36.21
CA GLY A 159 -31.63 6.44 35.18
C GLY A 159 -32.12 5.97 33.81
N THR A 160 -31.76 6.73 32.78
CA THR A 160 -32.11 6.42 31.37
C THR A 160 -30.85 6.04 30.61
N PRO A 161 -30.91 5.20 29.56
CA PRO A 161 -29.77 4.86 28.70
C PRO A 161 -28.97 6.05 28.16
N ARG A 162 -29.60 7.23 28.05
CA ARG A 162 -28.93 8.48 27.64
C ARG A 162 -27.75 8.87 28.52
N SER A 163 -27.66 8.37 29.75
CA SER A 163 -26.50 8.60 30.61
C SER A 163 -25.20 8.08 29.97
N LEU A 164 -25.25 7.02 29.15
CA LEU A 164 -24.10 6.44 28.45
C LEU A 164 -23.44 7.39 27.43
N LEU A 165 -24.14 8.44 27.01
CA LEU A 165 -23.60 9.49 26.12
C LEU A 165 -22.76 10.53 26.88
N HIS A 166 -22.69 10.44 28.21
CA HIS A 166 -21.95 11.41 29.01
C HIS A 166 -20.42 11.19 28.85
N PRO A 167 -19.62 12.22 28.53
CA PRO A 167 -18.19 12.07 28.20
C PRO A 167 -17.31 11.48 29.32
N THR A 168 -17.79 11.46 30.56
CA THR A 168 -17.04 10.98 31.73
C THR A 168 -17.16 9.48 31.99
N LEU A 169 -18.10 8.77 31.35
CA LEU A 169 -18.28 7.32 31.52
C LEU A 169 -17.35 6.56 30.55
N LYS A 170 -16.07 6.41 30.91
CA LYS A 170 -15.05 5.83 30.00
C LYS A 170 -15.17 4.33 29.76
N ASP A 171 -15.81 3.58 30.65
CA ASP A 171 -16.14 2.17 30.41
C ASP A 171 -17.44 1.76 31.13
N PRO A 172 -18.42 1.15 30.43
CA PRO A 172 -19.67 0.69 31.03
C PRO A 172 -19.57 -0.69 31.71
N ASN A 173 -18.50 -1.46 31.46
CA ASN A 173 -18.31 -2.80 32.00
C ASN A 173 -17.67 -2.81 33.39
N GLU A 174 -16.93 -1.76 33.75
CA GLU A 174 -16.42 -1.56 35.11
C GLU A 174 -17.47 -0.84 35.96
N LEU A 175 -17.59 -1.22 37.23
CA LEU A 175 -18.59 -0.70 38.17
C LEU A 175 -18.38 0.81 38.38
N ASN A 176 -18.94 1.62 37.48
CA ASN A 176 -18.66 3.04 37.41
C ASN A 176 -19.31 3.73 38.60
N GLN A 177 -18.55 4.53 39.37
CA GLN A 177 -18.98 5.12 40.64
C GLN A 177 -20.24 6.00 40.52
N HIS A 178 -20.56 6.44 39.29
CA HIS A 178 -21.69 7.29 38.98
C HIS A 178 -22.98 6.51 38.60
N MET A 179 -22.94 5.18 38.50
CA MET A 179 -24.09 4.35 38.17
C MET A 179 -24.60 3.62 39.42
N THR A 180 -25.83 3.95 39.86
CA THR A 180 -26.46 3.32 41.03
C THR A 180 -27.21 2.06 40.62
N LEU A 181 -26.81 0.92 41.18
CA LEU A 181 -27.45 -0.38 40.96
C LEU A 181 -28.83 -0.44 41.63
N ILE A 182 -29.84 -0.99 40.94
CA ILE A 182 -31.14 -1.33 41.52
C ILE A 182 -31.01 -2.70 42.20
N GLU A 183 -30.97 -2.72 43.53
CA GLU A 183 -30.86 -3.97 44.28
C GLU A 183 -32.07 -4.89 44.03
N ASN A 184 -31.83 -6.21 44.03
CA ASN A 184 -32.84 -7.25 43.88
C ASN A 184 -33.68 -7.21 42.58
N THR A 185 -33.19 -6.55 41.53
CA THR A 185 -33.84 -6.55 40.21
C THR A 185 -32.88 -7.03 39.11
N CYS A 186 -33.28 -8.03 38.32
CA CYS A 186 -32.50 -8.54 37.20
C CYS A 186 -33.36 -9.03 36.02
N ILE A 187 -32.80 -8.97 34.81
CA ILE A 187 -33.41 -9.55 33.59
C ILE A 187 -32.66 -10.82 33.22
N GLN A 188 -33.39 -11.93 33.07
CA GLN A 188 -32.86 -13.17 32.49
C GLN A 188 -32.94 -13.12 30.97
N TYR A 189 -31.84 -13.44 30.29
CA TYR A 189 -31.76 -13.47 28.84
C TYR A 189 -30.93 -14.66 28.36
N SER A 190 -31.16 -15.09 27.11
CA SER A 190 -30.34 -16.07 26.42
C SER A 190 -29.92 -15.57 25.04
N VAL A 191 -28.64 -15.76 24.68
CA VAL A 191 -28.09 -15.41 23.35
C VAL A 191 -27.62 -16.67 22.65
N ARG A 192 -27.95 -16.83 21.37
CA ARG A 192 -27.50 -17.93 20.51
C ARG A 192 -27.20 -17.46 19.08
N PRO A 193 -26.21 -18.03 18.39
CA PRO A 193 -26.00 -17.77 16.96
C PRO A 193 -27.17 -18.35 16.13
N HIS A 194 -27.49 -17.70 15.00
CA HIS A 194 -28.58 -18.09 14.10
C HIS A 194 -28.09 -18.19 12.64
N LYS A 195 -27.49 -19.34 12.29
CA LYS A 195 -26.85 -19.60 10.98
C LYS A 195 -27.78 -19.44 9.76
N VAL A 196 -29.09 -19.57 9.92
CA VAL A 196 -30.06 -19.45 8.81
C VAL A 196 -30.42 -17.99 8.52
N LEU A 197 -30.20 -17.06 9.46
CA LEU A 197 -30.63 -15.66 9.31
C LEU A 197 -29.94 -14.93 8.13
N PRO A 198 -28.63 -15.14 7.87
CA PRO A 198 -27.96 -14.51 6.73
C PRO A 198 -28.59 -14.81 5.36
N THR A 199 -29.33 -15.90 5.20
CA THR A 199 -30.02 -16.24 3.94
C THR A 199 -31.08 -15.21 3.53
N VAL A 200 -31.68 -14.52 4.51
CA VAL A 200 -32.69 -13.46 4.33
C VAL A 200 -32.13 -12.06 4.60
N ALA A 201 -30.81 -11.91 4.75
CA ALA A 201 -30.17 -10.62 5.02
C ALA A 201 -30.36 -9.58 3.90
N HIS A 202 -30.77 -9.99 2.70
CA HIS A 202 -31.12 -9.08 1.60
C HIS A 202 -32.50 -8.41 1.77
N LEU A 203 -33.33 -8.88 2.72
CA LEU A 203 -34.70 -8.37 2.95
C LEU A 203 -34.82 -7.38 4.12
N PHE A 204 -33.79 -7.20 4.95
CA PHE A 204 -33.82 -6.19 6.00
C PHE A 204 -32.40 -5.70 6.32
N PRO A 205 -32.20 -4.47 6.79
CA PRO A 205 -30.87 -3.90 7.00
C PRO A 205 -30.08 -4.57 8.12
N GLU A 206 -28.77 -4.36 8.08
CA GLU A 206 -27.83 -4.83 9.09
C GLU A 206 -28.02 -4.07 10.42
N ASN A 207 -27.74 -4.72 11.55
CA ASN A 207 -27.83 -4.16 12.90
C ASN A 207 -29.26 -3.77 13.34
N VAL A 208 -30.28 -4.39 12.74
CA VAL A 208 -31.68 -4.17 13.09
C VAL A 208 -32.21 -5.29 13.97
N LEU A 209 -32.74 -4.92 15.14
CA LEU A 209 -33.36 -5.83 16.09
C LEU A 209 -34.82 -6.07 15.68
N VAL A 210 -35.16 -7.30 15.30
CA VAL A 210 -36.50 -7.69 14.81
C VAL A 210 -37.09 -8.79 15.67
N SER A 211 -38.37 -8.66 16.03
CA SER A 211 -39.11 -9.73 16.74
C SER A 211 -39.46 -10.88 15.78
N GLY A 212 -39.50 -12.12 16.26
CA GLY A 212 -40.04 -13.25 15.48
C GLY A 212 -41.48 -13.04 14.98
N SER A 213 -42.26 -12.19 15.68
CA SER A 213 -43.63 -11.82 15.33
C SER A 213 -43.76 -10.62 14.38
N GLU A 214 -42.67 -9.95 14.03
CA GLU A 214 -42.70 -8.76 13.16
C GLU A 214 -42.69 -9.18 11.68
N THR A 215 -43.59 -8.62 10.88
CA THR A 215 -43.73 -9.01 9.47
C THR A 215 -42.71 -8.28 8.60
N ILE A 216 -41.72 -9.01 8.09
CA ILE A 216 -40.76 -8.51 7.09
C ILE A 216 -41.30 -8.80 5.68
N PRO A 217 -41.55 -7.77 4.84
CA PRO A 217 -41.97 -7.96 3.46
C PRO A 217 -40.96 -8.82 2.67
N GLY A 218 -41.46 -9.92 2.10
CA GLY A 218 -40.66 -10.88 1.32
C GLY A 218 -40.41 -12.20 2.05
N ILE A 219 -40.68 -12.28 3.35
CA ILE A 219 -40.66 -13.53 4.12
C ILE A 219 -42.09 -14.07 4.21
N MET A 220 -42.26 -15.37 3.95
CA MET A 220 -43.53 -16.06 4.13
C MET A 220 -43.89 -16.13 5.63
N PRO A 221 -45.15 -15.86 6.02
CA PRO A 221 -45.59 -16.07 7.39
C PRO A 221 -45.42 -17.56 7.78
N SER A 222 -45.02 -17.83 9.03
CA SER A 222 -44.79 -19.20 9.50
C SER A 222 -46.08 -20.02 9.47
N CYS A 223 -46.05 -21.22 8.88
CA CYS A 223 -47.13 -22.21 9.04
C CYS A 223 -47.13 -22.90 10.42
N ASP A 224 -46.08 -22.72 11.21
CA ASP A 224 -45.94 -23.34 12.54
C ASP A 224 -46.75 -22.58 13.60
N ASN A 225 -47.30 -23.31 14.59
CA ASN A 225 -48.06 -22.77 15.73
C ASN A 225 -47.29 -21.74 16.60
N SER A 226 -45.99 -21.54 16.38
CA SER A 226 -45.18 -20.57 17.13
C SER A 226 -45.33 -19.12 16.66
N GLY A 227 -45.84 -18.89 15.45
CA GLY A 227 -45.98 -17.52 14.89
C GLY A 227 -44.65 -16.79 14.66
N ASP A 228 -43.53 -17.51 14.61
CA ASP A 228 -42.17 -16.97 14.46
C ASP A 228 -41.64 -17.31 13.06
N ALA A 229 -41.74 -16.37 12.12
CA ALA A 229 -41.31 -16.55 10.74
C ALA A 229 -39.78 -16.56 10.58
N LEU A 230 -39.04 -15.98 11.53
CA LEU A 230 -37.58 -15.83 11.44
C LEU A 230 -36.81 -17.03 11.96
N LYS A 231 -37.46 -17.91 12.73
CA LYS A 231 -36.86 -19.17 13.18
C LYS A 231 -36.47 -20.10 12.01
N LYS A 232 -37.28 -20.12 10.95
CA LYS A 232 -37.01 -20.83 9.68
C LYS A 232 -37.56 -20.00 8.51
N PRO A 233 -36.82 -18.97 8.08
CA PRO A 233 -37.35 -18.01 7.12
C PRO A 233 -37.43 -18.63 5.72
N HIS A 234 -38.58 -18.48 5.07
CA HIS A 234 -38.81 -18.90 3.69
C HIS A 234 -39.12 -17.66 2.84
N VAL A 235 -38.36 -17.45 1.77
CA VAL A 235 -38.49 -16.28 0.90
C VAL A 235 -39.67 -16.45 -0.08
N GLN A 236 -40.43 -15.39 -0.30
CA GLN A 236 -41.50 -15.34 -1.31
C GLN A 236 -40.94 -15.45 -2.73
N LYS A 237 -41.72 -16.00 -3.67
CA LYS A 237 -41.30 -16.16 -5.06
C LYS A 237 -41.15 -14.80 -5.75
N THR A 238 -40.00 -14.57 -6.38
CA THR A 238 -39.71 -13.35 -7.15
C THR A 238 -40.24 -13.43 -8.59
N VAL A 239 -40.49 -12.27 -9.18
CA VAL A 239 -40.94 -12.04 -10.56
C VAL A 239 -40.00 -11.03 -11.20
N ILE A 240 -39.67 -11.23 -12.48
CA ILE A 240 -38.86 -10.29 -13.25
C ILE A 240 -39.78 -9.21 -13.84
N CYS A 241 -39.45 -7.95 -13.60
CA CYS A 241 -40.13 -6.78 -14.15
C CYS A 241 -39.25 -6.04 -15.15
N TYR A 242 -39.89 -5.37 -16.10
CA TYR A 242 -39.24 -4.51 -17.08
C TYR A 242 -39.84 -3.10 -17.03
N LEU A 243 -38.99 -2.09 -17.17
CA LEU A 243 -39.38 -0.69 -17.33
C LEU A 243 -38.90 -0.17 -18.69
N ASP A 244 -39.83 0.40 -19.46
CA ASP A 244 -39.59 0.99 -20.78
C ASP A 244 -40.02 2.47 -20.78
N GLN A 245 -39.50 3.27 -21.73
CA GLN A 245 -39.92 4.66 -22.00
C GLN A 245 -39.94 5.59 -20.78
N ILE A 246 -38.84 5.65 -20.03
CA ILE A 246 -38.80 6.48 -18.81
C ILE A 246 -38.56 7.95 -19.20
N CYS A 247 -39.49 8.83 -18.82
CA CYS A 247 -39.45 10.27 -19.05
C CYS A 247 -39.69 11.04 -17.74
N LEU A 248 -38.85 12.03 -17.43
CA LEU A 248 -38.97 12.88 -16.24
C LEU A 248 -39.27 14.33 -16.65
N PHE A 249 -40.28 14.91 -16.03
CA PHE A 249 -40.70 16.30 -16.20
C PHE A 249 -40.44 17.07 -14.91
N LEU A 250 -39.76 18.21 -15.00
CA LEU A 250 -39.50 19.10 -13.86
C LEU A 250 -40.18 20.45 -14.10
N TYR A 251 -40.80 20.98 -13.05
CA TYR A 251 -41.53 22.25 -13.07
C TYR A 251 -40.62 23.41 -12.65
N PRO A 252 -40.78 24.62 -13.23
CA PRO A 252 -41.76 25.02 -14.27
C PRO A 252 -41.44 24.54 -15.69
N THR A 253 -40.17 24.37 -16.00
CA THR A 253 -39.62 23.70 -17.19
C THR A 253 -38.24 23.20 -16.80
N LEU A 254 -37.71 22.15 -17.44
CA LEU A 254 -36.37 21.64 -17.15
C LEU A 254 -35.30 22.75 -17.12
N GLU A 255 -35.26 23.60 -18.15
CA GLU A 255 -34.33 24.75 -18.23
C GLU A 255 -34.43 25.69 -17.02
N LYS A 256 -35.62 26.24 -16.75
CA LYS A 256 -35.84 27.16 -15.63
C LYS A 256 -35.54 26.53 -14.26
N PHE A 257 -35.90 25.25 -14.09
CA PHE A 257 -35.61 24.53 -12.87
C PHE A 257 -34.11 24.39 -12.65
N GLU A 258 -33.37 24.00 -13.68
CA GLU A 258 -31.90 23.88 -13.62
C GLU A 258 -31.21 25.22 -13.41
N GLU A 259 -31.73 26.29 -14.01
CA GLU A 259 -31.26 27.66 -13.80
C GLU A 259 -31.43 28.11 -12.34
N GLU A 260 -32.63 27.93 -11.76
CA GLU A 260 -32.92 28.25 -10.36
C GLU A 260 -32.05 27.43 -9.40
N LEU A 261 -31.95 26.11 -9.65
CA LEU A 261 -31.14 25.21 -8.85
C LEU A 261 -29.67 25.62 -8.86
N THR A 262 -29.14 25.96 -10.03
CA THR A 262 -27.76 26.42 -10.18
C THR A 262 -27.52 27.75 -9.47
N MET A 263 -28.48 28.69 -9.51
CA MET A 263 -28.40 29.95 -8.75
C MET A 263 -28.35 29.71 -7.24
N LEU A 264 -29.21 28.84 -6.72
CA LEU A 264 -29.25 28.54 -5.28
C LEU A 264 -27.99 27.83 -4.79
N VAL A 265 -27.53 26.85 -5.56
CA VAL A 265 -26.28 26.14 -5.26
C VAL A 265 -25.11 27.14 -5.27
N ASN A 266 -25.04 28.04 -6.26
CA ASN A 266 -24.04 29.12 -6.23
C ASN A 266 -24.13 29.97 -4.96
N SER A 267 -25.35 30.31 -4.49
CA SER A 267 -25.53 31.13 -3.29
C SER A 267 -25.10 30.45 -1.97
N ASP A 268 -25.26 29.12 -1.87
CA ASP A 268 -24.80 28.35 -0.70
C ASP A 268 -23.27 28.24 -0.61
N TRP A 269 -22.58 28.39 -1.75
CA TRP A 269 -21.11 28.34 -1.84
C TRP A 269 -20.42 29.68 -1.50
N LEU A 270 -21.12 30.82 -1.45
CA LEU A 270 -20.52 32.09 -1.03
C LEU A 270 -20.27 32.10 0.49
N PRO A 271 -19.01 32.24 0.96
CA PRO A 271 -18.74 32.39 2.39
C PRO A 271 -19.42 33.67 2.91
N LYS A 272 -20.06 33.58 4.09
CA LYS A 272 -20.82 34.65 4.75
C LYS A 272 -19.97 35.81 5.30
N ASP A 273 -18.74 36.03 4.81
CA ASP A 273 -17.89 37.15 5.21
C ASP A 273 -17.52 38.05 4.02
N ASP A 274 -17.50 39.35 4.29
CA ASP A 274 -17.54 40.51 3.40
C ASP A 274 -16.65 40.47 2.13
N GLY A 275 -17.21 40.96 1.02
CA GLY A 275 -16.48 41.78 0.04
C GLY A 275 -16.12 41.15 -1.31
N ASN A 276 -17.03 41.27 -2.28
CA ASN A 276 -16.75 41.60 -3.69
C ASN A 276 -15.75 40.72 -4.48
N ILE A 277 -16.16 39.51 -4.90
CA ILE A 277 -15.50 38.76 -5.99
C ILE A 277 -16.56 38.08 -6.87
N ASN A 278 -16.59 38.43 -8.16
CA ASN A 278 -17.37 37.74 -9.21
C ASN A 278 -16.84 36.29 -9.39
N GLY A 279 -17.37 35.34 -8.62
CA GLY A 279 -17.05 33.91 -8.69
C GLY A 279 -17.80 33.16 -9.80
N GLY A 280 -17.15 32.19 -10.45
CA GLY A 280 -17.69 31.45 -11.58
C GLY A 280 -18.95 30.62 -11.26
N SER A 281 -19.87 30.53 -12.22
CA SER A 281 -21.15 29.82 -12.06
C SER A 281 -20.96 28.30 -12.06
N VAL A 282 -21.44 27.62 -11.00
CA VAL A 282 -21.67 26.16 -10.96
C VAL A 282 -22.36 25.69 -12.24
N SER A 283 -21.98 24.52 -12.76
CA SER A 283 -22.60 23.90 -13.94
C SER A 283 -22.97 22.44 -13.70
N ILE A 284 -24.05 21.97 -14.31
CA ILE A 284 -24.55 20.59 -14.20
C ILE A 284 -23.82 19.72 -15.23
N GLN A 285 -23.05 18.71 -14.77
CA GLN A 285 -22.31 17.78 -15.64
C GLN A 285 -23.13 16.56 -16.06
N GLU A 286 -23.86 15.97 -15.12
CA GLU A 286 -24.53 14.68 -15.33
C GLU A 286 -25.83 14.61 -14.52
N ARG A 287 -26.83 13.89 -15.06
CA ARG A 287 -28.14 13.67 -14.44
C ARG A 287 -28.36 12.16 -14.36
N ARG A 288 -28.40 11.63 -13.14
CA ARG A 288 -28.46 10.20 -12.86
C ARG A 288 -29.80 9.84 -12.25
N LEU A 289 -30.38 8.74 -12.69
CA LEU A 289 -31.60 8.18 -12.14
C LEU A 289 -31.27 6.81 -11.53
N HIS A 290 -31.45 6.67 -10.22
CA HIS A 290 -31.29 5.40 -9.53
C HIS A 290 -32.64 4.71 -9.44
N ILE A 291 -32.72 3.47 -9.93
CA ILE A 291 -33.95 2.69 -10.00
C ILE A 291 -33.72 1.36 -9.31
N GLY A 292 -34.53 1.05 -8.30
CA GLY A 292 -34.41 -0.20 -7.55
C GLY A 292 -35.71 -0.65 -6.92
N VAL A 293 -35.75 -1.93 -6.54
CA VAL A 293 -36.86 -2.52 -5.78
C VAL A 293 -36.58 -2.36 -4.28
N HIS A 294 -37.50 -1.72 -3.56
CA HIS A 294 -37.40 -1.47 -2.12
C HIS A 294 -38.56 -2.13 -1.37
N ASN A 295 -38.28 -2.96 -0.37
CA ASN A 295 -39.31 -3.71 0.37
C ASN A 295 -39.84 -2.98 1.63
N GLY A 296 -39.60 -1.66 1.70
CA GLY A 296 -39.95 -0.82 2.83
C GLY A 296 -38.85 -0.76 3.89
N TRP A 297 -37.95 -1.75 3.97
CA TRP A 297 -36.83 -1.78 4.91
C TRP A 297 -35.50 -1.51 4.23
N VAL A 298 -35.25 -2.16 3.09
CA VAL A 298 -34.00 -2.07 2.34
C VAL A 298 -34.25 -2.20 0.85
N PHE A 299 -33.29 -1.74 0.06
CA PHE A 299 -33.19 -2.14 -1.34
C PHE A 299 -32.83 -3.62 -1.42
N VAL A 300 -33.72 -4.42 -2.00
CA VAL A 300 -33.56 -5.89 -2.10
C VAL A 300 -32.32 -6.23 -2.91
N GLN A 301 -32.09 -5.45 -3.97
CA GLN A 301 -30.87 -5.41 -4.76
C GLN A 301 -30.36 -3.96 -4.85
N LYS A 302 -29.04 -3.78 -4.98
CA LYS A 302 -28.43 -2.47 -5.23
C LYS A 302 -29.13 -1.76 -6.41
N PRO A 303 -29.59 -0.50 -6.26
CA PRO A 303 -30.27 0.23 -7.34
C PRO A 303 -29.43 0.32 -8.61
N GLN A 304 -30.07 0.19 -9.77
CA GLN A 304 -29.44 0.42 -11.07
C GLN A 304 -29.33 1.92 -11.32
N ILE A 305 -28.12 2.38 -11.64
CA ILE A 305 -27.83 3.79 -11.92
C ILE A 305 -27.79 3.97 -13.44
N VAL A 306 -28.67 4.83 -13.96
CA VAL A 306 -28.73 5.15 -15.39
C VAL A 306 -28.60 6.66 -15.61
N VAL A 307 -27.98 7.07 -16.72
CA VAL A 307 -27.85 8.49 -17.08
C VAL A 307 -29.04 8.92 -17.92
N VAL A 308 -29.71 10.00 -17.53
CA VAL A 308 -30.85 10.57 -18.26
C VAL A 308 -30.42 11.85 -18.97
N VAL A 309 -30.88 12.04 -20.21
CA VAL A 309 -30.44 13.14 -21.09
C VAL A 309 -31.65 13.99 -21.50
N PRO A 310 -31.51 15.33 -21.63
CA PRO A 310 -32.57 16.17 -22.18
C PRO A 310 -32.99 15.73 -23.58
N GLU A 311 -34.30 15.62 -23.83
CA GLU A 311 -34.86 15.16 -25.11
C GLU A 311 -34.35 15.97 -26.32
N ALA A 312 -34.12 17.28 -26.12
CA ALA A 312 -33.63 18.20 -27.14
C ALA A 312 -32.19 17.90 -27.61
N GLU A 313 -31.34 17.32 -26.77
CA GLU A 313 -29.96 16.95 -27.13
C GLU A 313 -29.92 15.70 -28.02
N MET A 314 -30.87 14.78 -27.84
CA MET A 314 -30.95 13.53 -28.64
C MET A 314 -31.41 13.77 -30.08
N MET A 315 -32.23 14.79 -30.34
CA MET A 315 -32.69 15.14 -31.70
C MET A 315 -31.58 15.68 -32.62
N ARG A 316 -30.43 16.11 -32.07
CA ARG A 316 -29.28 16.60 -32.85
C ARG A 316 -28.33 15.49 -33.34
N GLY A 317 -28.51 14.25 -32.89
CA GLY A 317 -27.59 13.13 -33.17
C GLY A 317 -27.84 12.32 -34.46
N HIS A 318 -28.97 12.51 -35.14
CA HIS A 318 -29.34 11.71 -36.32
C HIS A 318 -29.81 12.57 -37.49
N SER A 319 -28.91 13.30 -38.15
CA SER A 319 -29.09 13.80 -39.54
C SER A 319 -27.80 14.44 -40.08
N THR A 320 -26.96 13.67 -40.77
CA THR A 320 -25.92 14.21 -41.67
C THR A 320 -25.86 13.42 -42.97
N THR A 321 -26.87 13.59 -43.83
CA THR A 321 -26.70 13.43 -45.29
C THR A 321 -27.46 14.54 -46.05
N SER A 322 -26.69 15.33 -46.80
CA SER A 322 -27.03 16.10 -48.01
C SER A 322 -28.15 17.17 -48.02
N LEU A 323 -27.71 18.43 -48.16
CA LEU A 323 -28.11 19.44 -49.15
C LEU A 323 -29.60 19.54 -49.57
N LYS A 324 -30.29 20.64 -49.17
CA LYS A 324 -30.81 21.71 -50.07
C LYS A 324 -31.65 22.75 -49.32
N LYS A 325 -31.35 24.03 -49.59
CA LYS A 325 -32.17 25.21 -49.28
C LYS A 325 -33.61 25.05 -49.77
N LYS A 326 -34.60 25.36 -48.91
CA LYS A 326 -35.80 26.11 -49.31
C LYS A 326 -36.47 26.76 -48.08
N ASN A 327 -36.66 28.07 -48.19
CA ASN A 327 -37.46 28.90 -47.29
C ASN A 327 -38.93 28.44 -47.32
N ILE A 328 -39.50 28.13 -46.15
CA ILE A 328 -40.95 28.23 -45.90
C ILE A 328 -41.15 28.83 -44.50
N ALA A 329 -42.14 29.71 -44.46
CA ALA A 329 -42.49 30.67 -43.44
C ALA A 329 -42.86 30.08 -42.06
N GLN A 330 -42.74 30.96 -41.09
CA GLN A 330 -43.33 30.94 -39.75
C GLN A 330 -44.68 30.22 -39.69
N GLN A 331 -44.69 29.03 -39.09
CA GLN A 331 -45.87 28.49 -38.42
C GLN A 331 -45.46 28.05 -37.01
N LYS A 332 -46.16 28.65 -36.05
CA LYS A 332 -46.15 28.39 -34.61
C LYS A 332 -46.23 26.88 -34.36
N LEU A 333 -45.11 26.25 -33.96
CA LEU A 333 -45.15 24.93 -33.34
C LEU A 333 -45.08 25.07 -31.82
N SER A 334 -46.04 24.39 -31.19
CA SER A 334 -46.25 24.16 -29.76
C SER A 334 -44.96 23.94 -28.97
N SER A 335 -44.95 24.51 -27.75
CA SER A 335 -43.99 24.28 -26.67
C SER A 335 -43.56 22.82 -26.58
N THR A 336 -42.36 22.52 -27.10
CA THR A 336 -41.75 21.19 -26.98
C THR A 336 -41.32 21.07 -25.52
N VAL A 337 -42.10 20.34 -24.73
CA VAL A 337 -41.85 20.11 -23.31
C VAL A 337 -40.52 19.39 -23.18
N GLN A 338 -39.54 20.04 -22.58
CA GLN A 338 -38.21 19.47 -22.38
C GLN A 338 -38.25 18.49 -21.20
N ALA A 339 -38.15 17.20 -21.49
CA ALA A 339 -38.07 16.13 -20.50
C ALA A 339 -36.66 15.52 -20.45
N LEU A 340 -36.31 14.88 -19.33
CA LEU A 340 -35.16 13.97 -19.28
C LEU A 340 -35.63 12.56 -19.65
N VAL A 341 -34.98 11.92 -20.62
CA VAL A 341 -35.47 10.67 -21.23
C VAL A 341 -34.43 9.55 -21.12
N LEU A 342 -34.91 8.32 -20.90
CA LEU A 342 -34.16 7.07 -21.00
C LEU A 342 -34.85 6.11 -21.98
N ARG A 343 -34.17 5.74 -23.07
CA ARG A 343 -34.70 4.79 -24.07
C ARG A 343 -34.37 3.32 -23.80
N SER A 344 -33.43 3.02 -22.91
CA SER A 344 -33.05 1.64 -22.59
C SER A 344 -34.05 0.98 -21.65
N ARG A 345 -34.42 -0.27 -21.95
CA ARG A 345 -35.22 -1.13 -21.06
C ARG A 345 -34.42 -1.48 -19.80
N ILE A 346 -35.02 -1.26 -18.64
CA ILE A 346 -34.44 -1.67 -17.35
C ILE A 346 -35.06 -2.99 -16.90
N ARG A 347 -34.22 -3.95 -16.49
CA ARG A 347 -34.65 -5.28 -15.99
C ARG A 347 -34.48 -5.34 -14.48
N LEU A 348 -35.55 -5.61 -13.73
CA LEU A 348 -35.55 -5.72 -12.27
C LEU A 348 -35.98 -7.14 -11.85
N PRO A 349 -35.04 -8.02 -11.44
CA PRO A 349 -35.31 -9.46 -11.28
C PRO A 349 -35.96 -9.86 -9.95
N GLU A 350 -35.90 -9.02 -8.91
CA GLU A 350 -36.25 -9.39 -7.52
C GLU A 350 -37.55 -8.76 -7.02
N MET A 351 -38.51 -8.50 -7.91
CA MET A 351 -39.81 -7.99 -7.50
C MET A 351 -40.65 -9.11 -6.87
N VAL A 352 -41.40 -8.81 -5.81
CA VAL A 352 -42.32 -9.74 -5.15
C VAL A 352 -43.72 -9.16 -5.18
N ASN A 353 -44.74 -10.00 -5.41
CA ASN A 353 -46.13 -9.58 -5.38
C ASN A 353 -46.61 -9.37 -3.93
N HIS A 354 -46.18 -8.27 -3.32
CA HIS A 354 -46.50 -7.92 -1.95
C HIS A 354 -46.60 -6.40 -1.80
N HIS A 355 -47.61 -5.90 -1.07
CA HIS A 355 -47.87 -4.45 -0.93
C HIS A 355 -46.72 -3.66 -0.29
N GLY A 356 -45.82 -4.35 0.42
CA GLY A 356 -44.59 -3.79 0.98
C GLY A 356 -43.44 -3.64 -0.02
N PHE A 357 -43.57 -4.03 -1.30
CA PHE A 357 -42.55 -3.81 -2.32
C PHE A 357 -42.92 -2.62 -3.21
N ALA A 358 -41.96 -1.73 -3.46
CA ALA A 358 -42.13 -0.59 -4.35
C ALA A 358 -40.92 -0.43 -5.25
N LEU A 359 -41.16 0.08 -6.46
CA LEU A 359 -40.14 0.66 -7.32
C LEU A 359 -39.82 2.05 -6.82
N VAL A 360 -38.55 2.32 -6.55
CA VAL A 360 -38.07 3.63 -6.11
C VAL A 360 -37.22 4.24 -7.20
N PHE A 361 -37.52 5.51 -7.51
CA PHE A 361 -36.82 6.36 -8.47
C PHE A 361 -36.15 7.50 -7.70
N LEU A 362 -34.87 7.74 -7.95
CA LEU A 362 -34.05 8.70 -7.19
C LEU A 362 -33.22 9.50 -8.21
N LEU A 363 -33.52 10.78 -8.36
CA LEU A 363 -32.87 11.69 -9.31
C LEU A 363 -31.72 12.42 -8.63
N GLU A 364 -30.49 12.17 -9.09
CA GLU A 364 -29.24 12.75 -8.61
C GLU A 364 -28.60 13.62 -9.68
N TYR A 365 -28.12 14.81 -9.32
CA TYR A 365 -27.40 15.71 -10.22
C TYR A 365 -25.95 15.81 -9.79
N VAL A 366 -25.05 15.72 -10.76
CA VAL A 366 -23.61 15.93 -10.57
C VAL A 366 -23.28 17.36 -10.99
N PHE A 367 -22.93 18.19 -10.01
CA PHE A 367 -22.53 19.58 -10.22
C PHE A 367 -21.03 19.68 -10.33
N SER A 368 -20.55 20.71 -11.02
CA SER A 368 -19.14 21.03 -11.12
C SER A 368 -18.92 22.53 -10.89
N ILE A 369 -17.96 22.85 -10.02
CA ILE A 369 -17.59 24.25 -9.76
C ILE A 369 -16.40 24.59 -10.65
N PRO A 370 -16.50 25.64 -11.47
CA PRO A 370 -15.32 26.22 -12.07
C PRO A 370 -14.53 26.97 -10.99
N ASN A 371 -13.29 26.55 -10.73
CA ASN A 371 -12.39 27.29 -9.85
C ASN A 371 -12.23 28.74 -10.36
N GLY A 372 -12.42 29.71 -9.46
CA GLY A 372 -12.49 31.14 -9.76
C GLY A 372 -11.33 31.65 -10.62
N ILE A 373 -11.69 32.52 -11.56
CA ILE A 373 -10.81 33.09 -12.58
C ILE A 373 -9.88 34.13 -11.97
N HIS A 374 -8.58 33.85 -12.00
CA HIS A 374 -7.67 34.75 -12.72
C HIS A 374 -7.10 34.00 -13.94
N SER A 375 -7.16 34.69 -15.08
CA SER A 375 -6.68 34.34 -16.42
C SER A 375 -7.61 33.50 -17.32
N LYS A 376 -8.00 34.13 -18.43
CA LYS A 376 -8.76 33.57 -19.54
C LYS A 376 -7.91 32.51 -20.25
N THR A 377 -8.34 31.25 -20.25
CA THR A 377 -8.10 30.24 -21.31
C THR A 377 -8.83 28.93 -20.96
N PRO A 378 -9.60 28.32 -21.91
CA PRO A 378 -10.51 27.23 -21.62
C PRO A 378 -9.72 25.94 -21.55
N SER A 379 -9.50 25.49 -20.33
CA SER A 379 -8.56 24.44 -20.12
C SER A 379 -9.14 23.69 -18.88
N ALA A 380 -9.52 22.41 -19.05
CA ALA A 380 -10.08 21.42 -18.10
C ALA A 380 -9.46 21.43 -16.68
N ALA A 381 -9.89 22.37 -15.84
CA ALA A 381 -9.58 22.36 -14.42
C ALA A 381 -10.37 21.24 -13.78
N SER A 382 -9.70 20.46 -12.93
CA SER A 382 -10.29 19.43 -12.07
C SER A 382 -11.42 20.06 -11.27
N SER A 383 -12.62 20.01 -11.86
CA SER A 383 -13.81 20.58 -11.27
C SER A 383 -14.18 19.67 -10.10
N THR A 384 -14.25 20.23 -8.89
CA THR A 384 -14.80 19.51 -7.75
C THR A 384 -16.23 19.15 -8.08
N SER A 385 -16.46 17.87 -8.38
CA SER A 385 -17.79 17.35 -8.67
C SER A 385 -18.44 16.92 -7.37
N TYR A 386 -19.63 17.42 -7.08
CA TYR A 386 -20.42 16.99 -5.93
C TYR A 386 -21.83 16.63 -6.38
N MET A 387 -22.43 15.68 -5.68
CA MET A 387 -23.69 15.06 -6.07
C MET A 387 -24.78 15.52 -5.11
N HIS A 388 -25.91 15.98 -5.64
CA HIS A 388 -27.09 16.27 -4.82
C HIS A 388 -28.30 15.50 -5.33
N MET A 389 -29.05 14.96 -4.38
CA MET A 389 -30.36 14.36 -4.63
C MET A 389 -31.40 15.46 -4.84
N ILE A 390 -32.06 15.43 -6.00
CA ILE A 390 -32.95 16.50 -6.44
C ILE A 390 -34.41 16.14 -6.19
N ARG A 391 -34.83 14.95 -6.61
CA ARG A 391 -36.20 14.46 -6.49
C ARG A 391 -36.20 12.94 -6.34
N TRP A 392 -37.29 12.38 -5.80
CA TRP A 392 -37.48 10.94 -5.75
C TRP A 392 -38.96 10.56 -5.88
N ALA A 393 -39.28 9.32 -6.21
CA ALA A 393 -40.63 8.80 -6.20
C ALA A 393 -40.64 7.32 -5.80
N SER A 394 -41.76 6.82 -5.30
CA SER A 394 -42.00 5.40 -5.08
C SER A 394 -43.33 4.97 -5.69
N TRP A 395 -43.40 3.74 -6.19
CA TRP A 395 -44.62 3.15 -6.72
C TRP A 395 -44.71 1.67 -6.45
N THR A 396 -45.85 1.23 -5.92
CA THR A 396 -46.15 -0.17 -5.67
C THR A 396 -46.94 -0.75 -6.86
N PRO A 397 -46.32 -1.59 -7.71
CA PRO A 397 -47.00 -2.20 -8.83
C PRO A 397 -48.06 -3.23 -8.39
N SER A 398 -49.21 -3.25 -9.05
CA SER A 398 -50.18 -4.35 -8.97
C SER A 398 -49.87 -5.40 -10.03
N MET A 399 -49.45 -6.60 -9.64
CA MET A 399 -49.00 -7.66 -10.57
C MET A 399 -50.13 -8.31 -11.40
N GLU A 400 -51.38 -7.87 -11.24
CA GLU A 400 -52.54 -8.40 -11.97
C GLU A 400 -52.69 -7.83 -13.40
N GLN A 401 -51.98 -6.74 -13.72
CA GLN A 401 -52.01 -6.10 -15.05
C GLN A 401 -50.67 -6.31 -15.76
N GLY A 402 -50.64 -7.08 -16.85
CA GLY A 402 -49.40 -7.51 -17.53
C GLY A 402 -48.56 -6.38 -18.15
N SER A 403 -49.18 -5.23 -18.44
CA SER A 403 -48.49 -4.00 -18.85
C SER A 403 -49.28 -2.78 -18.39
N ALA A 404 -48.61 -1.75 -17.84
CA ALA A 404 -49.24 -0.52 -17.37
C ALA A 404 -48.36 0.70 -17.70
N ASP A 405 -48.96 1.75 -18.27
CA ASP A 405 -48.32 3.06 -18.36
C ASP A 405 -48.60 3.85 -17.08
N VAL A 406 -47.54 4.33 -16.45
CA VAL A 406 -47.57 4.90 -15.11
C VAL A 406 -46.98 6.29 -15.12
N ALA A 407 -47.69 7.26 -14.53
CA ALA A 407 -47.19 8.59 -14.24
C ALA A 407 -47.24 8.83 -12.73
N LEU A 408 -46.10 9.21 -12.14
CA LEU A 408 -45.96 9.44 -10.70
C LEU A 408 -45.48 10.85 -10.43
N PRO A 409 -46.03 11.53 -9.41
CA PRO A 409 -45.44 12.76 -8.91
C PRO A 409 -44.11 12.46 -8.20
N LEU A 410 -43.11 13.27 -8.49
CA LEU A 410 -41.84 13.30 -7.77
C LEU A 410 -42.03 14.03 -6.43
N GLN A 411 -41.18 13.74 -5.46
CA GLN A 411 -41.19 14.28 -4.10
C GLN A 411 -39.83 14.95 -3.80
N GLY A 412 -39.86 16.00 -2.97
CA GLY A 412 -38.67 16.72 -2.50
C GLY A 412 -38.87 17.29 -1.09
N GLY A 413 -37.81 17.88 -0.53
CA GLY A 413 -37.82 18.46 0.81
C GLY A 413 -37.29 17.54 1.92
N PRO A 414 -37.51 17.91 3.21
CA PRO A 414 -36.87 17.28 4.37
C PRO A 414 -37.47 15.92 4.76
N HIS A 415 -38.36 15.36 3.94
CA HIS A 415 -38.97 14.06 4.20
C HIS A 415 -37.93 12.93 4.05
N HIS A 416 -38.05 11.89 4.87
CA HIS A 416 -37.21 10.71 4.75
C HIS A 416 -37.41 10.04 3.39
N ASN A 417 -36.31 9.59 2.78
CA ASN A 417 -36.31 8.84 1.53
C ASN A 417 -35.42 7.59 1.68
N PRO A 418 -35.55 6.59 0.80
CA PRO A 418 -34.81 5.33 0.90
C PRO A 418 -33.28 5.44 0.92
N SER A 419 -32.70 6.56 0.47
CA SER A 419 -31.26 6.80 0.52
C SER A 419 -30.79 7.52 1.79
N ASN A 420 -31.71 7.95 2.67
CA ASN A 420 -31.45 8.77 3.87
C ASN A 420 -30.64 10.07 3.60
N ASN A 421 -30.66 10.57 2.36
CA ASN A 421 -30.02 11.83 1.97
C ASN A 421 -31.00 13.00 2.04
N LEU A 422 -30.52 14.24 2.18
CA LEU A 422 -31.39 15.41 2.03
C LEU A 422 -31.74 15.61 0.56
N VAL A 423 -33.01 15.89 0.26
CA VAL A 423 -33.50 16.13 -1.09
C VAL A 423 -33.86 17.61 -1.27
N TYR A 424 -33.55 18.17 -2.43
CA TYR A 424 -33.86 19.57 -2.75
C TYR A 424 -35.33 19.92 -2.45
N LYS A 425 -35.57 21.10 -1.88
CA LYS A 425 -36.90 21.51 -1.39
C LYS A 425 -37.95 21.60 -2.51
N MET A 426 -39.22 21.46 -2.13
CA MET A 426 -40.35 21.85 -2.97
C MET A 426 -40.68 23.33 -2.76
N PRO A 427 -41.23 24.03 -3.77
CA PRO A 427 -41.77 25.37 -3.59
C PRO A 427 -42.82 25.40 -2.45
N PRO A 428 -42.88 26.46 -1.62
CA PRO A 428 -43.79 26.52 -0.48
C PRO A 428 -45.26 26.52 -0.95
N ALA A 429 -46.02 25.53 -0.48
CA ALA A 429 -47.41 25.22 -0.87
C ALA A 429 -48.47 26.30 -0.53
N ASN A 430 -48.07 27.42 0.05
CA ASN A 430 -48.98 28.42 0.64
C ASN A 430 -49.73 29.26 -0.41
N MET A 431 -49.52 29.01 -1.71
CA MET A 431 -50.06 29.79 -2.84
C MET A 431 -50.63 28.93 -4.00
N SER A 432 -50.75 27.61 -3.87
CA SER A 432 -51.14 26.71 -4.99
C SER A 432 -52.19 25.65 -4.60
N SER A 433 -53.10 25.31 -5.52
CA SER A 433 -54.13 24.24 -5.36
C SER A 433 -53.50 22.83 -5.40
N GLU A 434 -54.18 21.79 -4.87
CA GLU A 434 -53.67 20.40 -4.85
C GLU A 434 -53.23 19.90 -6.25
N GLU A 435 -53.96 20.26 -7.31
CA GLU A 435 -53.63 19.92 -8.69
C GLU A 435 -52.33 20.60 -9.16
N VAL A 436 -52.08 21.84 -8.72
CA VAL A 436 -50.85 22.58 -9.02
C VAL A 436 -49.67 22.05 -8.21
N GLN A 437 -49.88 21.60 -6.98
CA GLN A 437 -48.84 20.99 -6.13
C GLN A 437 -48.24 19.70 -6.74
N GLN A 438 -49.06 18.89 -7.43
CA GLN A 438 -48.59 17.68 -8.11
C GLN A 438 -47.76 17.99 -9.36
N VAL A 439 -48.04 19.11 -10.04
CA VAL A 439 -47.26 19.57 -11.19
C VAL A 439 -45.98 20.24 -10.72
N GLU A 440 -46.03 21.05 -9.65
CA GLU A 440 -44.88 21.73 -9.03
C GLU A 440 -43.79 20.77 -8.54
N SER A 441 -44.16 19.54 -8.21
CA SER A 441 -43.24 18.53 -7.71
C SER A 441 -42.42 17.84 -8.82
N GLY A 442 -42.89 17.94 -10.08
CA GLY A 442 -42.38 17.20 -11.24
C GLY A 442 -42.99 15.80 -11.35
N THR A 443 -42.94 15.17 -12.53
CA THR A 443 -43.51 13.84 -12.76
C THR A 443 -42.52 12.88 -13.42
N VAL A 444 -42.62 11.59 -13.13
CA VAL A 444 -41.92 10.50 -13.84
C VAL A 444 -42.94 9.62 -14.55
N HIS A 445 -42.73 9.38 -15.84
CA HIS A 445 -43.59 8.60 -16.72
C HIS A 445 -42.80 7.37 -17.19
N PHE A 446 -43.41 6.18 -17.17
CA PHE A 446 -42.78 4.95 -17.65
C PHE A 446 -43.82 3.88 -17.99
N THR A 447 -43.44 2.94 -18.85
CA THR A 447 -44.22 1.72 -19.14
C THR A 447 -43.65 0.56 -18.32
N PHE A 448 -44.48 -0.07 -17.50
CA PHE A 448 -44.14 -1.24 -16.68
C PHE A 448 -44.70 -2.52 -17.30
N CYS A 449 -43.88 -3.58 -17.38
CA CYS A 449 -44.32 -4.92 -17.77
C CYS A 449 -43.83 -5.98 -16.78
N ALA A 450 -44.71 -6.90 -16.38
CA ALA A 450 -44.38 -8.04 -15.53
C ALA A 450 -44.86 -9.34 -16.19
N GLY A 451 -43.98 -10.34 -16.33
CA GLY A 451 -44.33 -11.61 -16.96
C GLY A 451 -43.24 -12.68 -16.91
N SER A 452 -43.64 -13.95 -16.98
CA SER A 452 -42.74 -15.09 -17.15
C SER A 452 -42.21 -15.13 -18.58
N GLU A 453 -40.90 -15.36 -18.77
CA GLU A 453 -40.16 -15.34 -20.04
C GLU A 453 -40.91 -15.97 -21.24
N ASN A 454 -41.68 -17.04 -21.02
CA ASN A 454 -42.39 -17.79 -22.07
C ASN A 454 -43.64 -17.11 -22.68
N GLN A 455 -44.11 -15.96 -22.18
CA GLN A 455 -45.29 -15.26 -22.72
C GLN A 455 -44.97 -13.96 -23.47
N LEU A 456 -43.78 -13.35 -23.31
CA LEU A 456 -43.45 -12.05 -23.92
C LEU A 456 -43.07 -12.14 -25.42
N GLU A 457 -42.65 -13.31 -25.90
CA GLU A 457 -42.31 -13.50 -27.33
C GLU A 457 -43.57 -13.62 -28.22
N LYS A 458 -44.69 -14.10 -27.69
CA LYS A 458 -45.94 -14.26 -28.46
C LYS A 458 -46.77 -12.97 -28.60
N THR A 459 -46.49 -11.94 -27.79
CA THR A 459 -47.26 -10.68 -27.78
C THR A 459 -46.64 -9.61 -28.69
N ARG A 460 -45.42 -9.83 -29.21
CA ARG A 460 -44.80 -8.93 -30.21
C ARG A 460 -45.25 -9.20 -31.65
N ASP A 461 -45.76 -10.39 -31.95
CA ASP A 461 -46.34 -10.72 -33.26
C ASP A 461 -47.78 -10.20 -33.46
N PHE A 462 -48.41 -9.61 -32.42
CA PHE A 462 -49.78 -9.06 -32.50
C PHE A 462 -49.86 -7.53 -32.40
N ALA A 463 -48.74 -6.82 -32.14
CA ALA A 463 -48.71 -5.37 -31.99
C ALA A 463 -48.17 -4.59 -33.22
N GLU A 464 -47.74 -5.27 -34.28
CA GLU A 464 -47.45 -4.66 -35.60
C GLU A 464 -48.67 -4.60 -36.54
N THR A 465 -49.88 -4.89 -36.04
CA THR A 465 -51.11 -4.92 -36.86
C THR A 465 -52.16 -3.87 -36.43
N THR A 466 -51.73 -2.67 -36.05
CA THR A 466 -52.68 -1.55 -35.82
C THR A 466 -52.05 -0.18 -36.12
N SER A 467 -51.48 0.00 -37.32
CA SER A 467 -51.22 1.35 -37.89
C SER A 467 -50.87 1.27 -39.37
N LYS A 468 -51.84 0.91 -40.21
CA LYS A 468 -51.87 1.22 -41.67
C LYS A 468 -53.22 0.83 -42.26
N GLU A 469 -54.27 1.53 -41.83
CA GLU A 469 -55.52 1.60 -42.57
C GLU A 469 -55.50 2.86 -43.45
N LEU A 470 -54.85 2.79 -44.62
CA LEU A 470 -55.26 3.54 -45.81
C LEU A 470 -54.49 3.04 -47.05
N ILE A 471 -54.95 1.95 -47.67
CA ILE A 471 -54.82 1.80 -49.12
C ILE A 471 -56.14 1.21 -49.64
N GLN A 472 -56.89 1.97 -50.45
CA GLN A 472 -57.86 1.38 -51.36
C GLN A 472 -57.20 1.01 -52.69
N SER A 473 -57.13 -0.31 -52.91
CA SER A 473 -57.43 -1.02 -54.15
C SER A 473 -56.43 -0.99 -55.32
N LYS A 474 -55.84 -2.16 -55.65
CA LYS A 474 -56.29 -3.06 -56.74
C LYS A 474 -55.39 -4.30 -56.93
N LYS A 475 -56.05 -5.47 -56.79
CA LYS A 475 -56.00 -6.72 -57.59
C LYS A 475 -54.67 -7.48 -57.85
N ASN A 476 -54.66 -8.73 -57.34
CA ASN A 476 -54.40 -10.06 -57.97
C ASN A 476 -53.07 -10.25 -58.76
N VAL A 477 -52.26 -11.33 -58.61
CA VAL A 477 -52.53 -12.78 -58.84
C VAL A 477 -51.43 -13.68 -58.21
N LYS A 478 -51.79 -14.97 -58.06
CA LYS A 478 -51.22 -16.16 -57.38
C LYS A 478 -49.84 -16.73 -57.80
N MET A 479 -49.23 -17.42 -56.81
CA MET A 479 -48.52 -18.72 -56.77
C MET A 479 -47.55 -19.17 -57.90
N SER A 480 -46.33 -19.62 -57.54
CA SER A 480 -46.02 -21.06 -57.32
C SER A 480 -44.53 -21.39 -57.07
N ASN A 481 -44.35 -22.31 -56.12
CA ASN A 481 -43.27 -23.30 -55.86
C ASN A 481 -41.96 -23.34 -56.66
N SER A 482 -40.85 -23.50 -55.94
CA SER A 482 -39.91 -24.63 -56.14
C SER A 482 -39.02 -24.89 -54.91
N LYS A 483 -38.97 -26.17 -54.50
CA LYS A 483 -38.08 -26.79 -53.52
C LYS A 483 -36.61 -26.77 -53.99
N LEU A 484 -35.64 -26.66 -53.08
CA LEU A 484 -34.33 -27.36 -53.14
C LEU A 484 -33.64 -27.37 -51.75
N VAL A 485 -33.38 -28.61 -51.30
CA VAL A 485 -32.19 -29.15 -50.58
C VAL A 485 -31.82 -28.61 -49.18
N PRO A 486 -31.59 -29.51 -48.18
CA PRO A 486 -31.15 -29.12 -46.85
C PRO A 486 -29.64 -28.93 -46.84
N GLU A 487 -29.18 -27.68 -46.83
CA GLU A 487 -27.81 -27.36 -46.44
C GLU A 487 -27.73 -27.06 -44.95
N THR A 488 -26.69 -27.62 -44.36
CA THR A 488 -26.38 -27.68 -42.95
C THR A 488 -25.88 -26.31 -42.50
N THR A 489 -26.80 -25.42 -42.11
CA THR A 489 -26.46 -24.14 -41.50
C THR A 489 -26.80 -24.20 -40.01
N PHE A 490 -25.75 -24.24 -39.17
CA PHE A 490 -25.86 -24.06 -37.74
C PHE A 490 -26.60 -22.74 -37.45
N SER A 491 -27.81 -22.85 -36.90
CA SER A 491 -28.47 -21.78 -36.15
C SER A 491 -27.63 -21.49 -34.90
N PRO A 492 -27.15 -20.26 -34.65
CA PRO A 492 -26.58 -19.95 -33.37
C PRO A 492 -27.70 -19.98 -32.32
N LEU A 493 -27.45 -20.80 -31.30
CA LEU A 493 -28.20 -20.87 -30.05
C LEU A 493 -28.49 -19.44 -29.55
N GLU A 494 -29.76 -19.11 -29.31
CA GLU A 494 -30.19 -17.89 -28.64
C GLU A 494 -29.53 -17.83 -27.25
N SER A 495 -28.41 -17.12 -27.18
CA SER A 495 -27.79 -16.73 -25.91
C SER A 495 -28.57 -15.57 -25.33
N GLN A 496 -29.00 -15.71 -24.08
CA GLN A 496 -29.56 -14.64 -23.25
C GLN A 496 -28.72 -13.36 -23.39
N VAL A 497 -29.33 -12.32 -23.97
CA VAL A 497 -28.76 -10.97 -24.05
C VAL A 497 -28.81 -10.37 -22.64
N GLY A 498 -27.70 -10.51 -21.92
CA GLY A 498 -27.42 -9.76 -20.69
C GLY A 498 -27.33 -8.25 -20.96
N PRO A 499 -27.28 -7.40 -19.90
CA PRO A 499 -27.21 -5.95 -20.09
C PRO A 499 -26.00 -5.63 -20.97
N ALA A 500 -26.24 -4.87 -22.03
CA ALA A 500 -25.32 -4.62 -23.12
C ALA A 500 -23.94 -4.15 -22.62
N LEU A 501 -23.01 -5.10 -22.53
CA LEU A 501 -21.58 -4.82 -22.46
C LEU A 501 -21.15 -4.27 -23.82
N SER A 502 -20.58 -3.07 -23.79
CA SER A 502 -20.01 -2.41 -24.96
C SER A 502 -18.98 -3.31 -25.66
N ILE A 503 -19.18 -3.54 -26.96
CA ILE A 503 -18.21 -4.07 -27.93
C ILE A 503 -17.01 -3.10 -28.02
N SER A 504 -16.10 -3.18 -27.05
CA SER A 504 -14.77 -2.56 -27.06
C SER A 504 -13.79 -3.27 -26.10
N GLN A 505 -14.16 -4.44 -25.56
CA GLN A 505 -13.32 -5.27 -24.68
C GLN A 505 -12.80 -6.56 -25.34
N LEU A 506 -13.00 -6.73 -26.66
CA LEU A 506 -12.47 -7.83 -27.45
C LEU A 506 -11.75 -7.25 -28.67
N THR A 507 -10.54 -6.71 -28.49
CA THR A 507 -9.49 -6.52 -29.53
C THR A 507 -8.35 -5.65 -28.99
N THR A 508 -7.40 -6.27 -28.32
CA THR A 508 -6.00 -5.81 -28.36
C THR A 508 -5.17 -7.01 -28.82
N SER A 509 -4.78 -6.98 -30.09
CA SER A 509 -3.77 -7.90 -30.61
C SER A 509 -2.47 -7.72 -29.82
N PRO A 510 -1.81 -8.81 -29.38
CA PRO A 510 -0.47 -8.71 -28.85
C PRO A 510 0.46 -8.45 -30.04
N ARG A 511 1.04 -7.24 -30.13
CA ARG A 511 2.26 -7.04 -30.92
C ARG A 511 3.45 -7.60 -30.15
N TYR A 512 3.55 -8.93 -30.09
CA TYR A 512 4.81 -9.65 -29.88
C TYR A 512 4.74 -10.98 -30.64
N PRO A 513 5.74 -11.34 -31.46
CA PRO A 513 5.70 -12.57 -32.23
C PRO A 513 5.86 -13.77 -31.30
N ALA A 514 4.88 -14.66 -31.33
CA ALA A 514 5.01 -16.01 -30.81
C ALA A 514 6.10 -16.75 -31.61
N ILE A 515 7.25 -17.02 -30.98
CA ILE A 515 8.19 -18.02 -31.49
C ILE A 515 7.71 -19.37 -30.98
N SER A 516 7.25 -20.16 -31.93
CA SER A 516 6.97 -21.59 -31.82
C SER A 516 8.27 -22.40 -31.95
N HIS A 517 8.16 -23.70 -31.65
CA HIS A 517 9.13 -24.81 -31.83
C HIS A 517 9.91 -25.19 -30.58
N SER A 518 9.45 -26.19 -29.81
CA SER A 518 9.64 -27.63 -30.03
C SER A 518 11.09 -28.10 -29.86
N SER A 519 11.38 -28.66 -28.69
CA SER A 519 12.34 -29.76 -28.51
C SER A 519 12.04 -30.45 -27.18
N LYS A 520 11.40 -31.62 -27.27
CA LYS A 520 11.47 -32.65 -26.24
C LYS A 520 12.96 -32.96 -26.01
N THR A 521 13.40 -33.12 -24.75
CA THR A 521 14.26 -34.21 -24.21
C THR A 521 15.05 -33.74 -22.98
N ALA A 522 15.18 -34.67 -22.01
CA ALA A 522 16.11 -34.71 -20.88
C ALA A 522 15.68 -34.10 -19.53
N MET A 523 14.70 -34.77 -18.90
CA MET A 523 14.73 -35.05 -17.46
C MET A 523 16.07 -35.67 -17.07
N GLN A 524 16.84 -35.06 -16.16
CA GLN A 524 17.86 -35.77 -15.37
C GLN A 524 18.32 -34.98 -14.13
N TYR A 525 17.94 -35.51 -12.96
CA TYR A 525 18.64 -35.56 -11.67
C TYR A 525 19.53 -34.37 -11.23
N ILE A 526 19.03 -33.55 -10.30
CA ILE A 526 19.88 -32.74 -9.40
C ILE A 526 19.95 -33.43 -8.01
N PRO A 527 21.13 -33.62 -7.40
CA PRO A 527 21.30 -34.42 -6.18
C PRO A 527 20.81 -33.70 -4.90
N SER A 528 20.21 -34.48 -4.01
CA SER A 528 19.55 -34.12 -2.73
C SER A 528 20.46 -33.51 -1.63
N GLN A 529 21.68 -33.05 -1.95
CA GLN A 529 22.70 -32.65 -0.97
C GLN A 529 22.89 -31.13 -0.83
N LEU A 530 21.98 -30.33 -1.41
CA LEU A 530 22.00 -28.86 -1.39
C LEU A 530 20.99 -28.24 -0.41
N LEU A 531 20.37 -29.02 0.48
CA LEU A 531 19.36 -28.53 1.43
C LEU A 531 19.99 -27.93 2.71
N PRO A 532 19.86 -26.61 2.98
CA PRO A 532 19.84 -26.10 4.33
C PRO A 532 18.39 -26.01 4.79
N SER A 533 17.91 -26.98 5.59
CA SER A 533 16.51 -27.04 6.05
C SER A 533 15.46 -27.09 4.92
N PRO A 534 14.55 -28.07 4.89
CA PRO A 534 13.40 -28.02 3.99
C PRO A 534 12.54 -26.72 4.07
N MET A 535 12.83 -25.78 5.00
CA MET A 535 12.07 -24.54 5.27
C MET A 535 11.78 -23.58 4.13
N ALA A 536 12.57 -23.56 3.06
CA ALA A 536 12.45 -22.51 2.05
C ALA A 536 12.32 -22.99 0.60
N TYR A 537 12.49 -24.30 0.36
CA TYR A 537 12.90 -24.75 -0.97
C TYR A 537 11.99 -25.74 -1.68
N GLN A 538 10.94 -26.24 -1.03
CA GLN A 538 9.97 -27.10 -1.72
C GLN A 538 8.97 -26.33 -2.60
N LEU A 539 8.93 -25.00 -2.53
CA LEU A 539 7.96 -24.21 -3.30
C LEU A 539 8.57 -23.06 -4.14
N SER A 540 9.87 -22.77 -4.00
CA SER A 540 10.52 -21.69 -4.77
C SER A 540 11.06 -22.14 -6.13
N HIS A 541 11.20 -23.44 -6.40
CA HIS A 541 11.70 -23.94 -7.68
C HIS A 541 11.11 -25.30 -8.08
N ALA A 542 9.82 -25.30 -8.46
CA ALA A 542 9.49 -25.99 -9.70
C ALA A 542 9.94 -25.08 -10.85
N GLU A 543 10.50 -25.63 -11.91
CA GLU A 543 10.69 -24.91 -13.19
C GLU A 543 9.33 -24.38 -13.67
N LEU A 544 8.96 -23.19 -13.21
CA LEU A 544 7.85 -22.40 -13.72
C LEU A 544 8.47 -21.40 -14.69
N PRO A 545 8.33 -21.60 -16.02
CA PRO A 545 8.81 -20.66 -17.01
C PRO A 545 7.89 -19.43 -17.06
N TYR A 546 7.69 -18.73 -15.95
CA TYR A 546 6.84 -17.53 -15.86
C TYR A 546 7.32 -16.62 -14.73
N ALA A 547 8.55 -16.12 -14.83
CA ALA A 547 9.00 -14.98 -14.06
C ALA A 547 9.11 -13.77 -15.01
N SER A 548 8.49 -12.67 -14.57
CA SER A 548 8.67 -11.30 -15.06
C SER A 548 7.71 -10.82 -16.16
N SER A 549 6.54 -10.37 -15.73
CA SER A 549 5.73 -9.31 -16.34
C SER A 549 4.65 -8.91 -15.33
N ILE A 550 4.98 -8.05 -14.36
CA ILE A 550 3.98 -7.36 -13.53
C ILE A 550 3.45 -6.21 -14.37
N THR A 551 2.30 -6.39 -15.01
CA THR A 551 1.58 -5.32 -15.70
C THR A 551 0.78 -4.52 -14.67
N HIS A 552 1.17 -3.28 -14.44
CA HIS A 552 0.46 -2.33 -13.60
C HIS A 552 -0.85 -1.92 -14.27
N LEU A 553 -1.96 -2.53 -13.84
CA LEU A 553 -3.30 -2.10 -14.17
C LEU A 553 -4.00 -1.74 -12.86
N GLU A 554 -4.25 -0.46 -12.68
CA GLU A 554 -4.90 0.10 -11.50
C GLU A 554 -6.36 -0.35 -11.48
N ALA A 555 -6.74 -1.11 -10.45
CA ALA A 555 -8.13 -1.39 -10.13
C ALA A 555 -8.75 -0.15 -9.46
N ASP A 556 -9.78 0.37 -10.11
CA ASP A 556 -10.59 1.48 -9.61
C ASP A 556 -11.33 1.02 -8.35
N MET A 557 -10.98 1.59 -7.20
CA MET A 557 -11.65 1.37 -5.93
C MET A 557 -12.40 2.64 -5.54
N SER A 558 -13.36 3.06 -6.37
CA SER A 558 -14.37 4.04 -6.00
C SER A 558 -15.59 3.36 -5.39
N GLU A 559 -15.46 2.83 -4.17
CA GLU A 559 -16.61 2.62 -3.27
C GLU A 559 -16.22 3.01 -1.84
N SER A 560 -16.41 4.29 -1.48
CA SER A 560 -17.10 4.66 -0.24
C SER A 560 -17.28 6.19 -0.12
N HIS A 561 -18.53 6.56 0.06
CA HIS A 561 -19.10 7.90 0.20
C HIS A 561 -18.52 8.73 1.37
N PRO A 562 -18.38 10.06 1.23
CA PRO A 562 -18.19 10.97 2.37
C PRO A 562 -19.55 11.53 2.83
N ASN A 563 -19.74 11.68 4.15
CA ASN A 563 -20.65 12.69 4.68
C ASN A 563 -20.14 13.21 6.05
N ASN A 564 -20.28 14.51 6.23
CA ASN A 564 -19.81 15.52 7.23
C ASN A 564 -19.87 15.13 8.74
N SER A 565 -19.15 15.78 9.68
CA SER A 565 -19.06 17.23 9.92
C SER A 565 -17.95 17.70 10.89
N ASN A 566 -17.51 18.95 10.69
CA ASN A 566 -16.95 19.93 11.63
C ASN A 566 -15.49 19.80 12.10
N GLY A 567 -14.61 20.53 11.41
CA GLY A 567 -13.28 20.91 11.84
C GLY A 567 -12.46 21.33 10.64
N GLU A 568 -11.98 22.57 10.62
CA GLU A 568 -10.99 23.08 9.65
C GLU A 568 -9.79 22.13 9.58
N HIS A 569 -9.77 21.19 8.62
CA HIS A 569 -8.62 20.34 8.35
C HIS A 569 -8.51 20.12 6.85
N LEU A 570 -7.38 20.53 6.29
CA LEU A 570 -6.98 20.33 4.91
C LEU A 570 -7.22 18.87 4.50
N GLN A 571 -8.10 18.68 3.51
CA GLN A 571 -8.38 17.37 2.94
C GLN A 571 -7.17 16.92 2.11
N GLU A 572 -6.47 15.88 2.56
CA GLU A 572 -5.41 15.23 1.80
C GLU A 572 -6.02 14.68 0.48
N LEU A 573 -5.65 15.28 -0.65
CA LEU A 573 -5.98 14.76 -1.98
C LEU A 573 -5.51 13.31 -2.04
N LEU A 574 -6.39 12.39 -2.45
CA LEU A 574 -6.01 11.02 -2.78
C LEU A 574 -5.12 11.07 -4.02
N PHE A 575 -3.82 11.22 -3.78
CA PHE A 575 -2.82 10.88 -4.75
C PHE A 575 -2.84 9.35 -4.87
N SER A 576 -3.41 8.84 -5.95
CA SER A 576 -2.96 7.58 -6.56
C SER A 576 -1.83 7.98 -7.52
N PRO A 577 -0.56 8.06 -7.04
CA PRO A 577 0.54 8.21 -7.96
C PRO A 577 0.44 7.06 -8.94
N VAL A 578 0.33 7.36 -10.22
CA VAL A 578 0.69 6.40 -11.23
C VAL A 578 2.20 6.36 -11.20
N HIS A 579 2.74 5.51 -10.35
CA HIS A 579 4.12 5.09 -10.43
C HIS A 579 4.15 3.58 -10.70
N ALA A 580 4.43 3.18 -11.94
CA ALA A 580 4.89 1.84 -12.17
C ALA A 580 6.35 1.82 -11.68
N PRO A 581 6.69 1.03 -10.67
CA PRO A 581 8.07 0.83 -10.26
C PRO A 581 8.96 0.59 -11.46
N ILE A 582 10.18 1.15 -11.42
CA ILE A 582 11.24 0.75 -12.33
C ILE A 582 11.60 -0.70 -12.00
N VAL A 583 10.96 -1.65 -12.69
CA VAL A 583 11.33 -3.06 -12.64
C VAL A 583 12.45 -3.23 -13.66
N ALA A 584 13.70 -3.19 -13.19
CA ALA A 584 14.82 -3.64 -14.01
C ALA A 584 14.70 -5.15 -14.16
N MET A 585 14.04 -5.58 -15.25
CA MET A 585 13.84 -6.99 -15.56
C MET A 585 15.23 -7.60 -15.81
N GLY A 586 15.49 -8.78 -15.24
CA GLY A 586 16.71 -9.53 -15.52
C GLY A 586 16.89 -9.76 -17.03
N THR A 587 18.09 -10.18 -17.43
CA THR A 587 18.62 -10.25 -18.81
C THR A 587 17.86 -11.11 -19.84
N GLN A 588 16.58 -11.43 -19.62
CA GLN A 588 15.75 -12.27 -20.48
C GLN A 588 14.81 -11.51 -21.43
N THR A 589 15.06 -10.21 -21.70
CA THR A 589 14.44 -9.57 -22.87
C THR A 589 15.01 -10.23 -24.13
N GLY A 590 14.17 -11.04 -24.78
CA GLY A 590 14.58 -11.96 -25.83
C GLY A 590 15.51 -11.33 -26.87
N SER A 591 16.72 -11.87 -26.98
CA SER A 591 17.58 -11.86 -28.16
C SER A 591 17.40 -10.66 -29.10
N THR A 592 17.57 -9.43 -28.61
CA THR A 592 17.96 -8.32 -29.48
C THR A 592 19.48 -8.23 -29.42
N THR A 593 20.08 -8.97 -30.35
CA THR A 593 21.47 -8.86 -30.81
C THR A 593 22.05 -7.48 -30.52
N SER A 594 23.17 -7.44 -29.79
CA SER A 594 24.08 -6.30 -29.63
C SER A 594 23.87 -5.23 -30.72
N LEU A 595 23.24 -4.11 -30.35
CA LEU A 595 23.13 -2.94 -31.23
C LEU A 595 24.51 -2.32 -31.53
N LEU A 596 25.54 -2.65 -30.74
CA LEU A 596 26.88 -2.23 -31.04
C LEU A 596 27.40 -2.97 -32.27
N SER A 597 27.72 -2.19 -33.29
CA SER A 597 28.49 -2.69 -34.43
C SER A 597 29.81 -3.31 -33.93
N ARG A 598 30.32 -4.31 -34.64
CA ARG A 598 31.66 -4.89 -34.34
C ARG A 598 32.74 -3.80 -34.30
N ALA A 599 32.57 -2.72 -35.05
CA ALA A 599 33.47 -1.57 -35.03
C ALA A 599 33.42 -0.84 -33.68
N SER A 600 32.24 -0.64 -33.09
CA SER A 600 32.10 -0.03 -31.76
C SER A 600 32.69 -0.90 -30.65
N LEU A 601 32.55 -2.23 -30.73
CA LEU A 601 33.24 -3.16 -29.84
C LEU A 601 34.77 -3.11 -30.00
N ALA A 602 35.27 -3.06 -31.24
CA ALA A 602 36.70 -2.91 -31.50
C ALA A 602 37.26 -1.59 -30.96
N ARG A 603 36.50 -0.49 -31.09
CA ARG A 603 36.85 0.81 -30.51
C ARG A 603 36.87 0.76 -28.99
N LEU A 604 35.87 0.15 -28.36
CA LEU A 604 35.88 -0.11 -26.92
C LEU A 604 37.11 -0.91 -26.50
N HIS A 605 37.46 -1.97 -27.22
CA HIS A 605 38.65 -2.78 -26.93
C HIS A 605 39.98 -2.07 -27.17
N SER A 606 40.02 -1.05 -28.04
CA SER A 606 41.21 -0.22 -28.24
C SER A 606 41.52 0.69 -27.05
N VAL A 607 40.52 0.92 -26.20
CA VAL A 607 40.67 1.58 -24.91
C VAL A 607 41.22 0.54 -23.94
N GLU A 608 42.48 0.70 -23.52
CA GLU A 608 43.21 -0.26 -22.68
C GLU A 608 42.62 -0.37 -21.26
N PHE A 609 41.48 -1.04 -21.10
CA PHE A 609 40.87 -1.31 -19.82
C PHE A 609 41.72 -2.29 -18.99
N PRO A 610 41.83 -2.11 -17.66
CA PRO A 610 42.67 -2.97 -16.82
C PRO A 610 42.21 -4.43 -16.90
N GLU A 611 43.07 -5.36 -17.33
CA GLU A 611 42.71 -6.78 -17.42
C GLU A 611 42.42 -7.41 -16.05
N ILE A 612 41.50 -8.38 -16.02
CA ILE A 612 41.24 -9.19 -14.83
C ILE A 612 42.21 -10.38 -14.89
N LEU A 613 43.20 -10.36 -14.01
CA LEU A 613 44.24 -11.36 -13.93
C LEU A 613 43.98 -12.33 -12.77
N ASP A 614 44.36 -13.59 -12.96
CA ASP A 614 44.33 -14.61 -11.93
C ASP A 614 45.56 -14.53 -11.00
N CYS A 615 45.68 -15.48 -10.07
CA CYS A 615 46.81 -15.53 -9.14
C CYS A 615 48.18 -15.81 -9.81
N ASN A 616 48.19 -16.26 -11.06
CA ASN A 616 49.37 -16.55 -11.86
C ASN A 616 49.69 -15.44 -12.87
N ASN A 617 48.98 -14.30 -12.80
CA ASN A 617 49.00 -13.21 -13.79
C ASN A 617 48.52 -13.64 -15.19
N GLU A 618 47.71 -14.69 -15.30
CA GLU A 618 47.03 -15.08 -16.54
C GLU A 618 45.67 -14.38 -16.64
N VAL A 619 45.22 -14.09 -17.86
CA VAL A 619 43.93 -13.42 -18.09
C VAL A 619 42.78 -14.35 -17.71
N ALA A 620 41.78 -13.83 -17.00
CA ALA A 620 40.61 -14.60 -16.58
C ALA A 620 39.84 -15.20 -17.78
N GLU A 621 39.32 -16.41 -17.60
CA GLU A 621 38.58 -17.12 -18.64
C GLU A 621 37.26 -16.40 -18.95
N VAL A 622 37.02 -16.10 -20.22
CA VAL A 622 35.81 -15.37 -20.66
C VAL A 622 34.63 -16.33 -20.76
N VAL A 623 33.57 -16.03 -20.02
CA VAL A 623 32.29 -16.75 -20.05
C VAL A 623 31.29 -15.96 -20.90
N ASP A 624 30.61 -16.65 -21.81
CA ASP A 624 29.51 -16.05 -22.58
C ASP A 624 28.24 -15.97 -21.70
N PRO A 625 27.65 -14.78 -21.52
CA PRO A 625 26.42 -14.61 -20.73
C PRO A 625 25.20 -15.35 -21.33
N SER A 626 25.24 -15.67 -22.63
CA SER A 626 24.17 -16.39 -23.32
C SER A 626 24.11 -17.88 -22.95
N ASN A 627 25.22 -18.43 -22.42
CA ASN A 627 25.32 -19.84 -22.10
C ASN A 627 24.70 -20.16 -20.73
N PRO A 628 23.88 -21.23 -20.63
CA PRO A 628 23.35 -21.67 -19.34
C PRO A 628 24.48 -22.13 -18.43
N VAL A 629 24.51 -21.62 -17.19
CA VAL A 629 25.53 -21.99 -16.19
C VAL A 629 25.10 -23.27 -15.49
N ASN A 630 25.84 -24.35 -15.72
CA ASN A 630 25.61 -25.62 -15.04
C ASN A 630 26.33 -25.61 -13.67
N PHE A 631 25.61 -25.19 -12.63
CA PHE A 631 26.15 -24.98 -11.29
C PHE A 631 26.27 -26.30 -10.51
N ASN A 632 27.49 -26.64 -10.09
CA ASN A 632 27.74 -27.70 -9.12
C ASN A 632 28.35 -27.13 -7.83
N LEU A 633 27.57 -27.11 -6.73
CA LEU A 633 28.02 -26.58 -5.43
C LEU A 633 29.22 -27.37 -4.87
N GLN A 634 29.26 -28.69 -5.04
CA GLN A 634 30.33 -29.52 -4.48
C GLN A 634 31.68 -29.17 -5.10
N ARG A 635 31.70 -28.89 -6.41
CA ARG A 635 32.91 -28.42 -7.11
C ARG A 635 33.39 -27.07 -6.58
N GLU A 636 32.46 -26.15 -6.34
CA GLU A 636 32.78 -24.81 -5.86
C GLU A 636 33.22 -24.80 -4.37
N GLU A 637 32.66 -25.71 -3.56
CA GLU A 637 33.07 -25.92 -2.17
C GLU A 637 34.44 -26.59 -2.07
N ALA A 638 34.76 -27.51 -3.00
CA ALA A 638 36.03 -28.21 -3.07
C ALA A 638 37.17 -27.36 -3.68
N ASP A 639 36.88 -26.15 -4.15
CA ASP A 639 37.88 -25.24 -4.71
C ASP A 639 38.95 -24.86 -3.67
N TYR A 640 40.21 -25.07 -4.04
CA TYR A 640 41.38 -24.77 -3.20
C TYR A 640 41.63 -23.26 -3.06
N LEU A 641 41.15 -22.45 -4.00
CA LEU A 641 41.23 -20.99 -3.97
C LEU A 641 40.09 -20.42 -3.12
N LEU A 642 40.24 -20.52 -1.81
CA LEU A 642 39.15 -20.22 -0.89
C LEU A 642 38.73 -18.74 -0.86
N CYS A 643 39.60 -17.80 -1.21
CA CYS A 643 39.25 -16.38 -1.29
C CYS A 643 38.69 -16.05 -2.67
N ASN A 644 37.55 -15.35 -2.72
CA ASN A 644 36.98 -14.81 -3.95
C ASN A 644 37.22 -13.31 -4.02
N GLU A 645 37.99 -12.84 -5.00
CA GLU A 645 38.05 -11.42 -5.36
C GLU A 645 37.05 -11.16 -6.48
N ILE A 646 35.89 -10.61 -6.12
CA ILE A 646 34.86 -10.22 -7.07
C ILE A 646 35.21 -8.83 -7.60
N VAL A 647 35.37 -8.74 -8.92
CA VAL A 647 35.71 -7.52 -9.63
C VAL A 647 34.49 -7.04 -10.40
N LEU A 648 34.06 -5.80 -10.16
CA LEU A 648 33.06 -5.11 -10.96
C LEU A 648 33.75 -3.97 -11.69
N GLN A 649 33.73 -4.00 -13.03
CA GLN A 649 34.28 -2.97 -13.90
C GLN A 649 33.17 -2.33 -14.74
N PHE A 650 33.03 -1.02 -14.59
CA PHE A 650 32.16 -0.19 -15.41
C PHE A 650 33.00 0.43 -16.52
N LEU A 651 32.72 0.06 -17.77
CA LEU A 651 33.59 0.37 -18.91
C LEU A 651 33.13 1.63 -19.65
N ALA A 652 31.88 1.60 -20.12
CA ALA A 652 31.32 2.63 -20.96
C ALA A 652 29.80 2.73 -20.81
N PHE A 653 29.26 3.85 -21.26
CA PHE A 653 27.83 4.10 -21.31
C PHE A 653 27.45 4.58 -22.72
N THR A 654 26.48 3.91 -23.33
CA THR A 654 25.97 4.24 -24.66
C THR A 654 24.56 4.77 -24.50
N ARG A 655 24.30 6.02 -24.90
CA ARG A 655 22.96 6.61 -24.82
C ARG A 655 22.16 6.28 -26.08
N ILE A 656 20.87 5.98 -25.92
CA ILE A 656 19.94 5.87 -27.05
C ILE A 656 19.35 7.27 -27.29
N HIS A 657 19.48 7.78 -28.51
CA HIS A 657 19.14 9.16 -28.84
C HIS A 657 17.62 9.35 -28.85
N ASP A 658 17.10 10.21 -27.98
CA ASP A 658 15.67 10.49 -27.84
C ASP A 658 15.39 11.99 -27.97
N GLY A 659 15.82 12.57 -29.10
CA GLY A 659 15.40 13.89 -29.59
C GLY A 659 15.77 15.17 -28.80
N SER A 660 15.82 15.19 -27.46
CA SER A 660 15.62 16.46 -26.72
C SER A 660 16.35 16.64 -25.37
N THR A 661 17.49 15.99 -25.11
CA THR A 661 18.19 16.18 -23.81
C THR A 661 19.70 16.32 -23.90
N ILE A 662 20.20 17.32 -23.19
CA ILE A 662 21.61 17.63 -22.93
C ILE A 662 22.33 16.35 -22.44
N TRP A 663 23.57 16.13 -22.90
CA TRP A 663 24.40 15.00 -22.46
C TRP A 663 24.81 15.20 -21.00
N PRO A 664 24.64 14.21 -20.11
CA PRO A 664 25.26 14.31 -18.79
C PRO A 664 26.78 14.32 -18.95
N GLU A 665 27.47 15.29 -18.37
CA GLU A 665 28.95 15.32 -18.43
C GLU A 665 29.56 14.22 -17.56
N SER A 666 28.86 13.85 -16.48
CA SER A 666 29.31 12.84 -15.53
C SER A 666 28.17 12.00 -15.02
N ILE A 667 28.44 10.75 -14.64
CA ILE A 667 27.49 9.83 -14.02
C ILE A 667 28.10 9.18 -12.78
N PHE A 668 27.26 8.63 -11.91
CA PHE A 668 27.70 7.73 -10.85
C PHE A 668 26.69 6.60 -10.66
N PHE A 669 27.14 5.54 -9.99
CA PHE A 669 26.36 4.34 -9.78
C PHE A 669 26.08 4.13 -8.29
N THR A 670 24.90 3.58 -7.98
CA THR A 670 24.60 3.07 -6.65
C THR A 670 24.15 1.62 -6.71
N PHE A 671 24.67 0.79 -5.82
CA PHE A 671 24.32 -0.62 -5.71
C PHE A 671 24.76 -1.20 -4.36
N GLN A 672 24.25 -2.37 -4.00
CA GLN A 672 24.69 -3.11 -2.82
C GLN A 672 25.06 -4.54 -3.21
N PHE A 673 26.29 -4.94 -2.90
CA PHE A 673 26.78 -6.30 -3.12
C PHE A 673 26.88 -7.05 -1.79
N TYR A 674 26.09 -8.12 -1.64
CA TYR A 674 26.15 -9.02 -0.49
C TYR A 674 26.09 -8.30 0.89
N ARG A 675 27.01 -8.63 1.81
CA ARG A 675 27.17 -8.00 3.14
C ARG A 675 27.91 -6.68 3.13
N PHE A 676 28.42 -6.25 1.97
CA PHE A 676 29.11 -4.98 1.90
C PHE A 676 28.10 -3.85 2.04
N HIS A 677 28.57 -2.73 2.61
CA HIS A 677 27.76 -1.52 2.70
C HIS A 677 27.32 -1.07 1.31
N HIS A 678 26.17 -0.41 1.25
CA HIS A 678 25.68 0.20 0.02
C HIS A 678 26.74 1.14 -0.54
N VAL A 679 27.12 0.95 -1.79
CA VAL A 679 28.17 1.72 -2.46
C VAL A 679 27.55 2.80 -3.31
N THR A 680 28.09 4.01 -3.19
CA THR A 680 27.93 5.09 -4.15
C THR A 680 29.28 5.32 -4.79
N THR A 681 29.38 5.16 -6.12
CA THR A 681 30.65 5.39 -6.81
C THR A 681 30.98 6.88 -6.84
N PRO A 682 32.28 7.24 -6.98
CA PRO A 682 32.64 8.61 -7.35
C PRO A 682 32.02 8.99 -8.71
N ARG A 683 31.99 10.29 -9.00
CA ARG A 683 31.58 10.81 -10.31
C ARG A 683 32.56 10.32 -11.39
N LEU A 684 31.99 9.83 -12.48
CA LEU A 684 32.71 9.34 -13.66
C LEU A 684 32.34 10.22 -14.85
N GLN A 685 33.34 10.83 -15.48
CA GLN A 685 33.16 11.63 -16.67
C GLN A 685 32.92 10.73 -17.88
N LEU A 686 32.03 11.18 -18.77
CA LEU A 686 31.73 10.53 -20.04
C LEU A 686 32.63 11.13 -21.13
N LEU A 687 33.66 10.40 -21.55
CA LEU A 687 34.54 10.82 -22.64
C LEU A 687 34.06 10.23 -23.96
N GLN A 688 33.79 11.10 -24.92
CA GLN A 688 33.41 10.69 -26.26
C GLN A 688 34.60 10.04 -26.95
N LEU A 689 34.36 8.88 -27.57
CA LEU A 689 35.37 8.17 -28.34
C LEU A 689 35.37 8.75 -29.77
N GLU A 690 36.46 9.39 -30.18
CA GLU A 690 36.55 10.08 -31.48
C GLU A 690 36.16 9.14 -32.64
N SER A 691 35.09 9.51 -33.35
CA SER A 691 34.64 8.85 -34.58
C SER A 691 35.17 9.59 -35.80
N SER A 692 35.93 8.93 -36.66
CA SER A 692 36.34 9.47 -37.96
C SER A 692 35.12 9.75 -38.86
N ASP A 693 34.77 11.02 -39.05
CA ASP A 693 34.10 11.74 -40.16
C ASP A 693 33.04 11.07 -41.08
N ILE A 694 32.49 9.89 -40.76
CA ILE A 694 31.45 9.27 -41.62
C ILE A 694 30.09 9.30 -40.91
N ALA A 695 29.20 10.11 -41.48
CA ALA A 695 27.85 10.45 -41.04
C ALA A 695 26.85 9.28 -41.10
N THR A 696 27.12 8.19 -40.38
CA THR A 696 26.13 7.13 -40.13
C THR A 696 25.79 7.07 -38.65
N ALA A 697 24.48 7.05 -38.37
CA ALA A 697 23.83 7.17 -37.06
C ALA A 697 24.15 6.01 -36.08
N ASP A 698 25.42 5.82 -35.73
CA ASP A 698 25.86 4.87 -34.70
C ASP A 698 25.68 5.52 -33.31
N PRO A 699 25.12 4.82 -32.31
CA PRO A 699 24.90 5.39 -30.98
C PRO A 699 26.23 5.77 -30.33
N LEU A 700 26.31 7.00 -29.80
CA LEU A 700 27.54 7.58 -29.26
C LEU A 700 27.93 6.91 -27.93
N THR A 701 28.81 5.93 -28.01
CA THR A 701 29.42 5.26 -26.85
C THR A 701 30.46 6.16 -26.18
N HIS A 702 30.34 6.33 -24.87
CA HIS A 702 31.27 7.14 -24.07
C HIS A 702 32.01 6.27 -23.06
N VAL A 703 33.33 6.42 -23.00
CA VAL A 703 34.18 5.74 -22.01
C VAL A 703 34.05 6.44 -20.67
N LEU A 704 33.95 5.67 -19.60
CA LEU A 704 33.87 6.20 -18.24
C LEU A 704 35.28 6.48 -17.69
N VAL A 705 35.51 7.66 -17.11
CA VAL A 705 36.78 7.98 -16.45
C VAL A 705 36.54 8.64 -15.10
N GLN A 706 37.26 8.20 -14.07
CA GLN A 706 37.09 8.73 -12.72
C GLN A 706 37.51 10.20 -12.61
N ILE A 707 36.65 11.01 -12.01
CA ILE A 707 36.93 12.39 -11.59
C ILE A 707 37.48 12.35 -10.16
N ASN A 708 38.65 12.94 -9.93
CA ASN A 708 39.23 13.07 -8.60
C ASN A 708 38.55 14.21 -7.81
N LYS A 709 38.77 14.27 -6.49
CA LYS A 709 38.14 15.29 -5.61
C LYS A 709 38.50 16.73 -5.97
N ASP A 710 39.65 16.91 -6.61
CA ASP A 710 40.19 18.15 -7.14
C ASP A 710 39.62 18.52 -8.53
N GLY A 711 38.69 17.72 -9.07
CA GLY A 711 38.10 17.92 -10.39
C GLY A 711 38.97 17.46 -11.56
N SER A 712 40.19 16.97 -11.30
CA SER A 712 41.08 16.44 -12.33
C SER A 712 40.63 15.06 -12.81
N ILE A 713 40.75 14.83 -14.12
CA ILE A 713 40.45 13.54 -14.75
C ILE A 713 41.66 12.63 -14.57
N LYS A 714 41.44 11.44 -14.02
CA LYS A 714 42.52 10.45 -13.83
C LYS A 714 42.92 9.82 -15.17
N LYS A 715 43.85 10.48 -15.88
CA LYS A 715 44.40 9.98 -17.15
C LYS A 715 45.24 8.71 -16.89
N GLY A 716 44.90 7.60 -17.55
CA GLY A 716 45.67 6.35 -17.53
C GLY A 716 44.96 5.10 -16.99
N SER A 717 43.73 5.23 -16.48
CA SER A 717 42.92 4.06 -16.09
C SER A 717 41.48 4.24 -16.57
N PRO A 718 41.16 3.86 -17.82
CA PRO A 718 39.81 3.95 -18.35
C PRO A 718 38.88 2.96 -17.63
N GLY A 719 37.61 3.32 -17.56
CA GLY A 719 36.61 2.63 -16.76
C GLY A 719 36.73 2.92 -15.26
N PHE A 720 35.87 2.29 -14.49
CA PHE A 720 35.91 2.30 -13.03
C PHE A 720 35.82 0.89 -12.49
N GLN A 721 36.76 0.53 -11.62
CA GLN A 721 36.89 -0.81 -11.07
C GLN A 721 36.70 -0.81 -9.56
N ILE A 722 35.82 -1.68 -9.08
CA ILE A 722 35.68 -2.03 -7.66
C ILE A 722 36.06 -3.49 -7.48
N LYS A 723 36.79 -3.77 -6.40
CA LYS A 723 37.18 -5.12 -5.99
C LYS A 723 36.62 -5.43 -4.61
N TYR A 724 35.90 -6.53 -4.49
CA TYR A 724 35.42 -7.08 -3.23
C TYR A 724 36.20 -8.34 -2.90
N SER A 725 37.00 -8.30 -1.85
CA SER A 725 37.71 -9.48 -1.34
C SER A 725 36.83 -10.19 -0.34
N VAL A 726 36.31 -11.36 -0.72
CA VAL A 726 35.54 -12.26 0.13
C VAL A 726 36.45 -13.42 0.53
N ASP A 727 37.14 -13.25 1.64
CA ASP A 727 38.01 -14.26 2.22
C ASP A 727 37.29 -15.10 3.28
N PRO A 728 37.83 -16.27 3.65
CA PRO A 728 37.30 -17.07 4.76
C PRO A 728 37.33 -16.37 6.12
N GLY A 729 38.08 -15.26 6.25
CA GLY A 729 38.11 -14.43 7.45
C GLY A 729 36.94 -13.45 7.54
N PHE A 730 36.46 -12.95 6.39
CA PHE A 730 35.29 -12.10 6.25
C PHE A 730 34.00 -12.91 6.39
N LEU A 731 33.96 -14.10 5.81
CA LEU A 731 32.83 -15.02 5.93
C LEU A 731 32.81 -15.66 7.32
N LYS A 732 31.62 -15.75 7.92
CA LYS A 732 31.38 -16.50 9.16
C LYS A 732 31.40 -18.00 8.89
N PRO A 733 31.65 -18.85 9.91
CA PRO A 733 31.59 -20.30 9.75
C PRO A 733 30.23 -20.75 9.17
N GLY A 734 30.24 -21.54 8.10
CA GLY A 734 29.03 -22.01 7.40
C GLY A 734 28.46 -21.05 6.34
N GLU A 735 28.91 -19.80 6.30
CA GLU A 735 28.39 -18.78 5.39
C GLU A 735 28.86 -18.97 3.94
N ARG A 736 29.96 -19.70 3.70
CA ARG A 736 30.48 -19.96 2.34
C ARG A 736 29.40 -20.51 1.40
N LYS A 737 28.55 -21.43 1.88
CA LYS A 737 27.45 -21.99 1.08
C LYS A 737 26.45 -20.92 0.67
N TRP A 738 26.13 -20.00 1.59
CA TRP A 738 25.23 -18.88 1.36
C TRP A 738 25.81 -17.87 0.38
N PHE A 739 27.10 -17.56 0.47
CA PHE A 739 27.77 -16.69 -0.50
C PHE A 739 27.74 -17.27 -1.92
N LEU A 740 28.04 -18.57 -2.07
CA LEU A 740 27.99 -19.23 -3.38
C LEU A 740 26.57 -19.25 -3.95
N ARG A 741 25.58 -19.49 -3.08
CA ARG A 741 24.17 -19.43 -3.46
C ARG A 741 23.71 -18.03 -3.85
N PHE A 742 24.20 -17.00 -3.16
CA PHE A 742 23.97 -15.61 -3.54
C PHE A 742 24.52 -15.32 -4.93
N LEU A 743 25.74 -15.75 -5.26
CA LEU A 743 26.27 -15.61 -6.62
C LEU A 743 25.43 -16.37 -7.65
N ALA A 744 24.91 -17.55 -7.31
CA ALA A 744 24.13 -18.37 -8.23
C ALA A 744 22.73 -17.79 -8.56
N LEU A 745 22.08 -17.13 -7.59
CA LEU A 745 20.66 -16.76 -7.69
C LEU A 745 20.41 -15.25 -7.78
N GLN A 746 21.29 -14.42 -7.21
CA GLN A 746 21.01 -12.99 -7.08
C GLN A 746 21.23 -12.25 -8.40
N THR A 747 20.30 -11.34 -8.69
CA THR A 747 20.49 -10.27 -9.67
C THR A 747 20.97 -9.01 -8.95
N LEU A 748 22.12 -8.48 -9.35
CA LEU A 748 22.64 -7.22 -8.84
C LEU A 748 21.95 -6.08 -9.57
N GLN A 749 21.26 -5.23 -8.83
CA GLN A 749 20.68 -4.00 -9.37
C GLN A 749 21.65 -2.84 -9.23
N ILE A 750 21.74 -2.04 -10.28
CA ILE A 750 22.63 -0.90 -10.41
C ILE A 750 21.80 0.29 -10.86
N ASP A 751 21.80 1.35 -10.08
CA ASP A 751 21.13 2.59 -10.45
C ASP A 751 22.14 3.58 -11.00
N ILE A 752 21.79 4.18 -12.15
CA ILE A 752 22.65 5.12 -12.87
C ILE A 752 22.09 6.52 -12.66
N TRP A 753 22.92 7.39 -12.10
CA TRP A 753 22.57 8.76 -11.77
C TRP A 753 23.42 9.74 -12.56
N ASP A 754 22.84 10.88 -12.89
CA ASP A 754 23.60 12.02 -13.38
C ASP A 754 24.39 12.65 -12.21
N GLY A 755 25.71 12.80 -12.41
CA GLY A 755 26.63 13.34 -11.41
C GLY A 755 26.47 14.84 -11.15
N GLU A 756 25.79 15.58 -12.01
CA GLU A 756 25.52 17.01 -11.80
C GLU A 756 24.13 17.26 -11.24
N SER A 757 23.11 16.74 -11.92
CA SER A 757 21.72 16.97 -11.54
C SER A 757 21.22 16.06 -10.41
N LEU A 758 21.94 14.97 -10.12
CA LEU A 758 21.52 13.90 -9.22
C LEU A 758 20.17 13.26 -9.61
N LEU A 759 19.71 13.46 -10.85
CA LEU A 759 18.52 12.81 -11.38
C LEU A 759 18.85 11.35 -11.74
N LEU A 760 17.87 10.47 -11.52
CA LEU A 760 17.99 9.08 -11.93
C LEU A 760 17.86 9.00 -13.44
N ILE A 761 18.89 8.50 -14.12
CA ILE A 761 18.84 8.24 -15.56
C ILE A 761 18.03 6.97 -15.81
N GLY A 762 18.26 5.95 -14.98
CA GLY A 762 17.52 4.70 -14.98
C GLY A 762 18.21 3.64 -14.13
N SER A 763 17.67 2.43 -14.16
CA SER A 763 18.23 1.28 -13.45
C SER A 763 18.57 0.16 -14.42
N ALA A 764 19.65 -0.57 -14.11
CA ALA A 764 20.09 -1.78 -14.80
C ALA A 764 20.15 -2.95 -13.80
N ALA A 765 20.04 -4.17 -14.32
CA ALA A 765 20.10 -5.40 -13.53
C ALA A 765 21.01 -6.43 -14.21
N VAL A 766 21.89 -7.07 -13.43
CA VAL A 766 22.85 -8.07 -13.95
C VAL A 766 22.81 -9.36 -13.12
N GLU A 767 22.68 -10.50 -13.78
CA GLU A 767 22.67 -11.81 -13.14
C GLU A 767 24.09 -12.25 -12.74
N MET A 768 24.29 -12.66 -11.49
CA MET A 768 25.62 -12.96 -10.95
C MET A 768 26.09 -14.41 -11.20
N LYS A 769 25.23 -15.27 -11.74
CA LYS A 769 25.47 -16.71 -11.90
C LYS A 769 26.74 -17.04 -12.69
N HIS A 770 27.16 -16.17 -13.61
CA HIS A 770 28.36 -16.35 -14.43
C HIS A 770 29.67 -16.15 -13.65
N LEU A 771 29.62 -15.67 -12.42
CA LEU A 771 30.78 -15.48 -11.54
C LEU A 771 31.19 -16.74 -10.77
N LEU A 772 30.45 -17.85 -10.91
CA LEU A 772 30.83 -19.13 -10.35
C LEU A 772 32.01 -19.72 -11.12
N ARG A 773 33.14 -19.97 -10.45
CA ARG A 773 34.38 -20.40 -11.10
C ARG A 773 34.31 -21.85 -11.56
N GLN A 774 33.56 -22.70 -10.87
CA GLN A 774 33.39 -24.12 -11.20
C GLN A 774 34.73 -24.88 -11.33
N GLY A 775 35.73 -24.47 -10.54
CA GLY A 775 37.09 -25.03 -10.52
C GLY A 775 38.12 -24.28 -11.37
N ARG A 776 37.74 -23.18 -12.03
CA ARG A 776 38.65 -22.29 -12.77
C ARG A 776 39.36 -21.32 -11.82
N THR A 777 40.56 -20.85 -12.17
CA THR A 777 41.34 -19.91 -11.33
C THR A 777 40.71 -18.52 -11.30
N ALA A 778 40.27 -18.02 -12.46
CA ALA A 778 39.52 -16.79 -12.59
C ALA A 778 38.53 -16.88 -13.76
N VAL A 779 37.35 -16.28 -13.58
CA VAL A 779 36.34 -16.13 -14.64
C VAL A 779 35.99 -14.66 -14.83
N GLN A 780 35.69 -14.27 -16.06
CA GLN A 780 35.16 -12.95 -16.39
C GLN A 780 33.98 -13.06 -17.36
N VAL A 781 33.05 -12.12 -17.28
CA VAL A 781 31.88 -12.01 -18.17
C VAL A 781 31.65 -10.53 -18.49
N SER A 782 31.30 -10.25 -19.75
CA SER A 782 30.96 -8.91 -20.21
C SER A 782 29.47 -8.84 -20.51
N HIS A 783 28.80 -7.81 -20.00
CA HIS A 783 27.36 -7.58 -20.16
C HIS A 783 27.09 -6.20 -20.75
N ASP A 784 26.12 -6.16 -21.66
CA ASP A 784 25.53 -4.94 -22.21
C ASP A 784 24.14 -4.77 -21.58
N LEU A 785 24.05 -3.95 -20.54
CA LEU A 785 22.85 -3.85 -19.71
C LEU A 785 21.97 -2.70 -20.20
N GLU A 786 20.68 -2.95 -20.43
CA GLU A 786 19.73 -1.89 -20.76
C GLU A 786 19.42 -1.06 -19.51
N VAL A 787 19.53 0.27 -19.63
CA VAL A 787 19.19 1.23 -18.59
C VAL A 787 17.78 1.71 -18.81
N ILE A 788 16.89 1.25 -17.95
CA ILE A 788 15.45 1.42 -18.09
C ILE A 788 14.95 2.47 -17.11
N THR A 789 14.04 3.33 -17.57
CA THR A 789 13.28 4.27 -16.73
C THR A 789 11.79 4.16 -17.05
N THR A 790 10.93 4.61 -16.14
CA THR A 790 9.47 4.67 -16.35
C THR A 790 9.01 6.10 -16.56
N GLU A 791 8.37 6.36 -17.69
CA GLU A 791 7.71 7.64 -17.99
C GLU A 791 6.19 7.50 -17.92
N TYR A 792 5.55 8.60 -17.54
CA TYR A 792 4.11 8.70 -17.29
C TYR A 792 3.53 9.71 -18.24
N GLU A 793 2.84 9.24 -19.29
CA GLU A 793 2.18 10.10 -20.28
C GLU A 793 0.70 9.73 -20.32
N GLN A 794 -0.16 10.73 -20.07
CA GLN A 794 -1.60 10.55 -20.18
C GLN A 794 -2.08 11.11 -21.52
N ASP A 795 -2.36 10.22 -22.48
CA ASP A 795 -2.85 10.60 -23.80
C ASP A 795 -4.26 11.22 -23.74
N LEU A 796 -4.35 12.51 -24.08
CA LEU A 796 -5.60 13.20 -24.39
C LEU A 796 -5.92 13.02 -25.89
N MET A 797 -6.77 12.03 -26.21
CA MET A 797 -7.47 11.78 -27.50
C MET A 797 -7.02 10.55 -28.31
N VAL A 798 -7.85 9.50 -28.25
CA VAL A 798 -8.41 8.91 -29.49
C VAL A 798 -9.83 9.46 -29.60
N MET A 799 -9.98 10.62 -30.25
CA MET A 799 -11.26 11.11 -30.76
C MET A 799 -11.30 10.92 -32.28
N SER A 800 -11.04 9.70 -32.73
CA SER A 800 -11.30 9.30 -34.11
C SER A 800 -12.55 8.41 -34.11
N GLY A 801 -13.70 9.03 -34.37
CA GLY A 801 -14.89 8.44 -34.96
C GLY A 801 -15.46 7.15 -34.34
N ASP A 802 -16.03 7.24 -33.14
CA ASP A 802 -17.34 6.61 -32.85
C ASP A 802 -17.94 7.21 -31.57
N THR A 803 -18.87 8.16 -31.71
CA THR A 803 -19.49 8.92 -30.62
C THR A 803 -20.65 8.16 -29.97
N ALA A 804 -20.44 6.88 -29.65
CA ALA A 804 -21.39 6.06 -28.92
C ALA A 804 -20.67 4.93 -28.19
N LYS A 805 -20.06 5.20 -27.02
CA LYS A 805 -19.76 4.25 -25.92
C LYS A 805 -19.11 4.97 -24.72
N GLN A 806 -19.62 4.69 -23.53
CA GLN A 806 -19.32 5.40 -22.27
C GLN A 806 -17.92 5.11 -21.70
N GLY A 807 -17.38 6.17 -21.09
CA GLY A 807 -16.18 6.29 -20.24
C GLY A 807 -15.66 5.04 -19.56
N THR A 808 -14.57 4.51 -20.08
CA THR A 808 -13.50 3.92 -19.27
C THR A 808 -12.38 4.95 -19.23
N ALA A 809 -11.99 5.41 -18.04
CA ALA A 809 -10.76 6.17 -17.89
C ALA A 809 -9.61 5.26 -18.34
N LYS A 810 -8.97 5.57 -19.46
CA LYS A 810 -7.72 4.89 -19.82
C LYS A 810 -6.75 5.10 -18.65
N PRO A 811 -6.14 4.05 -18.07
CA PRO A 811 -5.10 4.25 -17.08
C PRO A 811 -4.01 5.11 -17.71
N ILE A 812 -3.40 6.01 -16.93
CA ILE A 812 -2.23 6.78 -17.36
C ILE A 812 -1.25 5.79 -18.00
N GLY A 813 -0.85 6.07 -19.24
CA GLY A 813 0.00 5.17 -20.01
C GLY A 813 1.38 5.17 -19.41
N VAL A 814 1.67 4.19 -18.55
CA VAL A 814 3.03 3.97 -18.07
C VAL A 814 3.79 3.19 -19.12
N HIS A 815 4.89 3.76 -19.58
CA HIS A 815 5.74 3.15 -20.58
C HIS A 815 7.18 3.13 -20.05
N THR A 816 7.80 1.95 -20.18
CA THR A 816 9.21 1.75 -19.87
C THR A 816 10.03 2.15 -21.08
N ILE A 817 10.99 3.06 -20.87
CA ILE A 817 11.86 3.58 -21.93
C ILE A 817 13.30 3.20 -21.62
N ILE A 818 14.03 2.79 -22.64
CA ILE A 818 15.47 2.53 -22.54
C ILE A 818 16.20 3.85 -22.81
N LYS A 819 16.82 4.44 -21.79
CA LYS A 819 17.60 5.69 -21.93
C LYS A 819 19.03 5.44 -22.40
N GLY A 820 19.55 4.22 -22.21
CA GLY A 820 20.90 3.86 -22.63
C GLY A 820 21.25 2.41 -22.36
N ARG A 821 22.51 2.06 -22.61
CA ARG A 821 23.13 0.78 -22.29
C ARG A 821 24.41 0.99 -21.50
N LEU A 822 24.57 0.24 -20.41
CA LEU A 822 25.77 0.20 -19.57
C LEU A 822 26.62 -1.01 -19.95
N HIS A 823 27.85 -0.77 -20.37
CA HIS A 823 28.84 -1.80 -20.64
C HIS A 823 29.60 -2.11 -19.36
N MET A 824 29.42 -3.32 -18.85
CA MET A 824 29.98 -3.76 -17.58
C MET A 824 30.71 -5.08 -17.76
N ARG A 825 31.88 -5.20 -17.15
CA ARG A 825 32.61 -6.45 -17.01
C ARG A 825 32.63 -6.88 -15.56
N MET A 826 32.34 -8.14 -15.30
CA MET A 826 32.41 -8.72 -13.97
C MET A 826 33.43 -9.86 -13.98
N GLY A 827 34.11 -10.10 -12.88
CA GLY A 827 34.97 -11.28 -12.74
C GLY A 827 35.07 -11.78 -11.31
N ASN A 828 35.41 -13.05 -11.17
CA ASN A 828 35.70 -13.68 -9.89
C ASN A 828 37.07 -14.35 -9.97
N VAL A 829 38.03 -13.81 -9.21
CA VAL A 829 39.40 -14.30 -9.14
C VAL A 829 39.60 -15.09 -7.85
N GLY A 830 40.05 -16.33 -7.97
CA GLY A 830 40.43 -17.16 -6.84
C GLY A 830 41.80 -16.77 -6.30
N ARG A 831 41.87 -16.54 -4.98
CA ARG A 831 43.14 -16.34 -4.28
C ARG A 831 43.35 -17.37 -3.17
N PRO A 832 44.60 -17.79 -2.93
CA PRO A 832 44.95 -18.52 -1.72
C PRO A 832 44.84 -17.60 -0.49
N PRO A 833 44.48 -18.12 0.70
CA PRO A 833 44.36 -17.32 1.92
C PRO A 833 45.72 -16.76 2.38
N GLU A 834 45.85 -15.43 2.51
CA GLU A 834 47.13 -14.72 2.72
C GLU A 834 47.80 -14.94 4.09
N LYS A 835 47.16 -15.60 5.06
CA LYS A 835 47.79 -15.98 6.33
C LYS A 835 47.33 -17.36 6.77
N LYS A 836 48.26 -18.14 7.35
CA LYS A 836 47.93 -19.26 8.25
C LYS A 836 47.15 -18.68 9.43
N LEU A 837 45.85 -18.44 9.26
CA LEU A 837 44.94 -18.26 10.38
C LEU A 837 45.19 -19.50 11.24
N LYS A 838 45.73 -19.30 12.46
CA LYS A 838 45.70 -20.35 13.48
C LYS A 838 44.26 -20.83 13.48
N ARG A 839 44.02 -22.05 12.99
CA ARG A 839 42.71 -22.72 13.07
C ARG A 839 42.30 -22.60 14.53
N ARG A 840 41.50 -21.59 14.88
CA ARG A 840 40.50 -21.81 15.88
C ARG A 840 39.59 -22.78 15.17
N GLU A 841 39.72 -24.04 15.55
CA GLU A 841 38.78 -25.10 15.22
C GLU A 841 37.43 -24.71 15.84
N THR A 842 36.82 -23.64 15.33
CA THR A 842 35.38 -23.52 15.37
C THR A 842 34.91 -24.57 14.38
N LEU A 843 34.67 -25.78 14.92
CA LEU A 843 33.90 -26.83 14.26
C LEU A 843 32.77 -26.17 13.45
N PRO A 844 32.46 -26.67 12.24
CA PRO A 844 31.32 -26.18 11.49
C PRO A 844 30.11 -26.11 12.44
N PRO A 845 29.29 -25.05 12.35
CA PRO A 845 28.15 -24.92 13.24
C PRO A 845 27.36 -26.23 13.23
N SER A 846 27.01 -26.72 14.42
CA SER A 846 26.29 -27.99 14.52
C SER A 846 25.05 -27.90 13.66
N ASN A 847 24.93 -28.79 12.67
CA ASN A 847 23.66 -28.99 11.95
C ASN A 847 22.60 -29.61 12.87
N SER A 848 22.95 -30.01 14.11
CA SER A 848 21.97 -30.50 15.06
C SER A 848 21.03 -29.36 15.45
N ARG A 849 19.78 -29.51 14.99
CA ARG A 849 18.66 -28.68 15.40
C ARG A 849 18.22 -28.99 16.84
N ILE A 850 18.79 -30.03 17.46
CA ILE A 850 18.55 -30.43 18.85
C ILE A 850 19.75 -29.96 19.69
N ILE A 851 19.47 -29.21 20.75
CA ILE A 851 20.44 -28.68 21.71
C ILE A 851 20.35 -29.52 22.97
N THR A 852 21.42 -30.26 23.28
CA THR A 852 21.53 -31.04 24.52
C THR A 852 22.24 -30.21 25.58
N MET A 853 21.87 -30.37 26.87
CA MET A 853 22.53 -29.65 27.97
C MET A 853 24.02 -30.01 28.14
N HIS A 854 24.49 -31.08 27.48
CA HIS A 854 25.76 -31.74 27.77
C HIS A 854 26.78 -31.74 26.62
N ASP A 855 26.62 -30.91 25.60
CA ASP A 855 27.62 -30.75 24.54
C ASP A 855 28.88 -30.04 25.05
N GLY A 856 29.72 -30.76 25.82
CA GLY A 856 31.19 -30.67 25.99
C GLY A 856 31.92 -29.32 26.10
N ARG A 857 31.21 -28.19 26.14
CA ARG A 857 31.70 -26.81 26.11
C ARG A 857 31.20 -26.03 27.33
N THR A 858 30.85 -26.75 28.39
CA THR A 858 30.34 -26.19 29.64
C THR A 858 31.31 -25.14 30.16
N GLY A 859 30.80 -23.92 30.30
CA GLY A 859 31.51 -22.69 30.64
C GLY A 859 32.10 -22.67 32.06
N PHE A 860 32.25 -23.83 32.70
CA PHE A 860 32.83 -23.94 34.02
C PHE A 860 33.97 -24.96 34.01
N HIS A 861 35.20 -24.48 33.79
CA HIS A 861 36.42 -25.31 33.83
C HIS A 861 37.02 -25.44 35.24
N GLY A 862 36.40 -24.87 36.27
CA GLY A 862 37.00 -24.76 37.61
C GLY A 862 38.17 -23.77 37.60
N GLY A 863 38.01 -22.59 38.22
CA GLY A 863 39.05 -21.57 38.26
C GLY A 863 38.56 -20.21 38.74
N SER A 864 39.49 -19.38 39.21
CA SER A 864 39.32 -18.14 40.01
C SER A 864 38.26 -17.13 39.51
N MET A 865 37.61 -16.45 40.49
CA MET A 865 36.40 -15.60 40.39
C MET A 865 36.42 -14.41 39.40
N LEU A 866 37.51 -14.12 38.68
CA LEU A 866 37.67 -12.87 37.92
C LEU A 866 38.12 -13.04 36.45
N SER A 867 38.22 -14.28 35.94
CA SER A 867 38.76 -14.51 34.59
C SER A 867 37.72 -14.36 33.48
N ASN A 868 37.29 -13.12 33.22
CA ASN A 868 36.67 -12.75 31.94
C ASN A 868 37.77 -12.34 30.96
N LYS A 869 38.56 -13.29 30.43
CA LYS A 869 39.28 -13.18 29.14
C LYS A 869 40.17 -14.40 28.86
N SER A 870 39.97 -14.93 27.65
CA SER A 870 40.95 -15.66 26.83
C SER A 870 41.18 -17.16 27.10
N MET A 871 40.47 -17.95 26.32
CA MET A 871 40.85 -19.27 25.82
C MET A 871 42.22 -19.19 25.09
N ASN A 872 43.31 -19.55 25.79
CA ASN A 872 44.60 -19.96 25.20
C ASN A 872 45.30 -20.94 26.15
N TRP A 873 45.27 -22.23 25.80
CA TRP A 873 45.73 -23.37 26.61
C TRP A 873 47.25 -23.59 26.67
N LYS A 874 48.09 -22.56 26.79
CA LYS A 874 49.51 -22.75 27.10
C LYS A 874 49.96 -21.72 28.13
N GLN A 875 50.31 -22.22 29.33
CA GLN A 875 50.76 -21.48 30.53
C GLN A 875 49.68 -20.70 31.29
N SER A 876 48.93 -21.40 32.14
CA SER A 876 48.17 -20.76 33.23
C SER A 876 49.10 -20.49 34.41
N VAL A 877 49.96 -19.47 34.29
CA VAL A 877 50.52 -18.79 35.47
C VAL A 877 49.63 -17.59 35.72
N CYS A 878 48.57 -17.77 36.52
CA CYS A 878 47.72 -16.66 36.93
C CYS A 878 48.45 -15.88 38.02
N GLN A 879 48.95 -14.68 37.69
CA GLN A 879 49.47 -13.75 38.68
C GLN A 879 48.31 -13.20 39.53
N ALA A 880 48.46 -13.22 40.86
CA ALA A 880 47.45 -12.65 41.76
C ALA A 880 47.38 -11.13 41.56
N HIS A 881 46.26 -10.65 41.03
CA HIS A 881 45.96 -9.21 40.92
C HIS A 881 45.21 -8.72 42.17
N LYS A 882 45.48 -7.48 42.59
CA LYS A 882 44.69 -6.84 43.66
C LYS A 882 43.26 -6.65 43.17
N LEU A 883 42.29 -6.93 44.04
CA LEU A 883 40.86 -6.78 43.71
C LEU A 883 40.54 -5.34 43.25
N ALA A 884 41.17 -4.34 43.88
CA ALA A 884 41.03 -2.92 43.53
C ALA A 884 41.61 -2.55 42.15
N ASP A 885 42.49 -3.36 41.57
CA ASP A 885 43.02 -3.11 40.22
C ASP A 885 42.06 -3.65 39.13
N LEU A 886 41.15 -4.56 39.50
CA LEU A 886 40.20 -5.21 38.58
C LEU A 886 38.79 -4.60 38.65
N ASP A 887 38.42 -4.06 39.81
CA ASP A 887 37.10 -3.49 40.06
C ASP A 887 37.18 -1.99 40.32
N SER A 888 36.71 -1.19 39.37
CA SER A 888 36.77 0.27 39.44
C SER A 888 35.94 0.86 40.59
N GLU A 889 34.89 0.17 41.03
CA GLU A 889 34.04 0.63 42.11
C GLU A 889 34.75 0.45 43.46
N LEU A 890 35.42 -0.69 43.66
CA LEU A 890 36.28 -0.91 44.82
C LEU A 890 37.50 0.02 44.80
N ALA A 891 38.10 0.24 43.62
CA ALA A 891 39.19 1.21 43.46
C ALA A 891 38.75 2.60 43.90
N ALA A 892 37.56 3.04 43.47
CA ALA A 892 36.98 4.32 43.86
C ALA A 892 36.66 4.38 45.36
N MET A 893 36.15 3.32 45.98
CA MET A 893 35.91 3.28 47.42
C MET A 893 37.19 3.47 48.22
N LEU A 894 38.29 2.80 47.82
CA LEU A 894 39.59 2.94 48.47
C LEU A 894 40.24 4.31 48.17
N CYS A 895 40.08 4.83 46.96
CA CYS A 895 40.66 6.14 46.56
C CYS A 895 39.85 7.34 47.06
N SER A 896 38.56 7.17 47.40
CA SER A 896 37.67 8.28 47.78
C SER A 896 38.14 9.05 49.01
N ARG A 897 38.97 8.43 49.86
CA ARG A 897 39.56 9.06 51.06
C ARG A 897 40.93 9.69 50.85
N MET A 898 41.63 9.42 49.76
CA MET A 898 42.94 10.03 49.46
C MET A 898 42.83 11.42 48.80
N LYS A 899 41.60 11.91 48.57
CA LYS A 899 41.33 13.14 47.80
C LYS A 899 41.72 14.46 48.46
N GLU A 900 42.31 14.49 49.66
CA GLU A 900 42.88 15.72 50.23
C GLU A 900 44.32 16.02 49.77
N VAL A 901 45.01 15.09 49.11
CA VAL A 901 46.38 15.34 48.60
C VAL A 901 46.58 14.74 47.21
N SER A 902 46.62 15.61 46.20
CA SER A 902 47.12 15.39 44.81
C SER A 902 46.09 15.11 43.71
N ILE A 903 45.69 16.20 43.04
CA ILE A 903 44.94 16.27 41.76
C ILE A 903 45.85 16.02 40.52
N ALA A 904 47.11 15.60 40.68
CA ALA A 904 48.12 15.84 39.64
C ALA A 904 48.43 14.74 38.60
N TYR A 905 47.85 13.53 38.60
CA TYR A 905 48.27 12.50 37.62
C TYR A 905 47.12 11.68 37.02
N GLN A 906 46.46 12.26 36.01
CA GLN A 906 45.77 11.50 34.97
C GLN A 906 46.71 11.39 33.77
N GLN A 907 47.46 10.29 33.69
CA GLN A 907 48.09 9.88 32.44
C GLN A 907 47.81 8.40 32.18
N THR A 908 47.23 8.19 31.00
CA THR A 908 46.84 6.93 30.36
C THR A 908 48.07 6.11 30.01
N ASN A 909 48.61 5.29 30.91
CA ASN A 909 49.74 4.42 30.56
C ASN A 909 49.47 2.93 30.76
N SER A 910 49.96 2.19 29.77
CA SER A 910 50.08 0.73 29.62
C SER A 910 50.48 0.00 30.91
N GLU A 911 49.90 -1.20 31.14
CA GLU A 911 50.07 -2.04 32.33
C GLU A 911 51.53 -2.26 32.77
N THR A 912 52.48 -2.26 31.83
CA THR A 912 53.91 -2.49 32.09
C THR A 912 54.59 -1.37 32.90
N ASP A 913 54.08 -0.14 32.84
CA ASP A 913 54.69 1.03 33.51
C ASP A 913 54.36 1.05 35.03
N THR A 914 53.21 0.50 35.41
CA THR A 914 52.74 0.51 36.80
C THR A 914 53.58 -0.38 37.71
N THR A 915 54.11 -1.48 37.17
CA THR A 915 54.96 -2.43 37.91
C THR A 915 56.37 -1.89 38.12
N GLU A 916 56.96 -1.24 37.12
CA GLU A 916 58.25 -0.54 37.29
C GLU A 916 58.16 0.59 38.31
N ARG A 917 57.08 1.39 38.27
CA ARG A 917 56.88 2.51 39.20
C ARG A 917 56.78 2.03 40.65
N ARG A 918 55.99 0.98 40.93
CA ARG A 918 55.93 0.34 42.26
C ARG A 918 57.27 -0.22 42.70
N LYS A 919 58.07 -0.77 41.77
CA LYS A 919 59.40 -1.33 42.09
C LYS A 919 60.40 -0.23 42.45
N LYS A 920 60.37 0.90 41.73
CA LYS A 920 61.15 2.11 42.05
C LYS A 920 60.74 2.73 43.39
N GLU A 921 59.45 2.84 43.68
CA GLU A 921 58.96 3.36 44.97
C GLU A 921 59.38 2.46 46.13
N ARG A 922 59.23 1.14 46.03
CA ARG A 922 59.73 0.22 47.07
C ARG A 922 61.24 0.32 47.24
N MET A 923 61.98 0.43 46.15
CA MET A 923 63.44 0.59 46.21
C MET A 923 63.84 1.92 46.86
N MET A 924 63.09 3.01 46.62
CA MET A 924 63.29 4.28 47.30
C MET A 924 62.94 4.21 48.79
N ALA A 925 61.83 3.57 49.16
CA ALA A 925 61.42 3.41 50.56
C ALA A 925 62.44 2.56 51.35
N VAL A 926 62.93 1.45 50.76
CA VAL A 926 63.98 0.62 51.36
C VAL A 926 65.28 1.41 51.49
N ARG A 927 65.69 2.16 50.46
CA ARG A 927 66.89 3.01 50.53
C ARG A 927 66.76 4.12 51.58
N GLN A 928 65.58 4.72 51.75
CA GLN A 928 65.33 5.70 52.82
C GLN A 928 65.45 5.04 54.20
N GLN A 929 64.92 3.83 54.35
CA GLN A 929 64.98 3.05 55.59
C GLN A 929 66.40 2.56 55.92
N GLU A 930 67.22 2.25 54.91
CA GLU A 930 68.64 1.88 55.06
C GLU A 930 69.56 3.10 55.30
N SER A 931 69.17 4.29 54.85
CA SER A 931 70.01 5.50 54.89
C SER A 931 69.93 6.32 56.19
N GLN A 932 69.03 6.02 57.13
CA GLN A 932 68.79 6.88 58.29
C GLN A 932 69.15 6.23 59.64
N GLU A 933 70.37 6.52 60.11
CA GLU A 933 70.86 6.25 61.48
C GLU A 933 70.48 7.33 62.53
N ASN A 934 69.53 8.23 62.25
CA ASN A 934 69.21 9.33 63.17
C ASN A 934 68.01 9.04 64.10
N ALA A 935 68.30 8.91 65.40
CA ALA A 935 67.36 8.53 66.47
C ALA A 935 66.13 9.45 66.66
N ASN A 936 66.15 10.69 66.16
CA ASN A 936 65.04 11.64 66.33
C ASN A 936 63.89 11.49 65.31
N LEU A 937 64.11 10.77 64.20
CA LEU A 937 63.06 10.43 63.23
C LEU A 937 62.20 9.24 63.69
N ARG A 938 62.67 8.42 64.65
CA ARG A 938 61.94 7.22 65.13
C ARG A 938 60.54 7.52 65.68
N LYS A 939 60.32 8.65 66.37
CA LYS A 939 58.97 8.97 66.91
C LYS A 939 57.97 9.33 65.81
N SER A 940 58.39 10.11 64.81
CA SER A 940 57.54 10.42 63.64
C SER A 940 57.31 9.18 62.77
N LEU A 941 58.33 8.33 62.61
CA LEU A 941 58.22 7.06 61.88
C LEU A 941 57.30 6.06 62.57
N ILE A 942 57.31 5.98 63.92
CA ILE A 942 56.41 5.09 64.68
C ILE A 942 54.96 5.57 64.59
N MET A 943 54.71 6.89 64.64
CA MET A 943 53.35 7.42 64.45
C MET A 943 52.87 7.23 63.02
N ALA A 944 53.71 7.51 62.01
CA ALA A 944 53.40 7.25 60.61
C ALA A 944 53.13 5.76 60.35
N GLN A 945 53.93 4.85 60.93
CA GLN A 945 53.69 3.40 60.84
C GLN A 945 52.41 2.97 61.55
N HIS A 946 52.05 3.60 62.67
CA HIS A 946 50.80 3.31 63.37
C HIS A 946 49.61 3.77 62.54
N GLU A 947 49.66 4.98 62.00
CA GLU A 947 48.60 5.55 61.16
C GLU A 947 48.44 4.76 59.86
N GLU A 948 49.55 4.41 59.20
CA GLU A 948 49.57 3.53 58.02
C GLU A 948 48.97 2.16 58.35
N ARG A 949 49.33 1.52 59.47
CA ARG A 949 48.71 0.25 59.91
C ARG A 949 47.22 0.40 60.16
N THR A 950 46.79 1.49 60.78
CA THR A 950 45.38 1.73 61.10
C THR A 950 44.57 1.94 59.83
N GLN A 951 45.13 2.66 58.86
CA GLN A 951 44.55 2.88 57.53
C GLN A 951 44.47 1.56 56.76
N HIS A 952 45.55 0.77 56.74
CA HIS A 952 45.58 -0.55 56.10
C HIS A 952 44.58 -1.54 56.71
N THR A 953 44.37 -1.48 58.02
CA THR A 953 43.38 -2.33 58.71
C THR A 953 41.95 -1.96 58.33
N ARG A 954 41.66 -0.66 58.17
CA ARG A 954 40.34 -0.20 57.67
C ARG A 954 40.12 -0.56 56.20
N ASP A 955 41.14 -0.40 55.36
CA ASP A 955 41.06 -0.77 53.95
C ASP A 955 40.80 -2.27 53.78
N LEU A 956 41.44 -3.10 54.62
CA LEU A 956 41.14 -4.54 54.69
C LEU A 956 39.69 -4.82 55.06
N GLN A 957 39.13 -4.12 56.05
CA GLN A 957 37.71 -4.26 56.41
C GLN A 957 36.78 -3.86 55.26
N ILE A 958 37.11 -2.81 54.51
CA ILE A 958 36.32 -2.38 53.34
C ILE A 958 36.37 -3.44 52.24
N ILE A 959 37.57 -3.95 51.93
CA ILE A 959 37.74 -5.01 50.92
C ILE A 959 36.98 -6.28 51.33
N GLU A 960 37.03 -6.65 52.62
CA GLU A 960 36.34 -7.83 53.15
C GLU A 960 34.82 -7.68 53.08
N ALA A 961 34.29 -6.51 53.47
CA ALA A 961 32.86 -6.20 53.33
C ALA A 961 32.41 -6.19 51.86
N TYR A 962 33.20 -5.61 50.96
CA TYR A 962 32.93 -5.63 49.52
C TYR A 962 32.90 -7.05 48.97
N ARG A 963 33.87 -7.88 49.37
CA ARG A 963 33.95 -9.29 48.99
C ARG A 963 32.71 -10.06 49.44
N GLU A 964 32.32 -9.94 50.71
CA GLU A 964 31.13 -10.65 51.22
C GLU A 964 29.84 -10.16 50.54
N ARG A 965 29.78 -8.90 50.10
CA ARG A 965 28.63 -8.35 49.36
C ARG A 965 28.52 -8.86 47.92
N THR A 966 29.65 -8.98 47.20
CA THR A 966 29.70 -9.49 45.81
C THR A 966 29.74 -11.01 45.72
N LYS A 967 30.15 -11.71 46.78
CA LYS A 967 30.20 -13.18 46.84
C LYS A 967 28.88 -13.86 46.44
N PRO A 968 27.68 -13.49 46.95
CA PRO A 968 26.44 -14.11 46.52
C PRO A 968 26.13 -13.86 45.03
N GLU A 969 26.43 -12.68 44.50
CA GLU A 969 26.26 -12.37 43.07
C GLU A 969 27.23 -13.14 42.18
N CYS A 970 28.51 -13.24 42.58
CA CYS A 970 29.51 -14.05 41.89
C CYS A 970 29.15 -15.54 41.91
N ILE A 971 28.73 -16.07 43.07
CA ILE A 971 28.27 -17.46 43.19
C ILE A 971 27.05 -17.69 42.30
N SER A 972 26.06 -16.78 42.33
CA SER A 972 24.87 -16.84 41.48
C SER A 972 25.22 -16.78 40.00
N SER A 973 26.13 -15.89 39.60
CA SER A 973 26.66 -15.78 38.23
C SER A 973 27.33 -17.09 37.79
N MET A 974 28.19 -17.66 38.63
CA MET A 974 28.86 -18.94 38.39
C MET A 974 27.86 -20.10 38.23
N LEU A 975 26.89 -20.20 39.14
CA LEU A 975 25.86 -21.24 39.11
C LEU A 975 25.00 -21.10 37.84
N ASN A 976 24.61 -19.86 37.51
CA ASN A 976 23.90 -19.56 36.26
C ASN A 976 24.74 -19.98 35.04
N GLN A 977 26.05 -19.73 35.06
CA GLN A 977 26.95 -20.10 33.97
C GLN A 977 27.10 -21.61 33.80
N ALA A 978 27.05 -22.38 34.90
CA ALA A 978 27.09 -23.85 34.88
C ALA A 978 25.81 -24.47 34.28
N ILE A 979 24.65 -23.81 34.44
CA ILE A 979 23.38 -24.23 33.83
C ILE A 979 23.08 -23.52 32.49
N THR A 980 24.01 -22.69 31.99
CA THR A 980 23.85 -21.96 30.73
C THR A 980 24.36 -22.77 29.55
N SER A 981 23.46 -23.08 28.62
CA SER A 981 23.79 -23.65 27.30
C SER A 981 23.89 -22.52 26.27
N ASN A 982 24.95 -22.50 25.45
CA ASN A 982 25.13 -21.51 24.39
C ASN A 982 24.76 -22.13 23.03
N TYR A 983 23.86 -21.49 22.31
CA TYR A 983 23.50 -21.87 20.94
C TYR A 983 23.62 -20.67 20.00
N THR A 984 24.01 -20.89 18.75
CA THR A 984 24.18 -19.81 17.77
C THR A 984 23.23 -20.04 16.61
N VAL A 985 22.36 -19.06 16.33
CA VAL A 985 21.38 -19.09 15.24
C VAL A 985 21.88 -18.19 14.13
N TYR A 986 21.97 -18.71 12.91
CA TYR A 986 22.30 -17.95 11.71
C TYR A 986 21.03 -17.52 11.01
N ALA A 987 20.59 -16.29 11.26
CA ALA A 987 19.26 -15.85 10.84
C ALA A 987 19.27 -14.99 9.59
N THR A 988 18.43 -15.32 8.61
CA THR A 988 18.21 -14.51 7.40
C THR A 988 16.93 -13.69 7.57
N LEU A 989 16.85 -12.50 6.97
CA LEU A 989 15.67 -11.64 7.05
C LEU A 989 14.40 -12.40 6.66
N GLY A 990 13.39 -12.37 7.53
CA GLY A 990 12.09 -13.00 7.30
C GLY A 990 12.09 -14.54 7.31
N THR A 991 13.24 -15.20 7.37
CA THR A 991 13.31 -16.67 7.43
C THR A 991 13.21 -17.13 8.88
N ALA A 992 12.37 -18.12 9.16
CA ALA A 992 12.22 -18.70 10.47
C ALA A 992 13.26 -19.81 10.71
N GLU A 993 14.02 -19.69 11.79
CA GLU A 993 14.97 -20.70 12.23
C GLU A 993 14.40 -21.51 13.39
N PHE A 994 14.21 -22.81 13.16
CA PHE A 994 13.72 -23.76 14.16
C PHE A 994 14.85 -24.53 14.84
N PHE A 995 14.70 -24.77 16.14
CA PHE A 995 15.54 -25.68 16.90
C PHE A 995 14.81 -26.13 18.16
N GLU A 996 15.24 -27.25 18.75
CA GLU A 996 14.68 -27.81 19.97
C GLU A 996 15.71 -27.86 21.08
N PHE A 997 15.28 -27.51 22.30
CA PHE A 997 16.12 -27.59 23.49
C PHE A 997 15.71 -28.76 24.37
N GLU A 998 16.65 -29.65 24.68
CA GLU A 998 16.44 -30.77 25.60
C GLU A 998 16.42 -30.25 27.05
N LEU A 999 15.23 -30.16 27.63
CA LEU A 999 15.03 -29.79 29.04
C LEU A 999 14.84 -31.04 29.90
N LYS A 1000 15.73 -31.24 30.87
CA LYS A 1000 15.65 -32.33 31.85
C LYS A 1000 15.34 -31.80 33.24
N ASN A 1001 14.42 -32.44 33.96
CA ASN A 1001 14.21 -32.17 35.38
C ASN A 1001 15.32 -32.88 36.21
N PRO A 1002 16.26 -32.15 36.85
CA PRO A 1002 17.32 -32.78 37.61
C PRO A 1002 16.85 -33.30 38.98
N TYR A 1003 15.65 -32.93 39.44
CA TYR A 1003 15.14 -33.28 40.77
C TYR A 1003 14.36 -34.61 40.77
N ASN A 1004 14.23 -35.22 41.95
CA ASN A 1004 13.38 -36.39 42.18
C ASN A 1004 11.91 -36.01 42.49
N ILE A 1005 11.52 -34.76 42.19
CA ILE A 1005 10.21 -34.19 42.49
C ILE A 1005 9.68 -33.53 41.21
N GLN A 1006 8.38 -33.57 41.00
CA GLN A 1006 7.70 -32.90 39.88
C GLN A 1006 7.68 -31.38 40.04
N TYR A 1007 7.82 -30.65 38.95
CA TYR A 1007 7.77 -29.18 38.93
C TYR A 1007 7.00 -28.67 37.72
N THR A 1008 6.27 -27.57 37.90
CA THR A 1008 5.80 -26.75 36.79
C THR A 1008 6.88 -25.72 36.47
N VAL A 1009 7.32 -25.69 35.22
CA VAL A 1009 8.38 -24.82 34.70
C VAL A 1009 7.79 -23.72 33.83
N THR A 1010 8.11 -22.47 34.13
CA THR A 1010 7.82 -21.28 33.33
C THR A 1010 9.00 -20.96 32.42
N ILE A 1011 8.71 -20.62 31.16
CA ILE A 1011 9.74 -20.28 30.15
C ILE A 1011 9.70 -18.77 29.91
N GLU A 1012 10.69 -18.05 30.40
CA GLU A 1012 10.84 -16.60 30.20
C GLU A 1012 11.86 -16.31 29.09
N ILE A 1013 11.52 -15.41 28.16
CA ILE A 1013 12.36 -15.03 27.01
C ILE A 1013 12.53 -13.50 26.99
N ASP A 1014 13.78 -13.04 26.84
CA ASP A 1014 14.12 -11.61 26.85
C ASP A 1014 13.83 -10.86 25.52
N SER A 1015 13.13 -11.48 24.56
CA SER A 1015 12.92 -10.92 23.21
C SER A 1015 11.65 -11.45 22.55
N THR A 1016 11.05 -10.62 21.68
CA THR A 1016 9.85 -10.93 20.89
C THR A 1016 10.11 -11.77 19.63
N ASP A 1017 11.36 -11.80 19.17
CA ASP A 1017 11.78 -12.43 17.91
C ASP A 1017 11.98 -13.96 18.08
N LEU A 1018 12.20 -14.41 19.31
CA LEU A 1018 12.31 -15.82 19.68
C LEU A 1018 11.03 -16.24 20.43
N ARG A 1019 10.35 -17.29 19.95
CA ARG A 1019 9.11 -17.79 20.55
C ARG A 1019 9.14 -19.30 20.70
N VAL A 1020 8.41 -19.80 21.70
CA VAL A 1020 8.13 -21.23 21.84
C VAL A 1020 6.97 -21.58 20.91
N ILE A 1021 7.09 -22.67 20.15
CA ILE A 1021 6.00 -23.16 19.30
C ILE A 1021 4.99 -23.90 20.19
N THR A 1022 3.78 -23.38 20.30
CA THR A 1022 2.70 -23.97 21.12
C THR A 1022 1.65 -24.73 20.30
N ASP A 1023 1.44 -24.37 19.03
CA ASP A 1023 0.52 -25.11 18.14
C ASP A 1023 1.22 -26.38 17.63
N THR A 1024 0.61 -27.53 17.87
CA THR A 1024 1.16 -28.83 17.44
C THR A 1024 1.25 -28.95 15.92
N ARG A 1025 0.39 -28.26 15.15
CA ARG A 1025 0.43 -28.24 13.68
C ARG A 1025 1.62 -27.46 13.17
N GLU A 1026 1.90 -26.30 13.79
CA GLU A 1026 3.11 -25.53 13.52
C GLU A 1026 4.34 -26.38 13.86
N TRP A 1027 4.37 -27.02 15.03
CA TRP A 1027 5.50 -27.85 15.44
C TRP A 1027 5.77 -29.01 14.48
N LYS A 1028 4.71 -29.72 14.07
CA LYS A 1028 4.80 -30.80 13.09
C LYS A 1028 5.32 -30.29 11.74
N HIS A 1029 4.83 -29.15 11.29
CA HIS A 1029 5.30 -28.51 10.07
C HIS A 1029 6.81 -28.23 10.15
N PHE A 1030 7.30 -27.52 11.17
CA PHE A 1030 8.73 -27.22 11.31
C PHE A 1030 9.59 -28.50 11.46
N LYS A 1031 9.06 -29.58 12.04
CA LYS A 1031 9.75 -30.89 12.13
C LYS A 1031 9.87 -31.62 10.81
N GLU A 1032 8.79 -31.77 10.07
CA GLU A 1032 8.81 -32.32 8.70
C GLU A 1032 9.80 -31.52 7.84
N LEU A 1033 9.71 -30.20 8.01
CA LEU A 1033 10.46 -29.21 7.29
C LEU A 1033 11.91 -29.05 7.76
N THR A 1034 12.35 -29.71 8.83
CA THR A 1034 13.77 -29.82 9.23
C THR A 1034 14.26 -31.27 9.24
N SER A 1035 13.38 -32.23 8.94
CA SER A 1035 13.62 -33.67 9.11
C SER A 1035 14.09 -34.03 10.53
N THR A 1036 13.55 -33.34 11.55
CA THR A 1036 13.89 -33.56 12.96
C THR A 1036 13.07 -34.72 13.54
N VAL A 1037 13.73 -35.71 14.14
CA VAL A 1037 13.13 -37.03 14.49
C VAL A 1037 12.80 -37.20 15.98
N THR A 1038 12.44 -36.11 16.68
CA THR A 1038 12.09 -36.12 18.11
C THR A 1038 10.57 -36.33 18.32
N PRO A 1039 10.15 -36.88 19.48
CA PRO A 1039 8.73 -37.08 19.79
C PRO A 1039 7.95 -35.76 19.83
N ILE A 1040 6.71 -35.76 19.34
CA ILE A 1040 5.77 -34.64 19.40
C ILE A 1040 4.75 -34.96 20.49
N GLU A 1041 4.52 -34.02 21.41
CA GLU A 1041 3.51 -34.13 22.46
C GLU A 1041 2.43 -33.06 22.23
N GLU A 1042 1.19 -33.50 22.05
CA GLU A 1042 0.04 -32.60 21.92
C GLU A 1042 -0.26 -31.91 23.25
N ASN A 1043 -0.53 -30.60 23.22
CA ASN A 1043 -0.88 -29.80 24.40
C ASN A 1043 0.17 -29.80 25.53
N MET A 1044 1.46 -29.89 25.17
CA MET A 1044 2.58 -29.86 26.12
C MET A 1044 2.66 -28.56 26.95
N PHE A 1045 2.13 -27.44 26.43
CA PHE A 1045 2.21 -26.12 27.07
C PHE A 1045 0.85 -25.62 27.56
N HIS A 1046 0.82 -25.09 28.78
CA HIS A 1046 -0.28 -24.30 29.31
C HIS A 1046 0.03 -22.81 29.19
N VAL A 1047 -0.80 -22.07 28.46
CA VAL A 1047 -0.67 -20.61 28.30
C VAL A 1047 -1.88 -19.95 28.96
N GLN A 1048 -1.64 -19.09 29.95
CA GLN A 1048 -2.74 -18.36 30.61
C GLN A 1048 -3.21 -17.21 29.72
N PRO A 1049 -4.53 -16.93 29.64
CA PRO A 1049 -5.07 -15.92 28.71
C PRO A 1049 -4.52 -14.50 28.96
N ASN A 1050 -4.07 -14.19 30.18
CA ASN A 1050 -3.55 -12.86 30.54
C ASN A 1050 -2.02 -12.75 30.48
N THR A 1051 -1.28 -13.85 30.31
CA THR A 1051 0.19 -13.83 30.24
C THR A 1051 0.69 -14.77 29.13
N VAL A 1052 1.40 -14.24 28.14
CA VAL A 1052 1.93 -14.98 26.96
C VAL A 1052 3.14 -15.86 27.33
N ILE A 1053 3.24 -16.30 28.59
CA ILE A 1053 4.38 -17.05 29.12
C ILE A 1053 3.99 -18.54 29.19
N PRO A 1054 4.57 -19.42 28.36
CA PRO A 1054 4.23 -20.82 28.35
C PRO A 1054 4.74 -21.54 29.61
N GLN A 1055 3.88 -22.39 30.18
CA GLN A 1055 4.18 -23.25 31.32
C GLN A 1055 4.16 -24.73 30.90
N LEU A 1056 5.09 -25.51 31.45
CA LEU A 1056 5.28 -26.93 31.18
C LEU A 1056 5.31 -27.69 32.50
N TYR A 1057 4.64 -28.84 32.58
CA TYR A 1057 4.75 -29.73 33.73
C TYR A 1057 5.80 -30.82 33.47
N LEU A 1058 6.75 -31.00 34.38
CA LEU A 1058 7.82 -31.99 34.28
C LEU A 1058 7.80 -32.95 35.48
N ARG A 1059 7.68 -34.26 35.21
CA ARG A 1059 7.81 -35.30 36.24
C ARG A 1059 9.26 -35.41 36.72
N ALA A 1060 9.44 -36.09 37.85
CA ALA A 1060 10.76 -36.38 38.40
C ALA A 1060 11.65 -37.07 37.33
N LYS A 1061 12.83 -36.53 37.07
CA LYS A 1061 13.81 -37.06 36.09
C LYS A 1061 13.35 -37.14 34.63
N GLU A 1062 12.19 -36.57 34.29
CA GLU A 1062 11.69 -36.52 32.92
C GLU A 1062 12.53 -35.59 32.05
N THR A 1063 12.62 -35.90 30.75
CA THR A 1063 13.32 -35.10 29.74
C THR A 1063 12.37 -34.85 28.57
N VAL A 1064 12.24 -33.61 28.15
CA VAL A 1064 11.36 -33.17 27.05
C VAL A 1064 12.10 -32.24 26.10
N TYR A 1065 11.61 -32.09 24.87
CA TYR A 1065 12.19 -31.23 23.85
C TYR A 1065 11.31 -30.01 23.62
N ILE A 1066 11.84 -28.82 23.91
CA ILE A 1066 11.11 -27.56 23.79
C ILE A 1066 11.40 -26.93 22.43
N PRO A 1067 10.40 -26.81 21.53
CA PRO A 1067 10.58 -26.20 20.21
C PRO A 1067 10.63 -24.68 20.26
N PHE A 1068 11.68 -24.10 19.71
CA PHE A 1068 11.87 -22.67 19.52
C PHE A 1068 11.84 -22.29 18.05
N LYS A 1069 11.21 -21.15 17.75
CA LYS A 1069 11.24 -20.46 16.46
C LYS A 1069 11.87 -19.09 16.64
N TYR A 1070 12.95 -18.82 15.93
CA TYR A 1070 13.52 -17.48 15.80
C TYR A 1070 13.17 -16.88 14.44
N GLN A 1071 12.59 -15.69 14.41
CA GLN A 1071 12.29 -14.99 13.16
C GLN A 1071 12.40 -13.47 13.38
N THR A 1072 13.09 -12.78 12.48
CA THR A 1072 13.24 -11.32 12.55
C THR A 1072 12.92 -10.66 11.22
N PHE A 1073 12.21 -9.54 11.30
CA PHE A 1073 11.88 -8.68 10.17
C PHE A 1073 12.58 -7.32 10.26
N CYS A 1074 13.21 -7.01 11.40
CA CYS A 1074 13.78 -5.69 11.64
C CYS A 1074 15.11 -5.51 10.88
N VAL A 1075 15.21 -4.43 10.12
CA VAL A 1075 16.44 -3.97 9.46
C VAL A 1075 16.73 -2.54 9.90
N ASP A 1076 17.99 -2.12 9.86
CA ASP A 1076 18.38 -0.74 10.14
C ASP A 1076 17.80 0.20 9.06
N HIS A 1077 16.85 1.06 9.45
CA HIS A 1077 16.08 1.94 8.55
C HIS A 1077 16.63 3.37 8.48
N THR A 1078 17.93 3.56 8.71
CA THR A 1078 18.51 4.90 8.73
C THR A 1078 18.30 5.57 7.35
N PRO A 1079 17.65 6.75 7.29
CA PRO A 1079 17.35 7.39 6.01
C PRO A 1079 18.62 7.71 5.24
N MET A 1080 18.59 7.46 3.94
CA MET A 1080 19.73 7.68 3.06
C MET A 1080 19.72 9.12 2.55
N LEU A 1081 20.90 9.74 2.51
CA LEU A 1081 21.15 11.02 1.83
C LEU A 1081 21.68 10.74 0.42
N GLN A 1082 21.15 11.44 -0.57
CA GLN A 1082 21.49 11.24 -1.98
C GLN A 1082 22.68 12.12 -2.40
N GLY A 1083 23.76 11.49 -2.87
CA GLY A 1083 24.95 12.15 -3.40
C GLY A 1083 26.23 11.34 -3.22
N PRO A 1084 27.27 11.55 -4.05
CA PRO A 1084 28.54 10.80 -4.01
C PRO A 1084 29.37 11.02 -2.73
N ASP A 1085 29.26 12.19 -2.07
CA ASP A 1085 30.09 12.54 -0.91
C ASP A 1085 29.40 12.39 0.45
N ALA A 1086 28.21 11.76 0.50
CA ALA A 1086 27.41 11.63 1.72
C ALA A 1086 28.10 10.87 2.87
N GLU A 1087 29.08 10.01 2.57
CA GLU A 1087 29.82 9.27 3.60
C GLU A 1087 30.87 10.12 4.35
N SER A 1088 31.30 11.27 3.82
CA SER A 1088 32.39 12.05 4.43
C SER A 1088 31.98 12.76 5.73
N LEU A 1089 30.71 13.20 5.85
CA LEU A 1089 30.22 13.86 7.07
C LEU A 1089 30.13 12.90 8.27
N ARG A 1090 29.96 11.59 8.05
CA ARG A 1090 29.95 10.62 9.15
C ARG A 1090 31.32 10.46 9.83
N LYS A 1091 32.42 10.88 9.18
CA LYS A 1091 33.78 10.73 9.73
C LYS A 1091 34.17 11.80 10.76
N HIS A 1092 33.45 12.92 10.87
CA HIS A 1092 33.80 13.99 11.83
C HIS A 1092 33.18 13.83 13.23
N SER A 1093 32.27 12.89 13.41
CA SER A 1093 31.80 12.44 14.73
C SER A 1093 32.74 11.36 15.28
N GLN A 1094 33.86 11.80 15.85
CA GLN A 1094 34.85 11.03 16.64
C GLN A 1094 35.47 9.78 15.98
N LEU A 1095 36.80 9.81 15.87
CA LEU A 1095 37.72 8.73 15.49
C LEU A 1095 37.70 7.46 16.39
N SER A 1096 36.58 7.14 17.06
CA SER A 1096 36.46 5.88 17.80
C SER A 1096 36.12 4.74 16.86
N GLN A 1097 37.13 3.94 16.51
CA GLN A 1097 37.08 2.56 15.99
C GLN A 1097 35.97 2.26 14.97
N TYR A 1098 36.39 1.97 13.73
CA TYR A 1098 35.66 1.18 12.73
C TYR A 1098 35.30 -0.22 13.26
N LYS A 1099 34.46 -0.30 14.30
CA LYS A 1099 33.70 -1.49 14.65
C LYS A 1099 32.50 -1.48 13.72
N SER A 1100 32.59 -2.31 12.69
CA SER A 1100 31.50 -2.76 11.86
C SER A 1100 30.12 -2.62 12.53
N ASN A 1101 29.32 -1.64 12.13
CA ASN A 1101 27.87 -1.67 12.31
C ASN A 1101 27.23 -2.71 11.35
N ALA A 1102 27.93 -3.81 11.08
CA ALA A 1102 27.37 -4.98 10.43
C ALA A 1102 26.54 -5.71 11.50
N MET A 1103 25.24 -5.39 11.55
CA MET A 1103 24.20 -6.02 12.37
C MET A 1103 24.75 -6.68 13.65
N SER A 1104 24.91 -5.88 14.71
CA SER A 1104 25.47 -6.32 16.00
C SER A 1104 24.86 -7.66 16.42
N SER A 1105 25.70 -8.69 16.61
CA SER A 1105 25.27 -10.00 17.09
C SER A 1105 24.45 -9.82 18.37
N ARG A 1106 23.18 -10.20 18.32
CA ARG A 1106 22.24 -10.03 19.44
C ARG A 1106 22.26 -11.28 20.29
N ARG A 1107 22.25 -11.16 21.63
CA ARG A 1107 22.13 -12.31 22.53
C ARG A 1107 20.77 -12.28 23.19
N ILE A 1108 20.01 -13.37 23.04
CA ILE A 1108 18.75 -13.59 23.74
C ILE A 1108 19.01 -14.60 24.85
N LYS A 1109 18.53 -14.31 26.05
CA LYS A 1109 18.54 -15.25 27.17
C LYS A 1109 17.14 -15.83 27.34
N VAL A 1110 17.08 -17.14 27.52
CA VAL A 1110 15.88 -17.90 27.86
C VAL A 1110 16.12 -18.54 29.22
N SER A 1111 15.20 -18.33 30.15
CA SER A 1111 15.28 -18.87 31.52
C SER A 1111 14.14 -19.82 31.80
N PHE A 1112 14.48 -21.00 32.31
CA PHE A 1112 13.53 -22.03 32.73
C PHE A 1112 13.43 -22.01 34.26
N LYS A 1113 12.34 -21.44 34.79
CA LYS A 1113 12.12 -21.29 36.24
C LYS A 1113 11.06 -22.26 36.74
N THR A 1114 11.26 -22.84 37.91
CA THR A 1114 10.24 -23.66 38.59
C THR A 1114 9.19 -22.80 39.31
N SER A 1115 8.10 -23.42 39.73
CA SER A 1115 7.06 -22.80 40.56
C SER A 1115 7.56 -22.23 41.89
N ASP A 1116 8.70 -22.69 42.42
CA ASP A 1116 9.38 -22.13 43.60
C ASP A 1116 10.44 -21.06 43.25
N GLY A 1117 10.49 -20.63 41.98
CA GLY A 1117 11.36 -19.54 41.50
C GLY A 1117 12.82 -19.94 41.25
N LYS A 1118 13.17 -21.22 41.31
CA LYS A 1118 14.55 -21.72 41.05
C LYS A 1118 14.78 -21.91 39.55
N LEU A 1119 15.99 -21.61 39.09
CA LEU A 1119 16.39 -21.83 37.70
C LEU A 1119 16.87 -23.27 37.51
N ILE A 1120 16.26 -23.99 36.56
CA ILE A 1120 16.72 -25.33 36.15
C ILE A 1120 17.79 -25.22 35.08
N ALA A 1121 17.55 -24.35 34.09
CA ALA A 1121 18.43 -24.17 32.94
C ALA A 1121 18.33 -22.74 32.39
N ILE A 1122 19.39 -22.34 31.70
CA ILE A 1122 19.43 -21.10 30.93
C ILE A 1122 19.90 -21.46 29.52
N LEU A 1123 19.18 -20.98 28.50
CA LEU A 1123 19.61 -21.08 27.11
C LEU A 1123 19.99 -19.68 26.62
N GLN A 1124 21.24 -19.50 26.22
CA GLN A 1124 21.75 -18.27 25.64
C GLN A 1124 21.88 -18.43 24.13
N VAL A 1125 20.98 -17.77 23.40
CA VAL A 1125 20.90 -17.81 21.94
C VAL A 1125 21.65 -16.60 21.37
N ASN A 1126 22.77 -16.85 20.71
CA ASN A 1126 23.55 -15.86 19.97
C ASN A 1126 23.01 -15.78 18.54
N ILE A 1127 22.46 -14.64 18.15
CA ILE A 1127 21.95 -14.42 16.80
C ILE A 1127 23.06 -13.82 15.96
N GLU A 1128 23.36 -14.53 14.89
CA GLU A 1128 24.27 -14.11 13.86
C GLU A 1128 23.50 -13.86 12.55
N PRO A 1129 23.14 -12.60 12.27
CA PRO A 1129 22.37 -12.29 11.08
C PRO A 1129 23.19 -12.55 9.80
N GLN A 1130 22.49 -13.10 8.81
CA GLN A 1130 22.96 -13.47 7.49
C GLN A 1130 22.31 -12.55 6.43
N PRO A 1131 23.03 -12.25 5.34
CA PRO A 1131 22.50 -11.46 4.22
C PRO A 1131 21.36 -12.22 3.52
N HIS A 1132 20.31 -11.49 3.15
CA HIS A 1132 19.18 -12.02 2.39
C HIS A 1132 19.35 -11.75 0.89
N VAL A 1133 18.67 -12.56 0.08
CA VAL A 1133 18.51 -12.37 -1.37
C VAL A 1133 17.38 -11.36 -1.59
N VAL A 1134 17.53 -10.47 -2.57
CA VAL A 1134 16.49 -9.52 -2.98
C VAL A 1134 16.04 -9.89 -4.39
N ASP A 1135 14.78 -10.25 -4.56
CA ASP A 1135 14.26 -10.75 -5.84
C ASP A 1135 13.83 -9.62 -6.78
N GLN A 1136 13.27 -8.55 -6.21
CA GLN A 1136 12.79 -7.40 -6.98
C GLN A 1136 13.01 -6.10 -6.20
N THR A 1137 13.15 -5.01 -6.94
CA THR A 1137 13.25 -3.68 -6.34
C THR A 1137 12.30 -2.70 -6.99
N PHE A 1138 11.69 -1.88 -6.15
CA PHE A 1138 10.69 -0.90 -6.51
C PHE A 1138 11.18 0.49 -6.11
N ARG A 1139 11.12 1.45 -7.03
CA ARG A 1139 11.41 2.86 -6.76
C ARG A 1139 10.17 3.71 -7.02
N PHE A 1140 9.76 4.46 -6.01
CA PHE A 1140 8.62 5.35 -6.05
C PHE A 1140 9.06 6.77 -5.74
N TYR A 1141 8.63 7.72 -6.54
CA TYR A 1141 8.73 9.15 -6.26
C TYR A 1141 7.40 9.61 -5.70
N HIS A 1142 7.36 10.27 -4.55
CA HIS A 1142 6.09 10.56 -3.87
C HIS A 1142 6.15 11.94 -3.22
N PRO A 1143 5.04 12.70 -3.15
CA PRO A 1143 4.99 13.93 -2.41
C PRO A 1143 5.45 13.77 -0.96
N GLU A 1144 6.13 14.78 -0.44
CA GLU A 1144 6.62 14.80 0.94
C GLU A 1144 5.45 14.81 1.92
N LEU A 1145 5.64 14.19 3.09
CA LEU A 1145 4.68 14.20 4.20
C LEU A 1145 3.28 13.64 3.88
N THR A 1146 3.11 12.90 2.78
CA THR A 1146 1.85 12.23 2.41
C THR A 1146 1.98 10.70 2.42
N PHE A 1147 0.86 9.99 2.33
CA PHE A 1147 0.86 8.53 2.27
C PHE A 1147 0.96 7.98 0.83
N LEU A 1148 2.01 7.22 0.55
CA LEU A 1148 2.11 6.40 -0.66
C LEU A 1148 1.21 5.18 -0.48
N LYS A 1149 0.15 5.08 -1.29
CA LYS A 1149 -0.71 3.90 -1.39
C LYS A 1149 -0.49 3.24 -2.74
N LYS A 1150 -0.10 1.96 -2.76
CA LYS A 1150 0.17 1.20 -3.97
C LYS A 1150 -0.37 -0.23 -3.89
N SER A 1151 -0.79 -0.75 -5.03
CA SER A 1151 -1.12 -2.15 -5.24
C SER A 1151 -0.16 -2.72 -6.28
N ILE A 1152 0.54 -3.81 -5.94
CA ILE A 1152 1.45 -4.51 -6.85
C ILE A 1152 0.82 -5.87 -7.17
N ARG A 1153 0.43 -6.06 -8.44
CA ARG A 1153 -0.21 -7.27 -8.92
C ARG A 1153 0.81 -8.37 -9.15
N LEU A 1154 0.61 -9.53 -8.54
CA LEU A 1154 1.37 -10.73 -8.79
C LEU A 1154 0.81 -11.49 -10.00
N PRO A 1155 1.65 -12.18 -10.80
CA PRO A 1155 1.17 -13.05 -11.85
C PRO A 1155 0.31 -14.19 -11.26
N PRO A 1156 -0.70 -14.69 -12.00
CA PRO A 1156 -1.57 -15.78 -11.53
C PRO A 1156 -0.75 -17.06 -11.27
N TRP A 1157 -1.02 -17.73 -10.15
CA TRP A 1157 -0.41 -19.02 -9.84
C TRP A 1157 -1.23 -20.15 -10.45
N TYR A 1158 -0.79 -20.68 -11.59
CA TYR A 1158 -1.44 -21.84 -12.20
C TYR A 1158 -0.94 -23.14 -11.58
N THR A 1159 -1.84 -23.94 -11.01
CA THR A 1159 -1.58 -25.35 -10.73
C THR A 1159 -1.49 -26.08 -12.08
N LEU A 1160 -0.33 -26.66 -12.38
CA LEU A 1160 -0.11 -27.42 -13.62
C LEU A 1160 -1.18 -28.53 -13.78
N PRO A 1161 -1.74 -28.76 -14.97
CA PRO A 1161 -2.66 -29.87 -15.21
C PRO A 1161 -1.87 -31.19 -15.09
N GLY A 1162 -2.16 -32.00 -14.07
CA GLY A 1162 -1.52 -33.31 -13.86
C GLY A 1162 -1.03 -33.63 -12.45
N ALA A 1163 -1.24 -32.74 -11.46
CA ALA A 1163 -0.97 -33.09 -10.06
C ALA A 1163 -1.89 -34.26 -9.59
N PRO A 1164 -1.35 -35.26 -8.88
CA PRO A 1164 -2.10 -36.47 -8.53
C PRO A 1164 -3.30 -36.12 -7.64
N VAL A 1165 -4.48 -36.59 -8.06
CA VAL A 1165 -5.76 -36.46 -7.37
C VAL A 1165 -5.61 -37.06 -5.96
N GLY A 1166 -5.58 -36.21 -4.93
CA GLY A 1166 -5.46 -36.66 -3.52
C GLY A 1166 -4.53 -35.84 -2.62
N THR A 1167 -3.75 -34.89 -3.16
CA THR A 1167 -3.11 -33.86 -2.31
C THR A 1167 -4.08 -32.69 -2.14
N PRO A 1168 -4.29 -32.16 -0.92
CA PRO A 1168 -5.17 -31.01 -0.70
C PRO A 1168 -4.48 -29.76 -1.25
N GLY A 1169 -4.48 -29.61 -2.57
CA GLY A 1169 -4.06 -28.41 -3.28
C GLY A 1169 -5.11 -27.33 -3.14
N GLY A 1170 -5.24 -26.78 -1.93
CA GLY A 1170 -5.84 -25.47 -1.75
C GLY A 1170 -4.89 -24.43 -2.35
N GLU A 1171 -5.44 -23.39 -2.99
CA GLU A 1171 -4.63 -22.29 -3.49
C GLU A 1171 -3.78 -21.69 -2.35
N PRO A 1172 -2.49 -21.44 -2.58
CA PRO A 1172 -1.60 -20.94 -1.54
C PRO A 1172 -2.10 -19.60 -1.03
N ASP A 1173 -2.29 -19.50 0.29
CA ASP A 1173 -2.73 -18.29 0.94
C ASP A 1173 -1.53 -17.34 1.05
N LEU A 1174 -1.47 -16.32 0.19
CA LEU A 1174 -0.38 -15.35 0.22
C LEU A 1174 -0.45 -14.53 1.52
N GLN A 1175 0.64 -14.51 2.26
CA GLN A 1175 0.85 -13.63 3.41
C GLN A 1175 2.01 -12.68 3.13
N VAL A 1176 1.88 -11.44 3.58
CA VAL A 1176 2.86 -10.36 3.34
C VAL A 1176 3.36 -9.79 4.67
N ARG A 1177 4.68 -9.62 4.80
CA ARG A 1177 5.31 -8.97 5.95
C ARG A 1177 6.26 -7.86 5.50
N CYS A 1178 6.33 -6.78 6.26
CA CYS A 1178 7.23 -5.66 6.00
C CYS A 1178 8.31 -5.57 7.09
N SER A 1179 9.50 -5.10 6.71
CA SER A 1179 10.61 -4.89 7.64
C SER A 1179 10.45 -3.66 8.55
N ASP A 1180 9.64 -2.70 8.13
CA ASP A 1180 9.30 -1.50 8.92
C ASP A 1180 7.86 -1.65 9.45
N ILE A 1181 7.72 -1.65 10.79
CA ILE A 1181 6.45 -1.78 11.50
C ILE A 1181 5.48 -0.63 11.19
N ASN A 1182 5.99 0.53 10.77
CA ASN A 1182 5.16 1.69 10.44
C ASN A 1182 4.54 1.62 9.05
N ILE A 1183 4.85 0.58 8.27
CA ILE A 1183 4.35 0.39 6.91
C ILE A 1183 3.30 -0.71 6.93
N ILE A 1184 2.13 -0.41 6.35
CA ILE A 1184 1.03 -1.35 6.26
C ILE A 1184 1.16 -2.07 4.92
N CYS A 1185 1.28 -3.40 4.95
CA CYS A 1185 1.24 -4.25 3.78
C CYS A 1185 0.21 -5.37 3.99
N ASP A 1186 -0.60 -5.66 2.98
CA ASP A 1186 -1.64 -6.67 3.04
C ASP A 1186 -1.89 -7.31 1.67
N SER A 1187 -2.45 -8.51 1.62
CA SER A 1187 -2.88 -9.19 0.40
C SER A 1187 -4.27 -9.76 0.57
N LYS A 1188 -5.17 -9.49 -0.38
CA LYS A 1188 -6.51 -10.09 -0.38
C LYS A 1188 -6.51 -11.41 -1.13
N LYS A 1189 -7.22 -12.40 -0.60
CA LYS A 1189 -7.51 -13.64 -1.30
C LYS A 1189 -8.50 -13.37 -2.44
N MET A 1190 -8.10 -13.69 -3.66
CA MET A 1190 -8.92 -13.55 -4.87
C MET A 1190 -9.47 -14.92 -5.29
N GLY A 1191 -10.42 -14.95 -6.23
CA GLY A 1191 -11.00 -16.20 -6.72
C GLY A 1191 -9.97 -17.04 -7.50
N PRO A 1192 -10.27 -18.33 -7.76
CA PRO A 1192 -9.29 -19.21 -8.35
C PRO A 1192 -8.89 -18.80 -9.77
N GLY A 1193 -7.57 -18.70 -10.01
CA GLY A 1193 -6.98 -18.25 -11.27
C GLY A 1193 -6.93 -16.72 -11.48
N GLU A 1194 -7.42 -15.92 -10.53
CA GLU A 1194 -7.29 -14.46 -10.58
C GLU A 1194 -5.92 -13.98 -10.05
N PRO A 1195 -5.33 -12.93 -10.63
CA PRO A 1195 -4.07 -12.39 -10.13
C PRO A 1195 -4.26 -11.75 -8.75
N GLN A 1196 -3.31 -12.03 -7.84
CA GLN A 1196 -3.37 -11.55 -6.46
C GLN A 1196 -2.62 -10.23 -6.29
N ASP A 1197 -3.20 -9.31 -5.53
CA ASP A 1197 -2.68 -7.94 -5.37
C ASP A 1197 -2.07 -7.74 -3.97
N VAL A 1198 -0.85 -7.18 -3.92
CA VAL A 1198 -0.16 -6.79 -2.68
C VAL A 1198 -0.34 -5.28 -2.46
N PHE A 1199 -1.11 -4.93 -1.43
CA PHE A 1199 -1.37 -3.55 -1.04
C PHE A 1199 -0.28 -3.05 -0.09
N ILE A 1200 0.18 -1.82 -0.31
CA ILE A 1200 1.25 -1.17 0.46
C ILE A 1200 0.83 0.26 0.76
N LYS A 1201 0.91 0.66 2.04
CA LYS A 1201 0.73 2.04 2.49
C LYS A 1201 1.94 2.48 3.32
N VAL A 1202 2.65 3.49 2.81
CA VAL A 1202 3.89 4.04 3.39
C VAL A 1202 3.69 5.51 3.73
N ALA A 1203 4.09 5.95 4.92
CA ALA A 1203 4.19 7.37 5.24
C ALA A 1203 5.45 7.97 4.61
N GLY A 1204 5.30 9.00 3.77
CA GLY A 1204 6.39 9.75 3.14
C GLY A 1204 7.10 10.67 4.16
N GLY A 1205 8.41 10.84 3.99
CA GLY A 1205 9.21 11.78 4.78
C GLY A 1205 9.19 13.20 4.20
N PRO A 1206 9.93 14.14 4.81
CA PRO A 1206 10.24 15.45 4.21
C PRO A 1206 11.14 15.30 2.98
N SER A 1207 11.01 16.17 1.97
CA SER A 1207 11.94 16.24 0.85
C SER A 1207 13.31 16.75 1.31
N PRO A 1208 14.43 16.17 0.82
CA PRO A 1208 14.56 15.11 -0.18
C PRO A 1208 14.89 13.73 0.43
N GLN A 1209 14.19 13.30 1.49
CA GLN A 1209 14.47 12.04 2.18
C GLN A 1209 14.12 10.82 1.33
N ILE A 1210 14.95 9.78 1.41
CA ILE A 1210 14.69 8.47 0.81
C ILE A 1210 14.43 7.46 1.92
N LYS A 1211 13.25 6.84 1.89
CA LYS A 1211 12.90 5.74 2.80
C LYS A 1211 13.13 4.40 2.10
N ARG A 1212 13.88 3.50 2.74
CA ARG A 1212 14.20 2.16 2.25
C ARG A 1212 13.64 1.10 3.19
N PHE A 1213 12.99 0.08 2.67
CA PHE A 1213 12.48 -1.06 3.45
C PHE A 1213 12.32 -2.30 2.57
N PHE A 1214 11.99 -3.43 3.18
CA PHE A 1214 11.81 -4.72 2.52
C PHE A 1214 10.40 -5.27 2.77
N ILE A 1215 9.83 -5.92 1.75
CA ILE A 1215 8.58 -6.69 1.85
C ILE A 1215 8.89 -8.14 1.54
N ALA A 1216 8.48 -9.05 2.41
CA ALA A 1216 8.65 -10.48 2.28
C ALA A 1216 7.28 -11.13 2.00
N LEU A 1217 7.22 -11.96 0.95
CA LEU A 1217 6.03 -12.69 0.50
C LEU A 1217 6.14 -14.15 0.94
N TYR A 1218 5.05 -14.71 1.47
CA TYR A 1218 4.98 -16.09 1.96
C TYR A 1218 3.75 -16.77 1.39
N ILE A 1219 3.88 -18.05 1.08
CA ILE A 1219 2.77 -18.94 0.69
C ILE A 1219 2.52 -20.01 1.75
N ASP A 1220 3.42 -20.10 2.72
CA ASP A 1220 3.29 -21.02 3.83
C ASP A 1220 2.54 -20.32 4.98
N PRO A 1221 1.57 -20.99 5.63
CA PRO A 1221 0.78 -20.38 6.70
C PRO A 1221 1.58 -19.97 7.94
N TRP A 1222 2.78 -20.55 8.13
CA TRP A 1222 3.59 -20.43 9.36
C TRP A 1222 4.80 -19.50 9.20
N LEU A 1223 4.91 -18.84 8.05
CA LEU A 1223 5.96 -17.92 7.65
C LEU A 1223 7.36 -18.54 7.77
N ALA A 1224 7.53 -19.80 7.40
CA ALA A 1224 8.79 -20.53 7.49
C ALA A 1224 9.91 -19.88 6.67
N ALA A 1225 9.63 -19.53 5.42
CA ALA A 1225 10.58 -18.82 4.58
C ALA A 1225 9.90 -18.04 3.46
N PRO A 1226 10.41 -16.84 3.13
CA PRO A 1226 9.83 -16.03 2.08
C PRO A 1226 10.07 -16.65 0.70
N ILE A 1227 9.05 -16.58 -0.15
CA ILE A 1227 9.16 -16.94 -1.58
C ILE A 1227 9.91 -15.87 -2.36
N GLN A 1228 9.71 -14.61 -1.96
CA GLN A 1228 10.30 -13.43 -2.56
C GLN A 1228 10.48 -12.35 -1.50
N ILE A 1229 11.56 -11.60 -1.62
CA ILE A 1229 11.86 -10.40 -0.86
C ILE A 1229 12.00 -9.23 -1.84
N TRP A 1230 11.16 -8.22 -1.65
CA TRP A 1230 11.17 -6.99 -2.42
C TRP A 1230 11.87 -5.89 -1.66
N GLN A 1231 12.73 -5.14 -2.33
CA GLN A 1231 13.31 -3.91 -1.80
C GLN A 1231 12.54 -2.70 -2.32
N ILE A 1232 12.13 -1.79 -1.44
CA ILE A 1232 11.34 -0.63 -1.84
C ILE A 1232 12.04 0.65 -1.42
N TYR A 1233 12.18 1.58 -2.37
CA TYR A 1233 12.65 2.94 -2.18
C TYR A 1233 11.50 3.92 -2.42
N VAL A 1234 11.27 4.81 -1.46
CA VAL A 1234 10.31 5.91 -1.56
C VAL A 1234 11.08 7.22 -1.44
N HIS A 1235 11.22 7.93 -2.56
CA HIS A 1235 11.78 9.28 -2.63
C HIS A 1235 10.67 10.26 -2.28
N SER A 1236 10.89 11.12 -1.28
CA SER A 1236 9.97 12.18 -0.91
C SER A 1236 10.33 13.49 -1.60
N LEU A 1237 9.38 14.13 -2.28
CA LEU A 1237 9.57 15.34 -3.10
C LEU A 1237 8.51 16.40 -2.82
N LYS A 1238 8.82 17.67 -3.02
CA LYS A 1238 7.85 18.77 -2.91
C LYS A 1238 6.94 18.79 -4.13
N ARG A 1239 5.64 18.58 -3.95
CA ARG A 1239 4.68 18.61 -5.06
C ARG A 1239 4.36 20.04 -5.50
N VAL A 1240 4.31 20.26 -6.80
CA VAL A 1240 3.87 21.52 -7.43
C VAL A 1240 2.93 21.17 -8.56
N ASP A 1241 1.67 21.61 -8.51
CA ASP A 1241 0.70 21.38 -9.58
C ASP A 1241 0.65 22.58 -10.53
N VAL A 1242 0.82 22.32 -11.83
CA VAL A 1242 0.89 23.34 -12.87
C VAL A 1242 -0.17 23.06 -13.93
N SER A 1243 -1.12 23.98 -14.11
CA SER A 1243 -2.07 23.94 -15.23
C SER A 1243 -1.57 24.85 -16.35
N CYS A 1244 -1.46 24.31 -17.56
CA CYS A 1244 -0.88 25.03 -18.71
C CYS A 1244 -1.53 24.61 -20.03
N ILE A 1245 -1.16 25.31 -21.11
CA ILE A 1245 -1.65 25.08 -22.47
C ILE A 1245 -0.45 24.76 -23.35
N THR A 1246 -0.60 23.80 -24.26
CA THR A 1246 0.52 23.38 -25.12
C THR A 1246 1.06 24.56 -25.92
N GLY A 1247 2.38 24.73 -25.92
CA GLY A 1247 3.06 25.82 -26.61
C GLY A 1247 3.06 27.19 -25.91
N GLN A 1248 2.27 27.39 -24.85
CA GLN A 1248 2.27 28.62 -24.05
C GLN A 1248 3.25 28.51 -22.88
N LEU A 1249 3.95 29.61 -22.54
CA LEU A 1249 4.77 29.66 -21.33
C LEU A 1249 3.88 29.93 -20.10
N THR A 1250 4.02 29.10 -19.07
CA THR A 1250 3.44 29.33 -17.74
C THR A 1250 4.56 29.54 -16.74
N GLN A 1251 4.60 30.72 -16.11
CA GLN A 1251 5.62 31.07 -15.12
C GLN A 1251 5.07 30.94 -13.70
N LEU A 1252 5.88 30.40 -12.79
CA LEU A 1252 5.55 30.16 -11.39
C LEU A 1252 6.76 30.50 -10.52
N SER A 1253 6.57 30.75 -9.23
CA SER A 1253 7.67 30.96 -8.27
C SER A 1253 7.61 29.91 -7.16
N LEU A 1254 8.75 29.30 -6.85
CA LEU A 1254 8.93 28.32 -5.78
C LEU A 1254 9.73 28.92 -4.63
N VAL A 1255 9.22 28.79 -3.41
CA VAL A 1255 9.90 29.30 -2.21
C VAL A 1255 11.00 28.34 -1.78
N LEU A 1256 12.25 28.75 -1.90
CA LEU A 1256 13.44 28.06 -1.37
C LEU A 1256 13.73 28.52 0.05
N ARG A 1257 13.98 27.57 0.95
CA ARG A 1257 14.52 27.85 2.29
C ARG A 1257 15.95 27.36 2.38
N GLY A 1258 16.84 28.25 2.80
CA GLY A 1258 18.25 28.00 3.05
C GLY A 1258 18.48 27.00 4.20
N THR A 1259 19.52 26.19 4.07
CA THR A 1259 19.98 25.32 5.17
C THR A 1259 20.69 26.13 6.26
N GLN A 1260 21.17 25.51 7.33
CA GLN A 1260 21.95 26.21 8.36
C GLN A 1260 23.29 26.77 7.84
N VAL A 1261 23.75 26.29 6.69
CA VAL A 1261 25.01 26.68 6.06
C VAL A 1261 24.73 27.36 4.73
N VAL A 1262 25.60 28.31 4.36
CA VAL A 1262 25.63 28.89 3.01
C VAL A 1262 25.96 27.79 2.02
N ARG A 1263 25.19 27.67 0.94
CA ARG A 1263 25.44 26.70 -0.13
C ARG A 1263 25.42 27.39 -1.49
N LYS A 1264 26.35 27.04 -2.37
CA LYS A 1264 26.22 27.36 -3.80
C LYS A 1264 25.35 26.29 -4.43
N VAL A 1265 24.24 26.69 -5.02
CA VAL A 1265 23.24 25.78 -5.54
C VAL A 1265 22.96 26.02 -7.01
N ARG A 1266 22.56 24.97 -7.71
CA ARG A 1266 22.04 25.03 -9.07
C ARG A 1266 20.82 24.13 -9.19
N ALA A 1267 19.82 24.58 -9.94
CA ALA A 1267 18.60 23.83 -10.20
C ALA A 1267 18.72 23.08 -11.53
N TYR A 1268 18.27 21.83 -11.56
CA TYR A 1268 18.28 20.96 -12.73
C TYR A 1268 16.91 20.33 -12.94
N SER A 1269 16.45 20.28 -14.19
CA SER A 1269 15.16 19.72 -14.59
C SER A 1269 15.36 18.40 -15.35
N SER A 1270 14.47 17.43 -15.15
CA SER A 1270 14.44 16.21 -15.97
C SER A 1270 14.03 16.48 -17.43
N HIS A 1271 13.30 17.58 -17.67
CA HIS A 1271 12.84 18.02 -18.99
C HIS A 1271 13.28 19.47 -19.24
N PRO A 1272 14.56 19.72 -19.57
CA PRO A 1272 15.10 21.07 -19.70
C PRO A 1272 14.53 21.87 -20.88
N GLU A 1273 14.02 21.18 -21.91
CA GLU A 1273 13.34 21.85 -23.04
C GLU A 1273 11.96 22.38 -22.67
N GLU A 1274 11.28 21.74 -21.72
CA GLU A 1274 9.93 22.12 -21.30
C GLU A 1274 9.89 22.95 -20.03
N LEU A 1275 10.82 22.73 -19.09
CA LEU A 1275 10.90 23.46 -17.83
C LEU A 1275 12.25 24.15 -17.71
N LYS A 1276 12.20 25.48 -17.74
CA LYS A 1276 13.35 26.37 -17.50
C LYS A 1276 13.26 26.96 -16.09
N VAL A 1277 14.42 27.27 -15.52
CA VAL A 1277 14.54 27.79 -14.16
C VAL A 1277 15.31 29.09 -14.20
N ASP A 1278 14.90 30.06 -13.38
CA ASP A 1278 15.60 31.32 -13.15
C ASP A 1278 15.85 31.48 -11.63
N PRO A 1279 17.11 31.50 -11.18
CA PRO A 1279 18.36 31.54 -11.97
C PRO A 1279 18.72 30.20 -12.64
N ASP A 1280 19.14 30.23 -13.91
CA ASP A 1280 19.63 29.07 -14.68
C ASP A 1280 21.09 28.67 -14.27
N GLY A 1281 21.83 29.66 -13.76
CA GLY A 1281 23.19 29.51 -13.29
C GLY A 1281 23.32 29.09 -11.82
N VAL A 1282 24.57 29.00 -11.36
CA VAL A 1282 24.87 28.81 -9.94
C VAL A 1282 24.53 30.07 -9.16
N PHE A 1283 23.77 29.92 -8.07
CA PHE A 1283 23.44 31.01 -7.15
C PHE A 1283 23.71 30.62 -5.70
N VAL A 1284 23.84 31.61 -4.82
CA VAL A 1284 24.16 31.38 -3.41
C VAL A 1284 22.87 31.36 -2.60
N LEU A 1285 22.64 30.28 -1.85
CA LEU A 1285 21.53 30.15 -0.92
C LEU A 1285 22.01 30.55 0.49
N PRO A 1286 21.57 31.70 1.03
CA PRO A 1286 21.99 32.17 2.35
C PRO A 1286 21.43 31.28 3.47
N PRO A 1287 22.08 31.23 4.63
CA PRO A 1287 21.71 30.31 5.69
C PRO A 1287 20.38 30.75 6.31
N ASN A 1288 19.42 29.82 6.38
CA ASN A 1288 18.03 30.07 6.78
C ASN A 1288 17.31 31.18 5.98
N GLY A 1289 17.89 31.63 4.85
CA GLY A 1289 17.28 32.66 4.02
C GLY A 1289 16.14 32.11 3.17
N ILE A 1290 15.25 33.00 2.73
CA ILE A 1290 14.16 32.67 1.81
C ILE A 1290 14.50 33.28 0.46
N GLN A 1291 14.44 32.48 -0.61
CA GLN A 1291 14.68 32.92 -1.97
C GLN A 1291 13.64 32.33 -2.92
N ASP A 1292 13.16 33.14 -3.86
CA ASP A 1292 12.19 32.71 -4.86
C ASP A 1292 12.92 32.15 -6.09
N LEU A 1293 12.56 30.93 -6.48
CA LEU A 1293 13.05 30.25 -7.68
C LEU A 1293 11.95 30.27 -8.73
N HIS A 1294 12.14 31.04 -9.81
CA HIS A 1294 11.15 31.16 -10.85
C HIS A 1294 11.28 29.99 -11.83
N ILE A 1295 10.17 29.33 -12.14
CA ILE A 1295 10.11 28.22 -13.09
C ILE A 1295 9.17 28.59 -14.24
N GLY A 1296 9.63 28.39 -15.48
CA GLY A 1296 8.85 28.57 -16.70
C GLY A 1296 8.60 27.24 -17.37
N VAL A 1297 7.33 26.83 -17.45
CA VAL A 1297 6.90 25.56 -18.05
C VAL A 1297 6.24 25.82 -19.39
N ARG A 1298 6.72 25.16 -20.45
CA ARG A 1298 6.18 25.18 -21.81
C ARG A 1298 6.14 23.74 -22.37
N PRO A 1299 5.02 23.02 -22.15
CA PRO A 1299 4.89 21.65 -22.63
C PRO A 1299 4.78 21.60 -24.15
N GLN A 1300 5.40 20.58 -24.76
CA GLN A 1300 5.32 20.33 -26.19
C GLN A 1300 4.10 19.49 -26.57
N LYS A 1301 3.59 18.69 -25.63
CA LYS A 1301 2.41 17.82 -25.83
C LYS A 1301 1.30 18.15 -24.83
N ALA A 1302 0.05 17.87 -25.22
CA ALA A 1302 -1.09 17.94 -24.33
C ALA A 1302 -1.23 16.62 -23.56
N GLY A 1303 -1.59 16.68 -22.28
CA GLY A 1303 -1.68 15.53 -21.40
C GLY A 1303 -1.25 15.88 -19.98
N SER A 1304 -1.27 14.87 -19.12
CA SER A 1304 -0.64 14.96 -17.80
C SER A 1304 0.76 14.37 -17.87
N GLN A 1305 1.74 15.07 -17.29
CA GLN A 1305 3.13 14.62 -17.21
C GLN A 1305 3.78 15.02 -15.87
N PHE A 1306 4.81 14.29 -15.47
CA PHE A 1306 5.61 14.61 -14.28
C PHE A 1306 7.02 15.07 -14.68
N ILE A 1307 7.45 16.20 -14.14
CA ILE A 1307 8.80 16.74 -14.32
C ILE A 1307 9.48 16.78 -12.94
N TYR A 1308 10.70 16.27 -12.86
CA TYR A 1308 11.49 16.29 -11.63
C TYR A 1308 12.42 17.50 -11.65
N LEU A 1309 12.45 18.25 -10.56
CA LEU A 1309 13.35 19.39 -10.38
C LEU A 1309 14.24 19.14 -9.15
N ASN A 1310 15.55 19.13 -9.33
CA ASN A 1310 16.53 18.94 -8.26
C ASN A 1310 17.32 20.22 -8.04
N LEU A 1311 17.44 20.65 -6.78
CA LEU A 1311 18.38 21.69 -6.37
C LEU A 1311 19.59 21.03 -5.72
N VAL A 1312 20.75 21.22 -6.34
CA VAL A 1312 21.99 20.53 -5.97
C VAL A 1312 23.01 21.54 -5.45
N ASP A 1313 23.67 21.19 -4.35
CA ASP A 1313 24.86 21.87 -3.85
C ASP A 1313 26.04 21.59 -4.78
N VAL A 1314 26.57 22.63 -5.41
CA VAL A 1314 27.62 22.52 -6.42
C VAL A 1314 28.96 22.14 -5.79
N ASP A 1315 29.21 22.56 -4.55
CA ASP A 1315 30.49 22.31 -3.89
C ASP A 1315 30.55 20.88 -3.30
N GLN A 1316 29.41 20.36 -2.81
CA GLN A 1316 29.34 19.03 -2.17
C GLN A 1316 28.66 17.95 -3.01
N HIS A 1317 28.09 18.29 -4.17
CA HIS A 1317 27.24 17.41 -4.98
C HIS A 1317 26.17 16.70 -4.16
N GLN A 1318 25.49 17.45 -3.29
CA GLN A 1318 24.42 16.94 -2.44
C GLN A 1318 23.08 17.52 -2.85
N LEU A 1319 22.04 16.69 -2.80
CA LEU A 1319 20.68 17.12 -3.05
C LEU A 1319 20.18 17.97 -1.87
N VAL A 1320 19.88 19.24 -2.12
CA VAL A 1320 19.38 20.19 -1.10
C VAL A 1320 17.86 20.13 -1.01
N ALA A 1321 17.19 20.06 -2.17
CA ALA A 1321 15.75 19.95 -2.27
C ALA A 1321 15.37 19.32 -3.61
N SER A 1322 14.22 18.66 -3.65
CA SER A 1322 13.68 18.08 -4.87
C SER A 1322 12.17 18.31 -4.95
N TRP A 1323 11.69 18.66 -6.14
CA TRP A 1323 10.28 18.88 -6.45
C TRP A 1323 9.78 17.89 -7.50
N LEU A 1324 8.51 17.52 -7.34
CA LEU A 1324 7.70 16.82 -8.31
C LEU A 1324 6.72 17.83 -8.92
N VAL A 1325 7.00 18.27 -10.16
CA VAL A 1325 6.15 19.20 -10.90
C VAL A 1325 5.14 18.41 -11.72
N CYS A 1326 3.89 18.43 -11.28
CA CYS A 1326 2.75 17.75 -11.90
C CYS A 1326 2.13 18.71 -12.93
N VAL A 1327 2.44 18.49 -14.21
CA VAL A 1327 1.98 19.36 -15.29
C VAL A 1327 0.71 18.78 -15.91
N SER A 1328 -0.38 19.53 -15.84
CA SER A 1328 -1.62 19.26 -16.57
C SER A 1328 -1.69 20.22 -17.76
N CYS A 1329 -1.34 19.70 -18.94
CA CYS A 1329 -1.30 20.44 -20.18
C CYS A 1329 -2.54 20.15 -21.03
N ARG A 1330 -3.15 21.19 -21.59
CA ARG A 1330 -4.37 21.07 -22.38
C ARG A 1330 -4.15 21.58 -23.80
N LYS A 1331 -4.87 20.99 -24.76
CA LYS A 1331 -4.71 21.36 -26.17
C LYS A 1331 -5.10 22.83 -26.40
N PRO A 1332 -4.28 23.61 -27.14
CA PRO A 1332 -4.62 24.97 -27.54
C PRO A 1332 -5.76 24.99 -28.56
N VAL A 1333 -6.44 26.13 -28.67
CA VAL A 1333 -7.51 26.33 -29.66
C VAL A 1333 -6.89 26.49 -31.04
N ILE A 1334 -7.24 25.61 -31.97
CA ILE A 1334 -6.77 25.65 -33.35
C ILE A 1334 -7.52 26.77 -34.10
N SER A 1335 -6.80 27.80 -34.57
CA SER A 1335 -7.39 28.92 -35.32
C SER A 1335 -7.46 28.64 -36.82
N LYS A 1336 -6.47 27.93 -37.39
CA LYS A 1336 -6.43 27.51 -38.80
C LYS A 1336 -5.86 26.11 -38.95
N ALA A 1337 -6.33 25.38 -39.95
CA ALA A 1337 -5.82 24.05 -40.29
C ALA A 1337 -5.41 24.00 -41.78
N PHE A 1338 -4.31 23.30 -42.06
CA PHE A 1338 -3.73 23.11 -43.39
C PHE A 1338 -3.42 21.63 -43.61
N GLU A 1339 -3.53 21.15 -44.85
CA GLU A 1339 -3.11 19.80 -45.25
C GLU A 1339 -2.04 19.91 -46.34
N ILE A 1340 -0.92 19.21 -46.17
CA ILE A 1340 0.24 19.28 -47.07
C ILE A 1340 0.71 17.84 -47.38
N ALA A 1341 0.82 17.52 -48.66
CA ALA A 1341 1.48 16.30 -49.14
C ALA A 1341 2.97 16.57 -49.39
N LEU A 1342 3.84 15.71 -48.84
CA LEU A 1342 5.29 15.73 -48.99
C LEU A 1342 5.77 14.40 -49.58
N PRO A 1343 6.74 14.40 -50.51
CA PRO A 1343 7.25 13.17 -51.10
C PRO A 1343 8.04 12.33 -50.09
N VAL A 1344 7.83 11.01 -50.10
CA VAL A 1344 8.63 10.01 -49.35
C VAL A 1344 9.93 9.72 -50.11
N GLY A 1345 11.05 9.72 -49.40
CA GLY A 1345 12.36 9.36 -49.99
C GLY A 1345 13.04 10.50 -50.74
N GLY A 1346 13.74 11.36 -50.01
CA GLY A 1346 14.66 12.36 -50.56
C GLY A 1346 15.54 12.96 -49.46
N GLU A 1347 16.83 13.20 -49.72
CA GLU A 1347 17.75 13.74 -48.71
C GLU A 1347 17.52 15.22 -48.38
N LYS A 1348 16.74 15.95 -49.21
CA LYS A 1348 16.49 17.38 -49.06
C LYS A 1348 15.07 17.65 -48.57
N GLY A 1349 14.95 18.27 -47.39
CA GLY A 1349 13.68 18.71 -46.81
C GLY A 1349 12.91 19.70 -47.69
N CYS A 1350 11.59 19.79 -47.46
CA CYS A 1350 10.67 20.58 -48.29
C CYS A 1350 10.38 21.96 -47.68
N ASN A 1351 10.46 23.02 -48.48
CA ASN A 1351 10.14 24.39 -48.04
C ASN A 1351 8.72 24.79 -48.46
N LYS A 1352 7.93 25.31 -47.51
CA LYS A 1352 6.57 25.85 -47.70
C LYS A 1352 6.44 27.22 -47.03
N ARG A 1353 5.36 27.95 -47.29
CA ARG A 1353 5.07 29.24 -46.66
C ARG A 1353 3.61 29.34 -46.27
N ILE A 1354 3.32 30.01 -45.15
CA ILE A 1354 1.96 30.30 -44.66
C ILE A 1354 1.85 31.80 -44.37
N SER A 1355 0.78 32.45 -44.82
CA SER A 1355 0.53 33.87 -44.56
C SER A 1355 -0.18 34.10 -43.23
N TYR A 1356 0.35 35.00 -42.41
CA TYR A 1356 -0.23 35.48 -41.16
C TYR A 1356 -0.55 36.98 -41.27
N ARG A 1357 -1.75 37.40 -40.84
CA ARG A 1357 -2.16 38.81 -40.85
C ARG A 1357 -2.36 39.28 -39.43
N ASN A 1358 -1.71 40.36 -39.03
CA ASN A 1358 -1.91 40.97 -37.71
C ASN A 1358 -3.33 41.59 -37.64
N PRO A 1359 -4.25 41.08 -36.78
CA PRO A 1359 -5.60 41.60 -36.69
C PRO A 1359 -5.71 42.90 -35.88
N TYR A 1360 -4.63 43.30 -35.18
CA TYR A 1360 -4.64 44.45 -34.28
C TYR A 1360 -4.31 45.77 -35.00
N PRO A 1361 -4.82 46.91 -34.49
CA PRO A 1361 -4.51 48.24 -35.02
C PRO A 1361 -3.12 48.75 -34.62
N THR A 1362 -2.30 47.93 -33.98
CA THR A 1362 -0.95 48.27 -33.50
C THR A 1362 0.08 47.27 -34.01
N LYS A 1363 1.33 47.72 -34.13
CA LYS A 1363 2.47 46.86 -34.44
C LYS A 1363 2.66 45.84 -33.31
N LYS A 1364 2.79 44.57 -33.65
CA LYS A 1364 3.04 43.48 -32.68
C LYS A 1364 4.23 42.62 -33.11
N THR A 1365 4.93 42.10 -32.12
CA THR A 1365 5.99 41.10 -32.27
C THR A 1365 5.44 39.74 -31.86
N TYR A 1366 5.73 38.72 -32.65
CA TYR A 1366 5.28 37.35 -32.40
C TYR A 1366 6.45 36.37 -32.39
N SER A 1367 6.35 35.36 -31.54
CA SER A 1367 7.30 34.25 -31.43
C SER A 1367 6.66 32.96 -31.96
N LEU A 1368 7.42 32.17 -32.71
CA LEU A 1368 6.98 30.92 -33.32
C LEU A 1368 7.55 29.71 -32.61
N TYR A 1369 6.69 28.77 -32.27
CA TYR A 1369 7.06 27.47 -31.71
C TYR A 1369 6.31 26.34 -32.40
N THR A 1370 6.78 25.11 -32.24
CA THR A 1370 6.12 23.91 -32.76
C THR A 1370 6.23 22.76 -31.75
N ASN A 1371 5.26 21.85 -31.80
CA ASN A 1371 5.30 20.60 -31.03
C ASN A 1371 6.18 19.50 -31.67
N ARG A 1372 6.65 19.70 -32.91
CA ARG A 1372 7.46 18.75 -33.67
C ARG A 1372 8.65 19.46 -34.31
N SER A 1373 9.59 19.91 -33.48
CA SER A 1373 10.84 20.56 -33.93
C SER A 1373 11.75 19.61 -34.72
N ASP A 1374 11.58 18.29 -34.53
CA ASP A 1374 12.20 17.22 -35.30
C ASP A 1374 11.73 17.20 -36.76
N LEU A 1375 10.47 17.55 -37.02
CA LEU A 1375 9.87 17.54 -38.36
C LEU A 1375 9.76 18.92 -39.01
N LEU A 1376 9.64 19.99 -38.23
CA LEU A 1376 9.39 21.34 -38.74
C LEU A 1376 10.38 22.35 -38.14
N GLN A 1377 11.06 23.08 -39.02
CA GLN A 1377 11.89 24.23 -38.67
C GLN A 1377 11.33 25.50 -39.33
N PHE A 1378 11.34 26.60 -38.58
CA PHE A 1378 10.99 27.92 -39.10
C PHE A 1378 12.21 28.59 -39.73
N LYS A 1379 11.98 29.39 -40.77
CA LYS A 1379 13.04 30.25 -41.34
C LYS A 1379 13.49 31.31 -40.32
N GLU A 1380 12.53 31.88 -39.60
CA GLU A 1380 12.69 32.93 -38.60
C GLU A 1380 11.80 32.57 -37.42
N ASN A 1381 12.34 32.53 -36.19
CA ASN A 1381 11.59 32.14 -34.98
C ASN A 1381 10.80 33.30 -34.35
N TYR A 1382 11.05 34.53 -34.79
CA TYR A 1382 10.33 35.72 -34.36
C TYR A 1382 10.13 36.62 -35.58
N PHE A 1383 9.00 37.32 -35.61
CA PHE A 1383 8.70 38.28 -36.67
C PHE A 1383 7.86 39.42 -36.12
N GLU A 1384 7.93 40.57 -36.77
CA GLU A 1384 7.22 41.78 -36.37
C GLU A 1384 6.32 42.26 -37.51
N VAL A 1385 5.07 42.59 -37.21
CA VAL A 1385 4.06 42.89 -38.23
C VAL A 1385 3.34 44.18 -37.86
N ALA A 1386 3.27 45.12 -38.81
CA ALA A 1386 2.52 46.36 -38.61
C ALA A 1386 1.01 46.10 -38.51
N ALA A 1387 0.25 47.14 -38.14
CA ALA A 1387 -1.19 47.07 -38.01
C ALA A 1387 -1.86 46.62 -39.33
N GLY A 1388 -2.59 45.51 -39.31
CA GLY A 1388 -3.31 44.99 -40.49
C GLY A 1388 -2.44 44.40 -41.61
N GLU A 1389 -1.11 44.42 -41.47
CA GLU A 1389 -0.15 43.90 -42.45
C GLU A 1389 -0.15 42.36 -42.45
N THR A 1390 0.21 41.77 -43.60
CA THR A 1390 0.32 40.32 -43.78
C THR A 1390 1.80 39.93 -43.95
N TYR A 1391 2.29 39.03 -43.10
CA TYR A 1391 3.63 38.46 -43.12
C TYR A 1391 3.60 37.00 -43.58
N SER A 1392 4.63 36.53 -44.31
CA SER A 1392 4.71 35.14 -44.80
C SER A 1392 5.71 34.32 -43.99
N ILE A 1393 5.22 33.41 -43.15
CA ILE A 1393 6.01 32.50 -42.34
C ILE A 1393 6.62 31.40 -43.24
N GLY A 1394 7.94 31.27 -43.22
CA GLY A 1394 8.67 30.20 -43.94
C GLY A 1394 8.80 28.92 -43.11
N LEU A 1395 8.36 27.79 -43.67
CA LEU A 1395 8.35 26.48 -43.04
C LEU A 1395 9.29 25.53 -43.80
N ARG A 1396 10.13 24.79 -43.10
CA ARG A 1396 11.00 23.74 -43.66
C ARG A 1396 10.69 22.41 -42.98
N PHE A 1397 10.18 21.46 -43.75
CA PHE A 1397 9.85 20.12 -43.28
C PHE A 1397 11.02 19.16 -43.49
N ALA A 1398 11.34 18.34 -42.48
CA ALA A 1398 12.33 17.29 -42.57
C ALA A 1398 11.87 16.16 -43.51
N PRO A 1399 12.79 15.49 -44.23
CA PRO A 1399 12.45 14.33 -45.05
C PRO A 1399 12.11 13.10 -44.19
N SER A 1400 11.10 12.34 -44.60
CA SER A 1400 10.73 11.06 -43.96
C SER A 1400 11.04 9.87 -44.89
N GLN A 1401 11.54 8.77 -44.31
CA GLN A 1401 11.77 7.48 -44.97
C GLN A 1401 10.51 6.61 -45.00
N THR A 1402 9.57 6.86 -44.10
CA THR A 1402 8.35 6.05 -43.91
C THR A 1402 7.11 6.83 -44.32
N ARG A 1403 6.21 6.18 -45.06
CA ARG A 1403 4.86 6.67 -45.32
C ARG A 1403 4.10 6.79 -44.01
N GLY A 1404 3.44 7.93 -43.81
CA GLY A 1404 2.74 8.23 -42.57
C GLY A 1404 2.02 9.57 -42.62
N GLN A 1405 1.14 9.78 -41.65
CA GLN A 1405 0.45 11.04 -41.44
C GLN A 1405 0.83 11.58 -40.07
N GLU A 1406 1.28 12.83 -40.02
CA GLU A 1406 1.70 13.51 -38.80
C GLU A 1406 0.90 14.81 -38.62
N GLU A 1407 0.47 15.12 -37.40
CA GLU A 1407 -0.14 16.41 -37.04
C GLU A 1407 0.89 17.31 -36.36
N ILE A 1408 1.22 18.43 -37.01
CA ILE A 1408 2.17 19.42 -36.50
C ILE A 1408 1.41 20.70 -36.13
N LEU A 1409 1.57 21.14 -34.89
CA LEU A 1409 1.05 22.40 -34.39
C LEU A 1409 2.12 23.48 -34.49
N ILE A 1410 1.71 24.68 -34.92
CA ILE A 1410 2.52 25.89 -34.96
C ILE A 1410 1.86 26.88 -34.00
N PHE A 1411 2.58 27.26 -32.95
CA PHE A 1411 2.13 28.20 -31.94
C PHE A 1411 2.65 29.59 -32.28
N ILE A 1412 1.76 30.56 -32.39
CA ILE A 1412 2.06 31.97 -32.59
C ILE A 1412 1.80 32.68 -31.27
N ASN A 1413 2.87 32.98 -30.54
CA ASN A 1413 2.80 33.59 -29.23
C ASN A 1413 3.11 35.09 -29.31
N ASP A 1414 2.55 35.87 -28.39
CA ASP A 1414 2.87 37.29 -28.25
C ASP A 1414 4.26 37.51 -27.59
N ARG A 1415 4.57 38.78 -27.27
CA ARG A 1415 5.81 39.15 -26.59
C ARG A 1415 5.91 38.64 -25.15
N GLU A 1416 4.77 38.37 -24.50
CA GLU A 1416 4.67 37.77 -23.16
C GLU A 1416 4.63 36.24 -23.21
N ASP A 1417 4.80 35.67 -24.41
CA ASP A 1417 4.78 34.23 -24.68
C ASP A 1417 3.43 33.55 -24.37
N LYS A 1418 2.34 34.33 -24.45
CA LYS A 1418 0.95 33.85 -24.42
C LYS A 1418 0.52 33.45 -25.83
N ASN A 1419 -0.23 32.34 -25.93
CA ASN A 1419 -0.72 31.83 -27.21
C ASN A 1419 -1.83 32.76 -27.76
N GLU A 1420 -1.59 33.37 -28.93
CA GLU A 1420 -2.55 34.20 -29.66
C GLU A 1420 -3.29 33.38 -30.72
N GLU A 1421 -2.55 32.64 -31.54
CA GLU A 1421 -3.11 31.76 -32.57
C GLU A 1421 -2.33 30.45 -32.66
N THR A 1422 -3.03 29.35 -32.94
CA THR A 1422 -2.40 28.05 -33.21
C THR A 1422 -2.83 27.52 -34.56
N PHE A 1423 -1.87 27.24 -35.44
CA PHE A 1423 -2.12 26.58 -36.72
C PHE A 1423 -1.86 25.08 -36.61
N CYS A 1424 -2.74 24.28 -37.19
CA CYS A 1424 -2.55 22.84 -37.34
C CYS A 1424 -2.16 22.52 -38.78
N VAL A 1425 -1.09 21.78 -38.99
CA VAL A 1425 -0.63 21.31 -40.31
C VAL A 1425 -0.64 19.78 -40.30
N LYS A 1426 -1.59 19.19 -41.03
CA LYS A 1426 -1.57 17.75 -41.33
C LYS A 1426 -0.60 17.49 -42.47
N VAL A 1427 0.47 16.78 -42.17
CA VAL A 1427 1.48 16.37 -43.15
C VAL A 1427 1.23 14.93 -43.54
N ARG A 1428 1.04 14.67 -44.83
CA ARG A 1428 1.06 13.33 -45.41
C ARG A 1428 2.37 13.11 -46.15
N TYR A 1429 3.13 12.11 -45.72
CA TYR A 1429 4.30 11.63 -46.45
C TYR A 1429 3.83 10.55 -47.44
N GLU A 1430 3.86 10.85 -48.75
CA GLU A 1430 3.33 10.02 -49.85
C GLU A 1430 4.39 9.56 -50.86
#